data_AF-A0AAF5I1C9-F1
#
_entry.id   AF-A0AAF5I1C9-F1
#
_cell.length_a   1.000
_cell.length_b   1.000
_cell.length_c   1.000
_cell.angle_alpha   90.00
_cell.angle_beta   90.00
_cell.angle_gamma   90.00
#
_symmetry.space_group_name_H-M   'P 1'
#
loop_
_entity.id
_entity.type
_entity.pdbx_description
1 polymer ?
#
loop_
_entity_poly.entity_id
_entity_poly.type
_entity_poly.pdbx_seq_one_letter_code
_entity_poly.pdbx_strand_id
1 'polypeptide(L)'
;MQKIEEDVIKLKNDADIQINKLREEIKNDKKIINQYKEKILELEDEVKKKSKINYENNIVKPIIDKQKNQVIEEKLKSMKKKIKEEQNVLKEPKIINEISSIKSSTKSCKMDIKKLFSSNNNDVQMLNVYETIPFSNIDGGVWRQGWDITYDKKNILFEPKLRVFVVPHSHNDPGWLKTFENYYNDQVDFILSTVTDFIIKNDDMRFIYAEMSFLEKYWDKKNSTEREKIKQLVKDGKIEIVTGGWVMTDEANSHYFAQIMELFEGHEFLKNHFDNYKPKNHWSIDPFGLSPTMAYLLKKSNLTSMAIQRVHYEVKKYLAEKKQLEFNWRQLWDNDEGKTDIFTSLFPFFSYDIPHTCGPDPSICCQFDFLRMLKYGCDWKINPVKIISKNIKERAQLLVDQYRKKSTLFKYNTLLVPLGDDFRYETKEEISIQYDNYKKLFDYINSPEGVKTFNMEVKFGTLKDYFDEVNKKLSKETATILTGDFFTYADHDDHYWSGYYTSRPFYKKLDRLVQHYLRGADLLYSTSIMRYSKNTNLLENYKNKVNYSLLVEGRRYMSLFQHHDGVTGTAKSFVMNDYSGKMLKAIENCFTIIQNSIEFFLKNIKNKKYEINGSENIKNNDVIKLTVNEYMESSDTLPSSYVINQNTSIILYNPLSREVDEIICLKINSYEMRIKNVKEKDQEIRPIIEVTDNHFIFSYSSSNQNRKKNFYELCFKANIGPLDIKIYDLIKKRLPKECFVKINGSDINVKTIDITENYLKDDEGNYIFDIDRVIKNNEGHIDLKFNSVSISINDKTGFLSHINNEIVETSFSKYGVRSPIHSKPGGEVVSGAYLFLPDGPSTKISSDDNSYIILDGNLKKTVIVKGNRQTYLFHKTEIIKDKLYVSVKNEIGIMDLFDFEMAMEIKSEINSEDIFYTDLNGYQVIRRKRFDDKIPLQGNFYPMPSTIYIEDSKKKGKRLSLIGNQPLGCSSLSSGKMEVILDRRLTQDDSRGLASGVLDNVKTRSSFRIILEEIEKEELFNNSPTGFLSKVSQLTNQQMHYQPIILFSNNLLNINNKEILSNNFSPLKESLPCDYHVVGMRAETKKCDYDKRENGGIVYNSENSIGLILQRYAFDCSLTYQKKQKEDKCFESEGELNLKEKINLISGKIFNSSLTMMLYIEAFIYYCFIIKLVDSKDRPNFEDLLDAIDECDLLVNFGSLLDFNESISGHDEWHVSYLKFLNLRLDFYYFQHSLELRTYRNLHYDPDGTKKKVAQKKLCRVIDDMDSSIVTLFPNINSGIKNLTNSNTEEYINKLRQEIIKICSTDRKIFNKVVFKRHGDPIVQQKEETEDECVAKVKTIFTSSCNREKELMDFCLTVMFKAGRIIEECYGDVDDVVKRIVEIKRNSPSICYYNNSAFPNCTIMAESINVDGDNSKHFFKNSTYQALKKVTQICEVIFAVHKRNYYTQKQLLMELEEKSTSFFGSLKNVK
;
A
#
# COMPACT_ATOMS: atom_id res chain seq x y z
N MET A 1 48.47 30.11 32.45
CA MET A 1 48.68 30.59 31.07
C MET A 1 50.08 30.24 30.59
N GLN A 2 51.15 30.87 31.09
CA GLN A 2 52.54 30.50 30.72
C GLN A 2 52.84 29.00 30.79
N LYS A 3 52.47 28.34 31.89
CA LYS A 3 52.68 26.89 32.03
C LYS A 3 51.92 26.06 30.97
N ILE A 4 50.75 26.53 30.52
CA ILE A 4 49.98 25.90 29.43
C ILE A 4 50.66 26.17 28.09
N GLU A 5 51.22 27.37 27.87
CA GLU A 5 52.03 27.65 26.67
C GLU A 5 53.29 26.77 26.62
N GLU A 6 54.00 26.61 27.73
CA GLU A 6 55.17 25.72 27.83
C GLU A 6 54.79 24.25 27.56
N ASP A 7 53.70 23.77 28.16
CA ASP A 7 53.21 22.40 27.95
C ASP A 7 52.74 22.17 26.49
N VAL A 8 52.12 23.17 25.86
CA VAL A 8 51.71 23.12 24.44
C VAL A 8 52.94 23.13 23.52
N ILE A 9 53.96 23.97 23.80
CA ILE A 9 55.21 23.99 23.05
C ILE A 9 55.93 22.63 23.18
N LYS A 10 55.97 22.06 24.38
CA LYS A 10 56.58 20.74 24.62
C LYS A 10 55.85 19.61 23.88
N LEU A 11 54.52 19.58 23.93
CA LEU A 11 53.70 18.64 23.16
C LEU A 11 53.89 18.79 21.65
N LYS A 12 54.06 20.02 21.16
CA LYS A 12 54.30 20.28 19.74
C LYS A 12 55.67 19.76 19.29
N ASN A 13 56.71 19.98 20.09
CA ASN A 13 58.05 19.46 19.82
C ASN A 13 58.09 17.92 19.87
N ASP A 14 57.44 17.29 20.84
CA ASP A 14 57.38 15.82 20.94
C ASP A 14 56.62 15.20 19.75
N ALA A 15 55.54 15.86 19.29
CA ALA A 15 54.81 15.46 18.09
C ALA A 15 55.66 15.59 16.82
N ASP A 16 56.41 16.69 16.65
CA ASP A 16 57.29 16.88 15.50
C ASP A 16 58.42 15.83 15.45
N ILE A 17 58.97 15.43 16.61
CA ILE A 17 59.96 14.34 16.70
C ILE A 17 59.34 13.01 16.26
N GLN A 18 58.13 12.68 16.71
CA GLN A 18 57.46 11.43 16.30
C GLN A 18 57.06 11.44 14.83
N ILE A 19 56.57 12.57 14.29
CA ILE A 19 56.24 12.71 12.87
C ILE A 19 57.49 12.53 12.01
N ASN A 20 58.63 13.10 12.40
CA ASN A 20 59.88 12.93 11.66
C ASN A 20 60.39 11.48 11.73
N LYS A 21 60.23 10.79 12.86
CA LYS A 21 60.56 9.37 12.98
C LYS A 21 59.69 8.49 12.08
N LEU A 22 58.38 8.76 12.04
CA LEU A 22 57.44 8.08 11.14
C LEU A 22 57.74 8.38 9.66
N ARG A 23 58.14 9.62 9.31
CA ARG A 23 58.54 9.98 7.94
C ARG A 23 59.79 9.22 7.48
N GLU A 24 60.76 9.01 8.36
CA GLU A 24 61.94 8.18 8.07
C GLU A 24 61.57 6.70 7.93
N GLU A 25 60.64 6.18 8.75
CA GLU A 25 60.15 4.79 8.61
C GLU A 25 59.30 4.58 7.34
N ILE A 26 58.60 5.61 6.86
CA ILE A 26 57.75 5.55 5.66
C ILE A 26 58.54 5.39 4.35
N LYS A 27 59.86 5.64 4.33
CA LYS A 27 60.66 5.67 3.08
C LYS A 27 60.68 4.37 2.26
N ASN A 28 60.31 3.22 2.84
CA ASN A 28 60.61 1.91 2.23
C ASN A 28 59.43 1.03 1.82
N ASP A 29 58.15 1.43 1.97
CA ASP A 29 57.07 0.51 1.56
C ASP A 29 55.75 1.19 1.13
N LYS A 30 55.42 1.10 -0.16
CA LYS A 30 54.22 1.75 -0.76
C LYS A 30 52.90 1.25 -0.19
N LYS A 31 52.85 0.01 0.29
CA LYS A 31 51.63 -0.57 0.90
C LYS A 31 51.39 -0.01 2.31
N ILE A 32 52.47 0.30 3.03
CA ILE A 32 52.46 0.88 4.37
C ILE A 32 52.08 2.37 4.33
N ILE A 33 52.44 3.09 3.26
CA ILE A 33 52.08 4.51 3.04
C ILE A 33 50.57 4.76 3.08
N ASN A 34 49.76 3.91 2.43
CA ASN A 34 48.30 4.13 2.42
C ASN A 34 47.66 3.83 3.77
N GLN A 35 48.15 2.83 4.51
CA GLN A 35 47.68 2.55 5.87
C GLN A 35 48.05 3.67 6.86
N TYR A 36 49.25 4.25 6.76
CA TYR A 36 49.61 5.39 7.61
C TYR A 36 48.94 6.69 7.20
N LYS A 37 48.57 6.90 5.92
CA LYS A 37 47.81 8.10 5.49
C LYS A 37 46.42 8.16 6.12
N GLU A 38 45.67 7.06 6.14
CA GLU A 38 44.38 7.02 6.84
C GLU A 38 44.56 7.20 8.35
N LYS A 39 45.61 6.60 8.93
CA LYS A 39 45.90 6.73 10.36
C LYS A 39 46.32 8.16 10.76
N ILE A 40 47.02 8.88 9.88
CA ILE A 40 47.35 10.30 10.06
C ILE A 40 46.07 11.14 9.99
N LEU A 41 45.16 10.87 9.04
CA LEU A 41 43.87 11.56 8.96
C LEU A 41 42.99 11.30 10.20
N GLU A 42 42.96 10.07 10.71
CA GLU A 42 42.30 9.75 11.99
C GLU A 42 42.92 10.51 13.17
N LEU A 43 44.25 10.56 13.26
CA LEU A 43 44.95 11.27 14.34
C LEU A 43 44.76 12.80 14.25
N GLU A 44 44.75 13.38 13.05
CA GLU A 44 44.44 14.80 12.84
C GLU A 44 43.00 15.13 13.26
N ASP A 45 42.06 14.23 12.96
CA ASP A 45 40.65 14.39 13.35
C ASP A 45 40.45 14.18 14.87
N GLU A 46 41.23 13.29 15.50
CA GLU A 46 41.30 13.17 16.96
C GLU A 46 41.87 14.42 17.63
N VAL A 47 42.93 15.03 17.08
CA VAL A 47 43.51 16.27 17.62
C VAL A 47 42.53 17.44 17.47
N LYS A 48 41.79 17.52 16.35
CA LYS A 48 40.71 18.50 16.17
C LYS A 48 39.53 18.26 17.11
N LYS A 49 39.15 16.99 17.35
CA LYS A 49 38.11 16.66 18.33
C LYS A 49 38.56 16.99 19.75
N LYS A 50 39.79 16.63 20.14
CA LYS A 50 40.31 16.94 21.48
C LYS A 50 40.51 18.44 21.71
N SER A 51 40.95 19.22 20.72
CA SER A 51 41.07 20.68 20.86
C SER A 51 39.70 21.36 20.97
N LYS A 52 38.70 20.88 20.21
CA LYS A 52 37.32 21.38 20.32
C LYS A 52 36.64 20.98 21.63
N ILE A 53 36.87 19.75 22.09
CA ILE A 53 36.35 19.24 23.37
C ILE A 53 36.99 19.96 24.56
N ASN A 54 38.29 20.27 24.54
CA ASN A 54 38.93 21.05 25.62
C ASN A 54 38.46 22.51 25.65
N TYR A 55 38.25 23.14 24.49
CA TYR A 55 37.72 24.51 24.42
C TYR A 55 36.25 24.59 24.89
N GLU A 56 35.41 23.65 24.46
CA GLU A 56 34.00 23.58 24.88
C GLU A 56 33.84 23.17 26.35
N ASN A 57 34.65 22.24 26.88
CA ASN A 57 34.51 21.75 28.26
C ASN A 57 35.23 22.60 29.33
N ASN A 58 36.37 23.26 29.02
CA ASN A 58 37.15 23.98 30.04
C ASN A 58 36.99 25.51 30.03
N ILE A 59 36.51 26.10 28.93
CA ILE A 59 36.30 27.56 28.84
C ILE A 59 34.82 27.89 28.69
N VAL A 60 34.14 27.27 27.71
CA VAL A 60 32.75 27.62 27.39
C VAL A 60 31.76 27.05 28.42
N LYS A 61 31.88 25.76 28.79
CA LYS A 61 30.98 25.13 29.78
C LYS A 61 31.03 25.77 31.16
N PRO A 62 32.19 26.08 31.78
CA PRO A 62 32.21 26.70 33.10
C PRO A 62 31.60 28.10 33.12
N ILE A 63 31.70 28.86 32.02
CA ILE A 63 31.07 30.17 31.88
C ILE A 63 29.55 30.04 31.71
N ILE A 64 29.09 29.08 30.89
CA ILE A 64 27.65 28.80 30.70
C ILE A 64 27.02 28.18 31.95
N ASP A 65 27.74 27.32 32.69
CA ASP A 65 27.24 26.68 33.91
C ASP A 65 27.20 27.66 35.10
N LYS A 66 28.10 28.64 35.18
CA LYS A 66 27.99 29.73 36.16
C LYS A 66 26.78 30.63 35.92
N GLN A 67 26.46 30.94 34.66
CA GLN A 67 25.29 31.76 34.30
C GLN A 67 23.97 30.97 34.34
N LYS A 68 23.98 29.66 34.01
CA LYS A 68 22.79 28.80 34.12
C LYS A 68 22.44 28.47 35.57
N ASN A 69 23.41 28.26 36.45
CA ASN A 69 23.11 27.90 37.85
C ASN A 69 22.50 29.05 38.65
N GLN A 70 22.87 30.32 38.40
CA GLN A 70 22.22 31.47 39.05
C GLN A 70 20.76 31.67 38.59
N VAL A 71 20.47 31.52 37.30
CA VAL A 71 19.11 31.71 36.75
C VAL A 71 18.19 30.52 37.06
N ILE A 72 18.74 29.30 37.16
CA ILE A 72 17.98 28.09 37.49
C ILE A 72 17.65 28.00 38.99
N GLU A 73 18.54 28.43 39.89
CA GLU A 73 18.24 28.45 41.34
C GLU A 73 17.15 29.47 41.71
N GLU A 74 17.12 30.64 41.08
CA GLU A 74 16.06 31.64 41.32
C GLU A 74 14.70 31.19 40.75
N LYS A 75 14.69 30.57 39.56
CA LYS A 75 13.47 29.96 38.99
C LYS A 75 12.98 28.73 39.78
N LEU A 76 13.87 27.92 40.35
CA LEU A 76 13.51 26.79 41.21
C LEU A 76 13.01 27.23 42.59
N LYS A 77 13.55 28.31 43.18
CA LYS A 77 13.01 28.90 44.42
C LYS A 77 11.62 29.52 44.20
N SER A 78 11.41 30.19 43.07
CA SER A 78 10.11 30.72 42.63
C SER A 78 9.07 29.61 42.38
N MET A 79 9.42 28.54 41.65
CA MET A 79 8.53 27.39 41.43
C MET A 79 8.27 26.58 42.70
N LYS A 80 9.26 26.36 43.58
CA LYS A 80 9.04 25.65 44.85
C LYS A 80 8.17 26.45 45.83
N LYS A 81 8.18 27.79 45.74
CA LYS A 81 7.28 28.66 46.52
C LYS A 81 5.85 28.61 45.97
N LYS A 82 5.66 28.67 44.64
CA LYS A 82 4.34 28.46 43.99
C LYS A 82 3.76 27.06 44.26
N ILE A 83 4.58 26.01 44.18
CA ILE A 83 4.14 24.63 44.45
C ILE A 83 3.78 24.42 45.94
N LYS A 84 4.44 25.11 46.89
CA LYS A 84 4.05 25.08 48.31
C LYS A 84 2.84 25.94 48.65
N GLU A 85 2.60 27.03 47.91
CA GLU A 85 1.41 27.87 48.07
C GLU A 85 0.17 27.22 47.42
N GLU A 86 0.32 26.48 46.32
CA GLU A 86 -0.76 25.68 45.71
C GLU A 86 -1.06 24.36 46.46
N GLN A 87 -0.08 23.78 47.18
CA GLN A 87 -0.28 22.57 47.99
C GLN A 87 -0.90 22.83 49.38
N ASN A 88 -1.04 24.08 49.80
CA ASN A 88 -1.67 24.46 51.07
C ASN A 88 -3.14 24.91 50.95
N VAL A 89 -3.74 24.83 49.75
CA VAL A 89 -5.18 25.06 49.53
C VAL A 89 -5.98 23.74 49.50
N LEU A 90 -5.32 22.60 49.69
CA LEU A 90 -5.94 21.26 49.67
C LEU A 90 -6.01 20.62 51.07
N LYS A 91 -6.65 21.32 52.01
CA LYS A 91 -7.10 20.76 53.30
C LYS A 91 -8.38 21.47 53.76
N GLU A 92 -9.54 20.94 53.37
CA GLU A 92 -10.69 20.63 54.24
C GLU A 92 -11.97 20.30 53.42
N PRO A 93 -12.89 19.50 53.99
CA PRO A 93 -13.81 18.62 53.25
C PRO A 93 -15.19 19.25 53.06
N LYS A 94 -15.72 19.29 51.83
CA LYS A 94 -17.16 19.44 51.49
C LYS A 94 -17.37 19.69 49.98
N ILE A 95 -17.19 18.69 49.10
CA ILE A 95 -17.98 18.56 47.85
C ILE A 95 -18.22 17.06 47.59
N ILE A 96 -19.02 16.46 48.48
CA ILE A 96 -19.82 15.28 48.18
C ILE A 96 -21.12 15.86 47.61
N ASN A 97 -21.24 15.96 46.27
CA ASN A 97 -22.50 16.04 45.48
C ASN A 97 -22.39 16.61 44.04
N GLU A 98 -21.21 16.94 43.50
CA GLU A 98 -21.09 17.43 42.10
C GLU A 98 -20.21 16.58 41.16
N ILE A 99 -19.71 15.42 41.61
CA ILE A 99 -19.15 14.37 40.72
C ILE A 99 -20.21 13.30 40.40
N SER A 100 -21.41 13.43 40.98
CA SER A 100 -22.63 12.69 40.63
C SER A 100 -23.45 13.32 39.49
N SER A 101 -22.90 14.32 38.77
CA SER A 101 -23.50 14.95 37.59
C SER A 101 -22.70 14.76 36.28
N ILE A 102 -21.64 13.94 36.24
CA ILE A 102 -21.30 13.18 35.01
C ILE A 102 -22.23 11.95 34.95
N LYS A 103 -23.52 12.21 35.08
CA LYS A 103 -24.58 11.32 34.61
C LYS A 103 -24.73 11.64 33.13
N SER A 104 -24.53 10.61 32.31
CA SER A 104 -24.63 10.59 30.84
C SER A 104 -23.47 11.22 30.03
N SER A 105 -22.34 10.52 29.86
CA SER A 105 -21.67 10.53 28.55
C SER A 105 -22.24 9.40 27.69
N THR A 106 -23.50 9.60 27.38
CA THR A 106 -24.23 8.96 26.29
C THR A 106 -23.54 9.26 24.95
N LYS A 107 -23.24 8.20 24.18
CA LYS A 107 -22.66 8.12 22.81
C LYS A 107 -21.12 8.14 22.72
N SER A 108 -20.48 6.96 22.72
CA SER A 108 -19.04 6.81 22.44
C SER A 108 -18.68 6.84 20.95
N CYS A 109 -19.64 6.57 20.06
CA CYS A 109 -19.41 6.61 18.62
C CYS A 109 -19.20 8.05 18.17
N LYS A 110 -18.00 8.38 17.68
CA LYS A 110 -17.73 9.73 17.13
C LYS A 110 -18.03 9.84 15.64
N MET A 111 -17.99 8.73 14.91
CA MET A 111 -18.35 8.70 13.49
C MET A 111 -19.79 8.21 13.30
N ASP A 112 -20.61 9.04 12.65
CA ASP A 112 -21.98 8.68 12.29
C ASP A 112 -21.98 7.84 11.01
N ILE A 113 -21.96 6.51 11.15
CA ILE A 113 -21.86 5.59 10.01
C ILE A 113 -23.04 5.70 9.05
N LYS A 114 -24.19 6.26 9.46
CA LYS A 114 -25.33 6.53 8.57
C LYS A 114 -25.03 7.57 7.50
N LYS A 115 -24.04 8.44 7.72
CA LYS A 115 -23.57 9.42 6.72
C LYS A 115 -22.57 8.84 5.74
N LEU A 116 -22.17 7.58 5.92
CA LEU A 116 -21.21 6.93 5.02
C LEU A 116 -21.91 6.25 3.85
N PHE A 117 -23.21 5.99 3.89
CA PHE A 117 -23.89 5.35 2.76
C PHE A 117 -25.22 6.03 2.49
N SER A 118 -25.58 6.07 1.21
CA SER A 118 -26.84 6.59 0.73
C SER A 118 -27.58 5.49 -0.02
N SER A 119 -28.90 5.50 0.10
CA SER A 119 -29.78 4.63 -0.69
C SER A 119 -30.24 5.40 -1.92
N ASN A 120 -29.38 5.50 -2.93
CA ASN A 120 -29.79 6.04 -4.23
C ASN A 120 -30.38 4.92 -5.09
N ASN A 121 -31.69 4.97 -5.34
CA ASN A 121 -32.40 3.94 -6.08
C ASN A 121 -32.05 3.89 -7.58
N ASN A 122 -31.31 4.89 -8.10
CA ASN A 122 -30.93 4.94 -9.52
C ASN A 122 -29.61 4.21 -9.83
N ASP A 123 -28.82 3.86 -8.81
CA ASP A 123 -27.53 3.20 -8.97
C ASP A 123 -27.70 1.68 -9.15
N VAL A 124 -26.80 1.05 -9.92
CA VAL A 124 -26.79 -0.42 -10.06
C VAL A 124 -26.16 -1.02 -8.81
N GLN A 125 -26.99 -1.52 -7.91
CA GLN A 125 -26.52 -2.21 -6.70
C GLN A 125 -26.57 -3.73 -6.94
N MET A 126 -25.43 -4.41 -6.83
CA MET A 126 -25.28 -5.82 -7.24
C MET A 126 -26.15 -6.81 -6.47
N LEU A 127 -26.47 -6.58 -5.19
CA LEU A 127 -27.40 -7.41 -4.43
C LEU A 127 -28.82 -7.29 -5.00
N ASN A 128 -29.28 -6.08 -5.35
CA ASN A 128 -30.57 -5.87 -6.02
C ASN A 128 -30.60 -6.51 -7.43
N VAL A 129 -29.46 -6.47 -8.14
CA VAL A 129 -29.30 -7.18 -9.43
C VAL A 129 -29.45 -8.69 -9.22
N TYR A 130 -28.76 -9.26 -8.21
CA TYR A 130 -28.88 -10.68 -7.87
C TYR A 130 -30.30 -11.05 -7.46
N GLU A 131 -31.06 -10.18 -6.78
CA GLU A 131 -32.48 -10.41 -6.48
C GLU A 131 -33.35 -10.47 -7.75
N THR A 132 -33.03 -9.65 -8.75
CA THR A 132 -33.79 -9.54 -10.01
C THR A 132 -33.51 -10.68 -10.99
N ILE A 133 -32.26 -11.15 -11.08
CA ILE A 133 -31.86 -12.18 -12.04
C ILE A 133 -32.47 -13.55 -11.64
N PRO A 134 -33.07 -14.30 -12.60
CA PRO A 134 -33.64 -15.62 -12.34
C PRO A 134 -32.59 -16.76 -12.35
N PHE A 135 -31.40 -16.53 -12.93
CA PHE A 135 -30.31 -17.51 -13.07
C PHE A 135 -30.71 -18.79 -13.83
N SER A 136 -31.41 -18.63 -14.95
CA SER A 136 -32.05 -19.74 -15.68
C SER A 136 -31.15 -20.49 -16.67
N ASN A 137 -29.96 -19.98 -17.02
CA ASN A 137 -29.02 -20.61 -17.95
C ASN A 137 -29.65 -21.00 -19.30
N ILE A 138 -30.32 -20.05 -19.93
CA ILE A 138 -30.98 -20.24 -21.23
C ILE A 138 -29.94 -20.17 -22.35
N ASP A 139 -29.95 -21.16 -23.25
CA ASP A 139 -29.10 -21.19 -24.45
C ASP A 139 -29.42 -20.02 -25.40
N GLY A 140 -28.48 -19.07 -25.49
CA GLY A 140 -28.57 -17.86 -26.30
C GLY A 140 -28.19 -18.02 -27.77
N GLY A 141 -27.87 -19.24 -28.23
CA GLY A 141 -27.45 -19.52 -29.61
C GLY A 141 -25.93 -19.47 -29.77
N VAL A 142 -25.40 -18.75 -30.77
CA VAL A 142 -23.93 -18.68 -31.00
C VAL A 142 -23.20 -18.04 -29.82
N TRP A 143 -23.81 -17.01 -29.22
CA TRP A 143 -23.46 -16.56 -27.89
C TRP A 143 -24.31 -17.32 -26.87
N ARG A 144 -23.82 -18.50 -26.48
CA ARG A 144 -24.52 -19.45 -25.61
C ARG A 144 -25.13 -18.85 -24.35
N GLN A 145 -24.50 -17.81 -23.80
CA GLN A 145 -24.88 -17.20 -22.51
C GLN A 145 -25.56 -15.84 -22.65
N GLY A 146 -25.95 -15.46 -23.86
CA GLY A 146 -26.64 -14.20 -24.13
C GLY A 146 -27.88 -14.40 -24.97
N TRP A 147 -27.89 -13.77 -26.15
CA TRP A 147 -28.95 -13.83 -27.15
C TRP A 147 -28.38 -13.58 -28.55
N ASP A 148 -29.19 -13.79 -29.59
CA ASP A 148 -28.81 -13.46 -30.96
C ASP A 148 -28.80 -11.92 -31.17
N ILE A 149 -27.60 -11.35 -31.22
CA ILE A 149 -27.42 -9.89 -31.35
C ILE A 149 -27.65 -9.47 -32.80
N THR A 150 -28.59 -8.55 -33.01
CA THR A 150 -28.88 -7.94 -34.33
C THR A 150 -28.75 -6.42 -34.29
N TYR A 151 -28.49 -5.81 -35.45
CA TYR A 151 -28.43 -4.36 -35.64
C TYR A 151 -29.00 -3.97 -37.01
N ASP A 152 -29.50 -2.74 -37.16
CA ASP A 152 -30.07 -2.28 -38.43
C ASP A 152 -28.96 -1.89 -39.42
N LYS A 153 -28.77 -2.72 -40.44
CA LYS A 153 -27.76 -2.50 -41.48
C LYS A 153 -27.95 -1.21 -42.28
N LYS A 154 -29.20 -0.71 -42.40
CA LYS A 154 -29.51 0.51 -43.15
C LYS A 154 -29.10 1.76 -42.39
N ASN A 155 -29.09 1.71 -41.06
CA ASN A 155 -28.81 2.86 -40.20
C ASN A 155 -27.32 3.09 -39.93
N ILE A 156 -26.46 2.08 -40.19
CA ILE A 156 -25.02 2.15 -39.93
C ILE A 156 -24.38 3.44 -40.48
N LEU A 157 -24.76 3.86 -41.68
CA LEU A 157 -24.16 5.04 -42.34
C LEU A 157 -24.61 6.38 -41.74
N PHE A 158 -25.68 6.38 -40.94
CA PHE A 158 -26.20 7.56 -40.24
C PHE A 158 -25.76 7.62 -38.77
N GLU A 159 -25.24 6.51 -38.22
CA GLU A 159 -24.68 6.45 -36.88
C GLU A 159 -23.30 7.15 -36.81
N PRO A 160 -22.88 7.62 -35.62
CA PRO A 160 -21.49 8.03 -35.41
C PRO A 160 -20.52 6.91 -35.77
N LYS A 161 -19.44 7.24 -36.48
CA LYS A 161 -18.40 6.26 -36.88
C LYS A 161 -17.92 5.46 -35.68
N LEU A 162 -17.92 4.13 -35.79
CA LEU A 162 -17.45 3.23 -34.72
C LEU A 162 -15.92 3.19 -34.72
N ARG A 163 -15.30 3.53 -33.58
CA ARG A 163 -13.84 3.46 -33.38
C ARG A 163 -13.49 2.17 -32.65
N VAL A 164 -12.70 1.29 -33.27
CA VAL A 164 -12.31 0.00 -32.71
C VAL A 164 -10.81 -0.02 -32.42
N PHE A 165 -10.47 -0.28 -31.17
CA PHE A 165 -9.09 -0.46 -30.72
C PHE A 165 -8.83 -1.94 -30.50
N VAL A 166 -8.03 -2.54 -31.38
CA VAL A 166 -7.55 -3.92 -31.22
C VAL A 166 -6.30 -3.87 -30.34
N VAL A 167 -6.33 -4.54 -29.19
CA VAL A 167 -5.31 -4.42 -28.14
C VAL A 167 -4.56 -5.75 -27.96
N PRO A 168 -3.40 -5.92 -28.60
CA PRO A 168 -2.54 -7.08 -28.41
C PRO A 168 -2.06 -7.21 -26.96
N HIS A 169 -2.18 -8.41 -26.38
CA HIS A 169 -1.70 -8.73 -25.03
C HIS A 169 -1.21 -10.17 -24.93
N SER A 170 -0.44 -10.48 -23.89
CA SER A 170 -0.12 -11.85 -23.48
C SER A 170 -0.42 -11.99 -22.00
N HIS A 171 -1.27 -12.94 -21.63
CA HIS A 171 -1.47 -13.28 -20.22
C HIS A 171 -0.32 -14.17 -19.77
N ASN A 172 0.42 -13.77 -18.73
CA ASN A 172 1.62 -14.48 -18.29
C ASN A 172 1.52 -14.79 -16.80
N ASP A 173 1.05 -15.99 -16.47
CA ASP A 173 0.93 -16.44 -15.08
C ASP A 173 2.28 -16.57 -14.38
N PRO A 174 2.51 -15.84 -13.26
CA PRO A 174 3.70 -15.97 -12.44
C PRO A 174 3.82 -17.29 -11.65
N GLY A 175 3.26 -18.38 -12.18
CA GLY A 175 3.30 -19.74 -11.67
C GLY A 175 1.90 -20.37 -11.62
N TRP A 176 1.69 -21.45 -12.38
CA TRP A 176 0.40 -22.14 -12.51
C TRP A 176 0.61 -23.62 -12.88
N LEU A 177 0.82 -23.92 -14.17
CA LEU A 177 1.22 -25.27 -14.63
C LEU A 177 2.73 -25.47 -14.54
N LYS A 178 3.51 -24.40 -14.61
CA LYS A 178 4.96 -24.37 -14.37
C LYS A 178 5.27 -23.35 -13.26
N THR A 179 6.47 -23.42 -12.70
CA THR A 179 6.95 -22.39 -11.76
C THR A 179 7.20 -21.07 -12.48
N PHE A 180 7.27 -19.98 -11.72
CA PHE A 180 7.66 -18.65 -12.21
C PHE A 180 8.96 -18.70 -13.03
N GLU A 181 10.01 -19.34 -12.50
CA GLU A 181 11.29 -19.51 -13.19
C GLU A 181 11.17 -20.25 -14.53
N ASN A 182 10.39 -21.34 -14.57
CA ASN A 182 10.27 -22.16 -15.76
C ASN A 182 9.47 -21.45 -16.85
N TYR A 183 8.36 -20.79 -16.51
CA TYR A 183 7.64 -19.96 -17.48
C TYR A 183 8.52 -18.85 -18.05
N TYR A 184 9.36 -18.22 -17.22
CA TYR A 184 10.28 -17.19 -17.70
C TYR A 184 11.25 -17.74 -18.74
N ASN A 185 11.96 -18.82 -18.39
CA ASN A 185 13.00 -19.41 -19.24
C ASN A 185 12.43 -20.02 -20.52
N ASP A 186 11.24 -20.63 -20.45
CA ASP A 186 10.65 -21.36 -21.56
C ASP A 186 9.87 -20.45 -22.51
N GLN A 187 9.25 -19.37 -22.02
CA GLN A 187 8.24 -18.62 -22.78
C GLN A 187 8.37 -17.09 -22.63
N VAL A 188 8.36 -16.54 -21.42
CA VAL A 188 8.22 -15.08 -21.23
C VAL A 188 9.43 -14.28 -21.74
N ASP A 189 10.66 -14.82 -21.61
CA ASP A 189 11.84 -14.17 -22.20
C ASP A 189 11.72 -14.04 -23.73
N PHE A 190 11.20 -15.06 -24.39
CA PHE A 190 10.96 -15.07 -25.83
C PHE A 190 9.83 -14.12 -26.21
N ILE A 191 8.73 -14.09 -25.46
CA ILE A 191 7.60 -13.17 -25.68
C ILE A 191 8.09 -11.72 -25.63
N LEU A 192 8.73 -11.30 -24.54
CA LEU A 192 9.19 -9.92 -24.37
C LEU A 192 10.25 -9.52 -25.40
N SER A 193 11.18 -10.43 -25.72
CA SER A 193 12.22 -10.19 -26.74
C SER A 193 11.60 -10.05 -28.14
N THR A 194 10.70 -10.96 -28.52
CA THR A 194 10.02 -10.99 -29.82
C THR A 194 9.15 -9.75 -30.01
N VAL A 195 8.32 -9.40 -29.04
CA VAL A 195 7.46 -8.21 -29.07
C VAL A 195 8.30 -6.94 -29.19
N THR A 196 9.35 -6.80 -28.35
CA THR A 196 10.24 -5.63 -28.38
C THR A 196 10.90 -5.45 -29.74
N ASP A 197 11.52 -6.50 -30.28
CA ASP A 197 12.21 -6.43 -31.58
C ASP A 197 11.25 -6.24 -32.77
N PHE A 198 10.00 -6.70 -32.66
CA PHE A 198 9.00 -6.56 -33.73
C PHE A 198 8.41 -5.15 -33.77
N ILE A 199 8.06 -4.56 -32.62
CA ILE A 199 7.48 -3.21 -32.54
C ILE A 199 8.49 -2.13 -32.99
N ILE A 200 9.79 -2.35 -32.75
CA ILE A 200 10.85 -1.44 -33.25
C ILE A 200 10.79 -1.33 -34.79
N LYS A 201 10.40 -2.40 -35.48
CA LYS A 201 10.35 -2.46 -36.95
C LYS A 201 8.98 -2.08 -37.54
N ASN A 202 7.92 -2.10 -36.72
CA ASN A 202 6.54 -1.87 -37.14
C ASN A 202 5.89 -0.81 -36.25
N ASP A 203 5.96 0.45 -36.70
CA ASP A 203 5.62 1.63 -35.90
C ASP A 203 4.15 1.71 -35.47
N ASP A 204 3.24 1.06 -36.20
CA ASP A 204 1.79 1.03 -35.92
C ASP A 204 1.37 -0.12 -34.98
N MET A 205 2.25 -1.08 -34.70
CA MET A 205 1.97 -2.14 -33.74
C MET A 205 1.94 -1.58 -32.30
N ARG A 206 1.02 -2.09 -31.48
CA ARG A 206 0.88 -1.75 -30.07
C ARG A 206 0.83 -3.03 -29.24
N PHE A 207 1.11 -2.91 -27.94
CA PHE A 207 1.04 -4.03 -27.01
C PHE A 207 0.78 -3.54 -25.59
N ILE A 208 0.09 -4.33 -24.77
CA ILE A 208 -0.03 -4.09 -23.33
C ILE A 208 0.67 -5.19 -22.53
N TYR A 209 1.23 -4.85 -21.38
CA TYR A 209 1.90 -5.80 -20.49
C TYR A 209 1.59 -5.51 -19.01
N ALA A 210 1.40 -6.54 -18.18
CA ALA A 210 0.86 -6.39 -16.82
C ALA A 210 1.82 -6.81 -15.69
N GLU A 211 2.49 -7.97 -15.78
CA GLU A 211 3.15 -8.61 -14.65
C GLU A 211 4.59 -8.12 -14.43
N MET A 212 4.80 -7.21 -13.47
CA MET A 212 6.13 -6.62 -13.23
C MET A 212 7.15 -7.61 -12.68
N SER A 213 6.72 -8.71 -12.06
CA SER A 213 7.61 -9.80 -11.63
C SER A 213 8.43 -10.36 -12.81
N PHE A 214 7.78 -10.67 -13.92
CA PHE A 214 8.46 -11.13 -15.13
C PHE A 214 9.26 -10.03 -15.82
N LEU A 215 8.73 -8.80 -15.89
CA LEU A 215 9.45 -7.68 -16.50
C LEU A 215 10.74 -7.35 -15.76
N GLU A 216 10.75 -7.44 -14.42
CA GLU A 216 11.95 -7.25 -13.62
C GLU A 216 12.95 -8.38 -13.80
N LYS A 217 12.50 -9.63 -13.93
CA LYS A 217 13.37 -10.77 -14.24
C LYS A 217 13.98 -10.65 -15.64
N TYR A 218 13.20 -10.22 -16.62
CA TYR A 218 13.68 -9.87 -17.96
C TYR A 218 14.72 -8.75 -17.88
N TRP A 219 14.42 -7.69 -17.15
CA TRP A 219 15.35 -6.58 -16.92
C TRP A 219 16.66 -7.06 -16.29
N ASP A 220 16.63 -7.91 -15.27
CA ASP A 220 17.85 -8.47 -14.64
C ASP A 220 18.74 -9.23 -15.63
N LYS A 221 18.14 -10.01 -16.53
CA LYS A 221 18.86 -10.87 -17.48
C LYS A 221 19.36 -10.15 -18.73
N LYS A 222 18.69 -9.09 -19.18
CA LYS A 222 19.07 -8.33 -20.38
C LYS A 222 20.20 -7.34 -20.11
N ASN A 223 20.98 -7.02 -21.15
CA ASN A 223 22.03 -6.00 -21.05
C ASN A 223 21.44 -4.57 -21.14
N SER A 224 22.27 -3.56 -20.87
CA SER A 224 21.86 -2.14 -20.90
C SER A 224 21.23 -1.69 -22.23
N THR A 225 21.67 -2.23 -23.37
CA THR A 225 21.11 -1.88 -24.69
C THR A 225 19.71 -2.44 -24.88
N GLU A 226 19.50 -3.71 -24.51
CA GLU A 226 18.19 -4.37 -24.58
C GLU A 226 17.18 -3.77 -23.61
N ARG A 227 17.62 -3.41 -22.39
CA ARG A 227 16.83 -2.66 -21.41
C ARG A 227 16.35 -1.32 -21.96
N GLU A 228 17.23 -0.57 -22.62
CA GLU A 228 16.86 0.73 -23.17
C GLU A 228 15.84 0.61 -24.32
N LYS A 229 15.89 -0.46 -25.13
CA LYS A 229 14.89 -0.72 -26.18
C LYS A 229 13.47 -0.76 -25.62
N ILE A 230 13.20 -1.66 -24.67
CA ILE A 230 11.85 -1.84 -24.11
C ILE A 230 11.42 -0.59 -23.33
N LYS A 231 12.34 0.03 -22.60
CA LYS A 231 12.10 1.29 -21.89
C LYS A 231 11.67 2.42 -22.82
N GLN A 232 12.34 2.54 -23.98
CA GLN A 232 12.00 3.55 -24.98
C GLN A 232 10.63 3.27 -25.61
N LEU A 233 10.29 2.00 -25.90
CA LEU A 233 8.96 1.64 -26.40
C LEU A 233 7.83 1.98 -25.41
N VAL A 234 8.08 1.82 -24.10
CA VAL A 234 7.14 2.23 -23.05
C VAL A 234 7.00 3.74 -23.00
N LYS A 235 8.11 4.47 -23.07
CA LYS A 235 8.14 5.93 -23.10
C LYS A 235 7.41 6.51 -24.32
N ASP A 236 7.53 5.87 -25.47
CA ASP A 236 6.86 6.27 -26.72
C ASP A 236 5.37 5.87 -26.76
N GLY A 237 4.86 5.17 -25.73
CA GLY A 237 3.48 4.69 -25.67
C GLY A 237 3.15 3.57 -26.66
N LYS A 238 4.17 2.88 -27.21
CA LYS A 238 3.98 1.73 -28.10
C LYS A 238 3.70 0.45 -27.33
N ILE A 239 4.36 0.30 -26.17
CA ILE A 239 4.02 -0.69 -25.15
C ILE A 239 3.42 0.07 -23.97
N GLU A 240 2.20 -0.25 -23.58
CA GLU A 240 1.62 0.29 -22.34
C GLU A 240 1.78 -0.74 -21.22
N ILE A 241 2.35 -0.30 -20.10
CA ILE A 241 2.27 -1.09 -18.87
C ILE A 241 0.93 -0.81 -18.20
N VAL A 242 0.10 -1.84 -18.08
CA VAL A 242 -1.24 -1.83 -17.47
C VAL A 242 -1.20 -2.43 -16.07
N THR A 243 -1.96 -1.87 -15.13
CA THR A 243 -1.87 -2.11 -13.68
C THR A 243 -0.51 -1.75 -13.09
N GLY A 244 0.57 -2.41 -13.53
CA GLY A 244 1.93 -2.25 -13.02
C GLY A 244 2.14 -2.89 -11.64
N GLY A 245 1.29 -3.84 -11.24
CA GLY A 245 1.48 -4.65 -10.06
C GLY A 245 2.56 -5.71 -10.26
N TRP A 246 3.06 -6.29 -9.16
CA TRP A 246 4.02 -7.39 -9.24
C TRP A 246 3.42 -8.60 -9.96
N VAL A 247 2.11 -8.81 -9.76
CA VAL A 247 1.29 -9.87 -10.35
C VAL A 247 -0.10 -9.31 -10.69
N MET A 248 -0.90 -10.07 -11.44
CA MET A 248 -2.35 -9.89 -11.44
C MET A 248 -2.92 -10.62 -10.22
N THR A 249 -3.24 -9.87 -9.17
CA THR A 249 -3.61 -10.42 -7.85
C THR A 249 -4.94 -11.15 -7.86
N ASP A 250 -5.06 -12.21 -7.06
CA ASP A 250 -6.37 -12.70 -6.61
C ASP A 250 -7.14 -11.58 -5.90
N GLU A 251 -8.46 -11.56 -6.06
CA GLU A 251 -9.36 -10.56 -5.46
C GLU A 251 -10.29 -11.17 -4.40
N ALA A 252 -10.27 -12.50 -4.20
CA ALA A 252 -11.05 -13.16 -3.15
C ALA A 252 -10.26 -13.35 -1.85
N ASN A 253 -9.16 -14.12 -1.89
CA ASN A 253 -8.43 -14.59 -0.69
C ASN A 253 -7.35 -13.61 -0.22
N SER A 254 -6.83 -12.77 -1.12
CA SER A 254 -5.79 -11.79 -0.80
C SER A 254 -6.27 -10.80 0.27
N HIS A 255 -5.38 -10.43 1.18
CA HIS A 255 -5.65 -9.38 2.16
C HIS A 255 -5.21 -8.02 1.60
N TYR A 256 -5.91 -6.94 1.92
CA TYR A 256 -5.63 -5.61 1.36
C TYR A 256 -4.18 -5.15 1.59
N PHE A 257 -3.54 -5.55 2.71
CA PHE A 257 -2.11 -5.31 2.94
C PHE A 257 -1.25 -5.89 1.80
N ALA A 258 -1.49 -7.15 1.40
CA ALA A 258 -0.70 -7.82 0.39
C ALA A 258 -0.98 -7.27 -1.02
N GLN A 259 -2.24 -6.91 -1.31
CA GLN A 259 -2.62 -6.19 -2.55
C GLN A 259 -1.89 -4.83 -2.65
N ILE A 260 -1.79 -4.08 -1.55
CA ILE A 260 -1.03 -2.83 -1.55
C ILE A 260 0.46 -3.09 -1.78
N MET A 261 1.04 -4.09 -1.11
CA MET A 261 2.47 -4.37 -1.21
C MET A 261 2.88 -4.83 -2.62
N GLU A 262 2.11 -5.72 -3.26
CA GLU A 262 2.41 -6.15 -4.63
C GLU A 262 2.32 -4.98 -5.63
N LEU A 263 1.30 -4.13 -5.50
CA LEU A 263 1.14 -2.96 -6.36
C LEU A 263 2.30 -1.96 -6.14
N PHE A 264 2.72 -1.78 -4.89
CA PHE A 264 3.84 -0.91 -4.53
C PHE A 264 5.16 -1.43 -5.12
N GLU A 265 5.47 -2.73 -5.01
CA GLU A 265 6.71 -3.29 -5.56
C GLU A 265 6.81 -3.09 -7.08
N GLY A 266 5.72 -3.34 -7.82
CA GLY A 266 5.69 -3.10 -9.27
C GLY A 266 5.80 -1.62 -9.64
N HIS A 267 5.07 -0.74 -8.95
CA HIS A 267 5.14 0.71 -9.16
C HIS A 267 6.53 1.30 -8.82
N GLU A 268 7.17 0.85 -7.74
CA GLU A 268 8.50 1.31 -7.33
C GLU A 268 9.57 0.86 -8.34
N PHE A 269 9.45 -0.35 -8.90
CA PHE A 269 10.30 -0.80 -10.00
C PHE A 269 10.15 0.10 -11.25
N LEU A 270 8.92 0.39 -11.67
CA LEU A 270 8.63 1.29 -12.80
C LEU A 270 9.16 2.71 -12.55
N LYS A 271 8.95 3.26 -11.34
CA LYS A 271 9.46 4.56 -10.90
C LYS A 271 10.97 4.66 -11.12
N ASN A 272 11.70 3.63 -10.68
CA ASN A 272 13.16 3.62 -10.63
C ASN A 272 13.80 3.33 -12.00
N HIS A 273 13.19 2.47 -12.82
CA HIS A 273 13.84 1.93 -14.03
C HIS A 273 13.22 2.40 -15.36
N PHE A 274 11.97 2.87 -15.36
CA PHE A 274 11.24 3.29 -16.56
C PHE A 274 10.92 4.80 -16.56
N ASP A 275 11.92 5.65 -16.32
CA ASP A 275 11.79 7.13 -16.37
C ASP A 275 10.59 7.68 -15.58
N ASN A 276 10.36 7.18 -14.36
CA ASN A 276 9.23 7.57 -13.50
C ASN A 276 7.84 7.28 -14.12
N TYR A 277 7.74 6.19 -14.92
CA TYR A 277 6.48 5.74 -15.51
C TYR A 277 5.42 5.45 -14.44
N LYS A 278 4.17 5.84 -14.72
CA LYS A 278 3.02 5.70 -13.83
C LYS A 278 1.86 5.05 -14.58
N PRO A 279 1.50 3.80 -14.26
CA PRO A 279 0.32 3.17 -14.83
C PRO A 279 -0.94 4.02 -14.62
N LYS A 280 -1.85 3.98 -15.60
CA LYS A 280 -3.13 4.71 -15.58
C LYS A 280 -4.35 3.82 -15.67
N ASN A 281 -4.22 2.69 -16.36
CA ASN A 281 -5.30 1.77 -16.63
C ASN A 281 -5.01 0.42 -15.99
N HIS A 282 -6.01 -0.16 -15.36
CA HIS A 282 -5.94 -1.49 -14.75
C HIS A 282 -6.48 -2.56 -15.69
N TRP A 283 -5.88 -3.74 -15.64
CA TRP A 283 -6.22 -4.90 -16.43
C TRP A 283 -6.35 -6.12 -15.50
N SER A 284 -7.57 -6.62 -15.32
CA SER A 284 -7.90 -7.78 -14.47
C SER A 284 -8.78 -8.75 -15.25
N ILE A 285 -8.12 -9.58 -16.06
CA ILE A 285 -8.79 -10.52 -16.97
C ILE A 285 -8.98 -11.92 -16.37
N ASP A 286 -8.19 -12.29 -15.37
CA ASP A 286 -8.12 -13.68 -14.89
C ASP A 286 -8.41 -13.94 -13.39
N PRO A 287 -8.53 -12.96 -12.47
CA PRO A 287 -9.02 -13.25 -11.12
C PRO A 287 -10.45 -13.81 -11.13
N PHE A 288 -10.73 -14.85 -10.33
CA PHE A 288 -11.96 -15.66 -10.43
C PHE A 288 -13.14 -15.06 -9.67
N GLY A 289 -13.64 -13.92 -10.15
CA GLY A 289 -14.52 -13.02 -9.41
C GLY A 289 -13.73 -11.83 -8.85
N LEU A 290 -14.41 -10.71 -8.65
CA LEU A 290 -13.75 -9.41 -8.48
C LEU A 290 -14.30 -8.63 -7.29
N SER A 291 -13.41 -7.88 -6.65
CA SER A 291 -13.68 -7.17 -5.39
C SER A 291 -13.62 -5.66 -5.57
N PRO A 292 -14.60 -4.90 -5.05
CA PRO A 292 -14.54 -3.44 -5.03
C PRO A 292 -13.34 -2.92 -4.21
N THR A 293 -12.75 -3.72 -3.32
CA THR A 293 -11.51 -3.33 -2.62
C THR A 293 -10.40 -3.02 -3.62
N MET A 294 -10.20 -3.85 -4.64
CA MET A 294 -9.14 -3.62 -5.64
C MET A 294 -9.37 -2.31 -6.39
N ALA A 295 -10.61 -2.06 -6.83
CA ALA A 295 -11.02 -0.81 -7.48
C ALA A 295 -10.65 0.43 -6.64
N TYR A 296 -10.92 0.40 -5.33
CA TYR A 296 -10.56 1.49 -4.42
C TYR A 296 -9.04 1.68 -4.27
N LEU A 297 -8.30 0.59 -4.08
CA LEU A 297 -6.84 0.65 -3.91
C LEU A 297 -6.15 1.20 -5.17
N LEU A 298 -6.64 0.83 -6.36
CA LEU A 298 -6.15 1.35 -7.64
C LEU A 298 -6.44 2.84 -7.80
N LYS A 299 -7.66 3.27 -7.48
CA LYS A 299 -8.02 4.70 -7.47
C LYS A 299 -7.10 5.51 -6.54
N LYS A 300 -6.87 5.02 -5.31
CA LYS A 300 -5.93 5.63 -4.35
C LYS A 300 -4.46 5.54 -4.81
N SER A 301 -4.15 4.66 -5.75
CA SER A 301 -2.85 4.54 -6.41
C SER A 301 -2.74 5.34 -7.70
N ASN A 302 -3.72 6.21 -8.01
CA ASN A 302 -3.78 7.12 -9.17
C ASN A 302 -4.08 6.46 -10.53
N LEU A 303 -4.66 5.26 -10.53
CA LEU A 303 -5.31 4.72 -11.71
C LEU A 303 -6.70 5.32 -11.87
N THR A 304 -7.13 5.49 -13.12
CA THR A 304 -8.38 6.20 -13.46
C THR A 304 -9.40 5.31 -14.16
N SER A 305 -8.97 4.18 -14.70
CA SER A 305 -9.82 3.29 -15.48
C SER A 305 -9.45 1.81 -15.30
N MET A 306 -10.41 0.91 -15.49
CA MET A 306 -10.25 -0.54 -15.30
C MET A 306 -10.92 -1.31 -16.44
N ALA A 307 -10.28 -2.38 -16.91
CA ALA A 307 -10.89 -3.41 -17.75
C ALA A 307 -10.94 -4.73 -16.97
N ILE A 308 -12.13 -5.33 -16.91
CA ILE A 308 -12.41 -6.53 -16.09
C ILE A 308 -13.14 -7.62 -16.90
N GLN A 309 -12.98 -8.89 -16.49
CA GLN A 309 -13.54 -10.04 -17.25
C GLN A 309 -14.39 -11.03 -16.44
N ARG A 310 -13.84 -11.79 -15.48
CA ARG A 310 -14.51 -12.97 -14.90
C ARG A 310 -15.62 -12.63 -13.90
N VAL A 311 -16.76 -12.24 -14.47
CA VAL A 311 -18.04 -11.98 -13.79
C VAL A 311 -19.04 -13.07 -14.19
N HIS A 312 -19.95 -13.44 -13.28
CA HIS A 312 -20.97 -14.45 -13.53
C HIS A 312 -21.70 -14.21 -14.87
N TYR A 313 -21.88 -15.26 -15.68
CA TYR A 313 -22.40 -15.13 -17.05
C TYR A 313 -23.80 -14.47 -17.14
N GLU A 314 -24.74 -14.82 -16.24
CA GLU A 314 -26.06 -14.15 -16.16
C GLU A 314 -25.96 -12.66 -15.76
N VAL A 315 -24.94 -12.27 -14.98
CA VAL A 315 -24.69 -10.86 -14.66
C VAL A 315 -24.18 -10.12 -15.88
N LYS A 316 -23.25 -10.70 -16.65
CA LYS A 316 -22.80 -10.15 -17.94
C LYS A 316 -23.98 -9.93 -18.88
N LYS A 317 -24.87 -10.94 -19.00
CA LYS A 317 -26.10 -10.84 -19.80
C LYS A 317 -27.00 -9.70 -19.33
N TYR A 318 -27.32 -9.65 -18.03
CA TYR A 318 -28.17 -8.60 -17.45
C TYR A 318 -27.65 -7.18 -17.72
N LEU A 319 -26.34 -6.96 -17.54
CA LEU A 319 -25.69 -5.67 -17.77
C LEU A 319 -25.61 -5.33 -19.26
N ALA A 320 -25.33 -6.32 -20.12
CA ALA A 320 -25.29 -6.15 -21.56
C ALA A 320 -26.65 -5.74 -22.14
N GLU A 321 -27.76 -6.34 -21.68
CA GLU A 321 -29.12 -5.99 -22.12
C GLU A 321 -29.46 -4.52 -21.82
N LYS A 322 -28.90 -3.97 -20.74
CA LYS A 322 -29.12 -2.59 -20.29
C LYS A 322 -28.04 -1.61 -20.75
N LYS A 323 -27.04 -2.08 -21.50
CA LYS A 323 -25.83 -1.31 -21.89
C LYS A 323 -25.08 -0.71 -20.68
N GLN A 324 -25.00 -1.47 -19.60
CA GLN A 324 -24.36 -1.11 -18.33
C GLN A 324 -23.05 -1.90 -18.09
N LEU A 325 -22.38 -2.33 -19.17
CA LEU A 325 -21.06 -2.94 -19.09
C LEU A 325 -19.94 -1.90 -18.85
N GLU A 326 -20.24 -0.62 -19.01
CA GLU A 326 -19.36 0.52 -18.71
C GLU A 326 -19.97 1.33 -17.55
N PHE A 327 -19.27 1.41 -16.42
CA PHE A 327 -19.79 2.02 -15.20
C PHE A 327 -18.69 2.63 -14.32
N ASN A 328 -19.05 3.60 -13.49
CA ASN A 328 -18.24 4.04 -12.36
C ASN A 328 -18.41 3.06 -11.20
N TRP A 329 -17.38 2.27 -10.92
CA TRP A 329 -17.41 1.31 -9.81
C TRP A 329 -17.10 2.05 -8.51
N ARG A 330 -18.11 2.17 -7.66
CA ARG A 330 -18.10 2.96 -6.42
C ARG A 330 -18.08 2.05 -5.20
N GLN A 331 -17.43 2.49 -4.13
CA GLN A 331 -17.47 1.78 -2.84
C GLN A 331 -18.86 1.86 -2.19
N LEU A 332 -19.18 0.84 -1.40
CA LEU A 332 -20.48 0.76 -0.70
C LEU A 332 -20.72 1.90 0.30
N TRP A 333 -19.67 2.61 0.74
CA TRP A 333 -19.70 3.70 1.73
C TRP A 333 -19.26 5.07 1.18
N ASP A 334 -19.40 5.34 -0.12
CA ASP A 334 -19.00 6.64 -0.70
C ASP A 334 -20.09 7.73 -0.63
N ASN A 335 -21.23 7.47 0.04
CA ASN A 335 -22.35 8.40 0.27
C ASN A 335 -22.69 9.35 -0.89
N ASP A 336 -22.74 8.84 -2.12
CA ASP A 336 -22.95 9.62 -3.36
C ASP A 336 -21.97 10.75 -3.68
N GLU A 337 -20.82 10.84 -3.00
CA GLU A 337 -19.80 11.87 -3.28
C GLU A 337 -18.97 11.57 -4.54
N GLY A 338 -18.94 10.30 -4.97
CA GLY A 338 -18.20 9.84 -6.16
C GLY A 338 -16.67 9.93 -6.02
N LYS A 339 -16.15 10.09 -4.79
CA LYS A 339 -14.70 10.21 -4.53
C LYS A 339 -13.96 8.90 -4.78
N THR A 340 -14.68 7.78 -4.75
CA THR A 340 -14.13 6.44 -4.98
C THR A 340 -14.33 5.92 -6.38
N ASP A 341 -15.07 6.63 -7.23
CA ASP A 341 -15.43 6.19 -8.58
C ASP A 341 -14.17 5.93 -9.43
N ILE A 342 -14.15 4.76 -10.04
CA ILE A 342 -13.21 4.38 -11.10
C ILE A 342 -13.98 3.83 -12.30
N PHE A 343 -13.72 4.39 -13.48
CA PHE A 343 -14.45 4.00 -14.68
C PHE A 343 -14.02 2.60 -15.13
N THR A 344 -14.97 1.70 -15.24
CA THR A 344 -14.75 0.26 -15.43
C THR A 344 -15.47 -0.21 -16.68
N SER A 345 -14.76 -0.96 -17.53
CA SER A 345 -15.30 -1.63 -18.73
C SER A 345 -15.27 -3.14 -18.51
N LEU A 346 -16.44 -3.76 -18.47
CA LEU A 346 -16.63 -5.20 -18.34
C LEU A 346 -16.71 -5.84 -19.72
N PHE A 347 -15.88 -6.85 -19.94
CA PHE A 347 -15.96 -7.67 -21.14
C PHE A 347 -17.27 -8.47 -21.16
N PRO A 348 -17.97 -8.57 -22.29
CA PRO A 348 -19.32 -9.14 -22.34
C PRO A 348 -19.36 -10.66 -22.40
N PHE A 349 -18.26 -11.33 -22.77
CA PHE A 349 -18.28 -12.74 -23.19
C PHE A 349 -17.53 -13.65 -22.21
N PHE A 350 -17.47 -14.95 -22.55
CA PHE A 350 -17.05 -16.05 -21.68
C PHE A 350 -15.57 -15.99 -21.25
N SER A 351 -14.65 -15.70 -22.17
CA SER A 351 -13.19 -15.70 -21.94
C SER A 351 -12.53 -14.40 -22.44
N TYR A 352 -11.24 -14.23 -22.14
CA TYR A 352 -10.38 -13.18 -22.69
C TYR A 352 -9.59 -13.65 -23.93
N ASP A 353 -9.76 -14.91 -24.36
CA ASP A 353 -9.15 -15.44 -25.57
C ASP A 353 -9.75 -14.81 -26.85
N ILE A 354 -9.03 -14.90 -27.96
CA ILE A 354 -9.45 -14.30 -29.25
C ILE A 354 -10.85 -14.75 -29.71
N PRO A 355 -11.24 -16.05 -29.61
CA PRO A 355 -12.60 -16.49 -29.91
C PRO A 355 -13.70 -15.75 -29.13
N HIS A 356 -13.44 -15.30 -27.90
CA HIS A 356 -14.45 -14.64 -27.07
C HIS A 356 -14.19 -13.13 -26.88
N THR A 357 -13.38 -12.48 -27.72
CA THR A 357 -13.14 -11.03 -27.61
C THR A 357 -13.52 -10.24 -28.85
N CYS A 358 -13.56 -10.86 -30.03
CA CYS A 358 -13.89 -10.16 -31.27
C CYS A 358 -15.40 -9.84 -31.39
N GLY A 359 -16.27 -10.67 -30.81
CA GLY A 359 -17.72 -10.58 -30.95
C GLY A 359 -18.44 -11.79 -30.34
N PRO A 360 -19.77 -11.85 -30.44
CA PRO A 360 -20.59 -12.88 -29.79
C PRO A 360 -20.44 -14.29 -30.38
N ASP A 361 -19.95 -14.44 -31.62
CA ASP A 361 -19.85 -15.74 -32.27
C ASP A 361 -18.39 -16.26 -32.27
N PRO A 362 -18.04 -17.17 -31.35
CA PRO A 362 -16.68 -17.67 -31.27
C PRO A 362 -16.28 -18.53 -32.47
N SER A 363 -17.25 -19.10 -33.20
CA SER A 363 -16.96 -19.84 -34.45
C SER A 363 -16.43 -18.92 -35.55
N ILE A 364 -16.81 -17.64 -35.53
CA ILE A 364 -16.31 -16.61 -36.44
C ILE A 364 -15.03 -16.00 -35.90
N CYS A 365 -15.01 -15.61 -34.62
CA CYS A 365 -13.85 -14.96 -34.00
C CYS A 365 -12.61 -15.84 -33.98
N CYS A 366 -12.77 -17.15 -33.77
CA CYS A 366 -11.65 -18.09 -33.85
C CYS A 366 -10.93 -18.06 -35.20
N GLN A 367 -11.64 -17.72 -36.30
CA GLN A 367 -11.04 -17.60 -37.63
C GLN A 367 -10.23 -16.30 -37.84
N PHE A 368 -10.10 -15.47 -36.81
CA PHE A 368 -9.22 -14.31 -36.76
C PHE A 368 -8.10 -14.46 -35.72
N ASP A 369 -8.02 -15.62 -35.06
CA ASP A 369 -6.80 -16.06 -34.40
C ASP A 369 -5.88 -16.74 -35.41
N PHE A 370 -4.95 -15.99 -35.99
CA PHE A 370 -4.11 -16.53 -37.05
C PHE A 370 -3.04 -17.54 -36.57
N LEU A 371 -2.76 -17.65 -35.26
CA LEU A 371 -1.88 -18.71 -34.74
C LEU A 371 -2.52 -20.10 -34.92
N ARG A 372 -3.85 -20.18 -34.85
CA ARG A 372 -4.60 -21.44 -35.03
C ARG A 372 -4.44 -22.04 -36.43
N MET A 373 -3.98 -21.26 -37.40
CA MET A 373 -3.57 -21.79 -38.71
C MET A 373 -2.30 -22.65 -38.65
N LEU A 374 -1.43 -22.40 -37.66
CA LEU A 374 -0.10 -22.99 -37.55
C LEU A 374 -0.06 -24.15 -36.56
N LYS A 375 -0.80 -24.07 -35.43
CA LYS A 375 -0.56 -24.95 -34.27
C LYS A 375 -1.67 -25.97 -33.96
N TYR A 376 -2.94 -25.57 -33.87
CA TYR A 376 -4.01 -26.47 -33.34
C TYR A 376 -5.43 -26.29 -33.91
N GLY A 377 -5.69 -25.39 -34.86
CA GLY A 377 -7.02 -25.19 -35.44
C GLY A 377 -8.06 -24.58 -34.47
N CYS A 378 -9.32 -24.56 -34.89
CA CYS A 378 -10.46 -24.02 -34.14
C CYS A 378 -11.42 -25.12 -33.67
N ASP A 379 -11.88 -25.02 -32.42
CA ASP A 379 -12.79 -26.00 -31.81
C ASP A 379 -14.15 -26.08 -32.52
N TRP A 380 -14.61 -24.96 -33.09
CA TRP A 380 -15.82 -24.89 -33.93
C TRP A 380 -15.63 -25.44 -35.35
N LYS A 381 -14.49 -26.09 -35.63
CA LYS A 381 -14.18 -26.78 -36.90
C LYS A 381 -14.08 -25.87 -38.13
N ILE A 382 -14.04 -24.55 -37.95
CA ILE A 382 -13.81 -23.56 -39.01
C ILE A 382 -12.50 -22.85 -38.70
N ASN A 383 -11.45 -23.20 -39.44
CA ASN A 383 -10.10 -22.68 -39.20
C ASN A 383 -9.91 -21.28 -39.80
N PRO A 384 -8.95 -20.50 -39.28
CA PRO A 384 -8.56 -19.23 -39.89
C PRO A 384 -7.97 -19.45 -41.28
N VAL A 385 -8.10 -18.44 -42.14
CA VAL A 385 -7.53 -18.43 -43.50
C VAL A 385 -6.67 -17.19 -43.70
N LYS A 386 -5.57 -17.32 -44.44
CA LYS A 386 -4.66 -16.21 -44.73
C LYS A 386 -5.42 -15.10 -45.47
N ILE A 387 -5.21 -13.86 -45.05
CA ILE A 387 -5.81 -12.68 -45.68
C ILE A 387 -5.02 -12.32 -46.95
N ILE A 388 -5.74 -12.38 -48.06
CA ILE A 388 -5.26 -12.08 -49.41
C ILE A 388 -6.29 -11.20 -50.13
N SER A 389 -5.89 -10.53 -51.20
CA SER A 389 -6.78 -9.61 -51.93
C SER A 389 -8.09 -10.26 -52.42
N LYS A 390 -8.09 -11.57 -52.66
CA LYS A 390 -9.29 -12.31 -53.11
C LYS A 390 -10.36 -12.47 -52.02
N ASN A 391 -9.97 -12.65 -50.75
CA ASN A 391 -10.90 -12.88 -49.65
C ASN A 391 -11.09 -11.66 -48.73
N ILE A 392 -10.26 -10.62 -48.88
CA ILE A 392 -10.20 -9.48 -47.96
C ILE A 392 -11.55 -8.82 -47.68
N LYS A 393 -12.40 -8.66 -48.71
CA LYS A 393 -13.74 -8.06 -48.59
C LYS A 393 -14.69 -8.93 -47.76
N GLU A 394 -14.73 -10.22 -48.04
CA GLU A 394 -15.54 -11.19 -47.30
C GLU A 394 -15.08 -11.32 -45.84
N ARG A 395 -13.76 -11.44 -45.62
CA ARG A 395 -13.17 -11.56 -44.29
C ARG A 395 -13.38 -10.29 -43.47
N ALA A 396 -13.22 -9.12 -44.07
CA ALA A 396 -13.51 -7.85 -43.42
C ALA A 396 -15.01 -7.73 -43.06
N GLN A 397 -15.93 -8.16 -43.94
CA GLN A 397 -17.36 -8.17 -43.67
C GLN A 397 -17.69 -9.03 -42.43
N LEU A 398 -17.10 -10.22 -42.31
CA LEU A 398 -17.30 -11.12 -41.16
C LEU A 398 -16.78 -10.50 -39.85
N LEU A 399 -15.57 -9.93 -39.86
CA LEU A 399 -14.98 -9.31 -38.67
C LEU A 399 -15.74 -8.07 -38.23
N VAL A 400 -16.09 -7.19 -39.18
CA VAL A 400 -16.85 -5.96 -38.91
C VAL A 400 -18.25 -6.27 -38.39
N ASP A 401 -18.89 -7.35 -38.84
CA ASP A 401 -20.17 -7.80 -38.29
C ASP A 401 -20.06 -8.15 -36.80
N GLN A 402 -19.01 -8.89 -36.42
CA GLN A 402 -18.72 -9.23 -35.02
C GLN A 402 -18.43 -7.98 -34.18
N TYR A 403 -17.59 -7.06 -34.67
CA TYR A 403 -17.32 -5.79 -33.99
C TYR A 403 -18.60 -4.96 -33.81
N ARG A 404 -19.48 -4.89 -34.82
CA ARG A 404 -20.74 -4.16 -34.69
C ARG A 404 -21.66 -4.80 -33.66
N LYS A 405 -21.84 -6.13 -33.71
CA LYS A 405 -22.63 -6.85 -32.71
C LYS A 405 -22.09 -6.65 -31.29
N LYS A 406 -20.77 -6.69 -31.10
CA LYS A 406 -20.17 -6.37 -29.79
C LYS A 406 -20.48 -4.94 -29.37
N SER A 407 -20.37 -3.97 -30.29
CA SER A 407 -20.60 -2.55 -30.00
C SER A 407 -22.03 -2.22 -29.55
N THR A 408 -23.04 -3.02 -29.94
CA THR A 408 -24.43 -2.77 -29.50
C THR A 408 -24.66 -3.04 -28.01
N LEU A 409 -23.72 -3.76 -27.35
CA LEU A 409 -23.75 -4.05 -25.92
C LEU A 409 -23.23 -2.88 -25.06
N PHE A 410 -22.62 -1.87 -25.70
CA PHE A 410 -22.00 -0.72 -25.04
C PHE A 410 -22.75 0.58 -25.37
N LYS A 411 -22.50 1.62 -24.58
CA LYS A 411 -23.15 2.93 -24.74
C LYS A 411 -22.44 3.79 -25.80
N TYR A 412 -21.12 3.75 -25.82
CA TYR A 412 -20.31 4.64 -26.66
C TYR A 412 -19.96 3.99 -28.01
N ASN A 413 -19.75 4.80 -29.05
CA ASN A 413 -19.22 4.35 -30.35
C ASN A 413 -17.70 4.10 -30.33
N THR A 414 -17.19 3.55 -29.22
CA THR A 414 -15.80 3.16 -29.02
C THR A 414 -15.77 1.70 -28.54
N LEU A 415 -14.98 0.85 -29.17
CA LEU A 415 -14.95 -0.58 -28.87
C LEU A 415 -13.54 -1.04 -28.51
N LEU A 416 -13.42 -1.73 -27.37
CA LEU A 416 -12.22 -2.46 -26.95
C LEU A 416 -12.27 -3.89 -27.49
N VAL A 417 -11.24 -4.32 -28.21
CA VAL A 417 -11.10 -5.68 -28.74
C VAL A 417 -9.73 -6.26 -28.32
N PRO A 418 -9.66 -6.99 -27.20
CA PRO A 418 -8.43 -7.70 -26.80
C PRO A 418 -8.01 -8.72 -27.86
N LEU A 419 -6.72 -8.78 -28.14
CA LEU A 419 -6.11 -9.72 -29.09
C LEU A 419 -4.97 -10.48 -28.43
N GLY A 420 -5.32 -11.48 -27.62
CA GLY A 420 -4.36 -12.26 -26.87
C GLY A 420 -5.01 -13.48 -26.23
N ASP A 421 -4.21 -14.20 -25.48
CA ASP A 421 -4.50 -15.44 -24.77
C ASP A 421 -3.31 -15.71 -23.84
N ASP A 422 -3.29 -16.86 -23.20
CA ASP A 422 -2.17 -17.34 -22.37
C ASP A 422 -0.88 -17.48 -23.17
N PHE A 423 0.19 -16.87 -22.68
CA PHE A 423 1.56 -16.96 -23.20
C PHE A 423 1.68 -16.77 -24.72
N ARG A 424 0.98 -15.77 -25.26
CA ARG A 424 0.98 -15.42 -26.69
C ARG A 424 2.15 -14.53 -27.08
N TYR A 425 2.38 -14.46 -28.39
CA TYR A 425 3.43 -13.70 -29.06
C TYR A 425 4.85 -14.21 -28.73
N GLU A 426 4.98 -15.52 -28.49
CA GLU A 426 6.23 -16.18 -28.12
C GLU A 426 7.22 -16.19 -29.30
N THR A 427 6.72 -16.44 -30.52
CA THR A 427 7.55 -16.64 -31.71
C THR A 427 7.45 -15.50 -32.72
N LYS A 428 8.52 -15.29 -33.49
CA LYS A 428 8.54 -14.30 -34.60
C LYS A 428 7.48 -14.60 -35.67
N GLU A 429 7.21 -15.88 -35.93
CA GLU A 429 6.21 -16.31 -36.90
C GLU A 429 4.79 -15.94 -36.43
N GLU A 430 4.49 -16.17 -35.15
CA GLU A 430 3.20 -15.84 -34.55
C GLU A 430 2.91 -14.33 -34.59
N ILE A 431 3.85 -13.49 -34.15
CA ILE A 431 3.61 -12.04 -34.17
C ILE A 431 3.47 -11.52 -35.60
N SER A 432 4.26 -12.04 -36.56
CA SER A 432 4.16 -11.66 -37.97
C SER A 432 2.83 -12.08 -38.57
N ILE A 433 2.39 -13.33 -38.36
CA ILE A 433 1.15 -13.81 -38.96
C ILE A 433 -0.08 -13.10 -38.37
N GLN A 434 -0.08 -12.77 -37.08
CA GLN A 434 -1.14 -11.94 -36.48
C GLN A 434 -1.11 -10.54 -37.09
N TYR A 435 0.04 -9.86 -37.03
CA TYR A 435 0.19 -8.50 -37.52
C TYR A 435 -0.17 -8.36 -39.02
N ASP A 436 0.42 -9.18 -39.90
CA ASP A 436 0.27 -9.05 -41.35
C ASP A 436 -1.18 -9.25 -41.81
N ASN A 437 -1.91 -10.15 -41.17
CA ASN A 437 -3.31 -10.42 -41.51
C ASN A 437 -4.24 -9.33 -40.98
N TYR A 438 -4.08 -8.91 -39.72
CA TYR A 438 -4.85 -7.81 -39.15
C TYR A 438 -4.57 -6.49 -39.86
N LYS A 439 -3.31 -6.21 -40.20
CA LYS A 439 -2.89 -5.02 -40.93
C LYS A 439 -3.62 -4.89 -42.27
N LYS A 440 -3.66 -5.96 -43.07
CA LYS A 440 -4.44 -5.98 -44.33
C LYS A 440 -5.92 -5.72 -44.09
N LEU A 441 -6.52 -6.34 -43.07
CA LEU A 441 -7.93 -6.12 -42.74
C LEU A 441 -8.18 -4.66 -42.35
N PHE A 442 -7.32 -4.08 -41.52
CA PHE A 442 -7.44 -2.67 -41.09
C PHE A 442 -7.28 -1.71 -42.26
N ASP A 443 -6.28 -1.92 -43.13
CA ASP A 443 -6.04 -1.08 -44.30
C ASP A 443 -7.25 -1.11 -45.25
N TYR A 444 -7.90 -2.27 -45.43
CA TYR A 444 -9.12 -2.37 -46.22
C TYR A 444 -10.34 -1.72 -45.54
N ILE A 445 -10.56 -1.97 -44.25
CA ILE A 445 -11.70 -1.39 -43.49
C ILE A 445 -11.59 0.14 -43.44
N ASN A 446 -10.39 0.68 -43.24
CA ASN A 446 -10.12 2.11 -43.17
C ASN A 446 -9.99 2.79 -44.55
N SER A 447 -9.95 2.02 -45.63
CA SER A 447 -9.94 2.58 -47.00
C SER A 447 -11.21 3.40 -47.27
N PRO A 448 -11.21 4.33 -48.23
CA PRO A 448 -12.43 5.07 -48.59
C PRO A 448 -13.62 4.16 -48.95
N GLU A 449 -13.38 3.01 -49.60
CA GLU A 449 -14.43 2.01 -49.87
C GLU A 449 -14.92 1.34 -48.58
N GLY A 450 -13.99 0.94 -47.71
CA GLY A 450 -14.29 0.32 -46.42
C GLY A 450 -15.08 1.25 -45.51
N VAL A 451 -14.67 2.51 -45.36
CA VAL A 451 -15.37 3.51 -44.55
C VAL A 451 -16.76 3.81 -45.10
N LYS A 452 -16.93 3.89 -46.43
CA LYS A 452 -18.24 4.07 -47.05
C LYS A 452 -19.17 2.87 -46.87
N THR A 453 -18.60 1.67 -46.73
CA THR A 453 -19.38 0.42 -46.57
C THR A 453 -19.69 0.12 -45.11
N PHE A 454 -18.74 0.41 -44.21
CA PHE A 454 -18.76 -0.04 -42.82
C PHE A 454 -18.88 1.11 -41.81
N ASN A 455 -18.66 2.37 -42.17
CA ASN A 455 -18.65 3.48 -41.21
C ASN A 455 -17.89 3.15 -39.90
N MET A 456 -16.66 2.66 -40.04
CA MET A 456 -15.83 2.14 -38.95
C MET A 456 -14.38 2.57 -39.17
N GLU A 457 -13.65 2.77 -38.07
CA GLU A 457 -12.21 2.98 -38.05
C GLU A 457 -11.59 1.98 -37.08
N VAL A 458 -10.62 1.20 -37.54
CA VAL A 458 -9.99 0.13 -36.77
C VAL A 458 -8.49 0.31 -36.76
N LYS A 459 -7.84 0.20 -35.60
CA LYS A 459 -6.38 0.20 -35.50
C LYS A 459 -5.90 -0.65 -34.34
N PHE A 460 -4.62 -0.99 -34.35
CA PHE A 460 -3.95 -1.41 -33.13
C PHE A 460 -3.93 -0.24 -32.14
N GLY A 461 -4.17 -0.54 -30.87
CA GLY A 461 -4.17 0.43 -29.79
C GLY A 461 -3.70 -0.19 -28.49
N THR A 462 -3.55 0.65 -27.49
CA THR A 462 -3.38 0.24 -26.11
C THR A 462 -4.67 0.47 -25.32
N LEU A 463 -4.68 0.13 -24.03
CA LEU A 463 -5.83 0.36 -23.17
C LEU A 463 -6.07 1.86 -22.92
N LYS A 464 -5.00 2.65 -22.87
CA LYS A 464 -5.01 4.11 -22.83
C LYS A 464 -5.69 4.71 -24.05
N ASP A 465 -5.40 4.21 -25.25
CA ASP A 465 -6.05 4.71 -26.48
C ASP A 465 -7.59 4.56 -26.42
N TYR A 466 -8.07 3.42 -25.91
CA TYR A 466 -9.50 3.16 -25.72
C TYR A 466 -10.10 4.10 -24.66
N PHE A 467 -9.52 4.17 -23.46
CA PHE A 467 -10.08 4.98 -22.37
C PHE A 467 -9.99 6.48 -22.63
N ASP A 468 -8.92 6.99 -23.24
CA ASP A 468 -8.84 8.39 -23.64
C ASP A 468 -9.99 8.77 -24.60
N GLU A 469 -10.33 7.87 -25.52
CA GLU A 469 -11.42 8.07 -26.47
C GLU A 469 -12.81 7.98 -25.82
N VAL A 470 -13.00 7.11 -24.83
CA VAL A 470 -14.22 7.04 -24.03
C VAL A 470 -14.35 8.27 -23.11
N ASN A 471 -13.28 8.70 -22.46
CA ASN A 471 -13.24 9.86 -21.56
C ASN A 471 -13.61 11.17 -22.27
N LYS A 472 -13.20 11.34 -23.54
CA LYS A 472 -13.63 12.48 -24.38
C LYS A 472 -15.15 12.57 -24.55
N LYS A 473 -15.87 11.45 -24.40
CA LYS A 473 -17.33 11.36 -24.54
C LYS A 473 -18.02 11.45 -23.18
N LEU A 474 -17.42 10.88 -22.13
CA LEU A 474 -17.89 10.99 -20.74
C LEU A 474 -17.98 12.44 -20.24
N SER A 475 -17.16 13.35 -20.75
CA SER A 475 -17.27 14.79 -20.42
C SER A 475 -18.63 15.42 -20.77
N LYS A 476 -19.46 14.73 -21.56
CA LYS A 476 -20.81 15.16 -21.97
C LYS A 476 -21.94 14.37 -21.32
N GLU A 477 -21.64 13.22 -20.70
CA GLU A 477 -22.65 12.28 -20.19
C GLU A 477 -22.19 11.62 -18.88
N THR A 478 -23.08 11.51 -17.91
CA THR A 478 -22.81 10.76 -16.67
C THR A 478 -22.78 9.25 -16.95
N ALA A 479 -21.72 8.57 -16.52
CA ALA A 479 -21.65 7.11 -16.50
C ALA A 479 -22.66 6.52 -15.51
N THR A 480 -23.07 5.28 -15.74
CA THR A 480 -23.83 4.50 -14.74
C THR A 480 -22.96 4.27 -13.51
N ILE A 481 -23.52 4.42 -12.31
CA ILE A 481 -22.83 4.09 -11.06
C ILE A 481 -23.17 2.64 -10.70
N LEU A 482 -22.17 1.86 -10.32
CA LEU A 482 -22.33 0.49 -9.85
C LEU A 482 -21.65 0.31 -8.49
N THR A 483 -22.36 -0.34 -7.55
CA THR A 483 -21.83 -0.69 -6.22
C THR A 483 -22.05 -2.18 -5.92
N GLY A 484 -21.12 -2.79 -5.20
CA GLY A 484 -21.12 -4.23 -4.91
C GLY A 484 -19.91 -4.95 -5.49
N ASP A 485 -19.87 -6.26 -5.31
CA ASP A 485 -18.82 -7.14 -5.82
C ASP A 485 -19.35 -8.08 -6.90
N PHE A 486 -18.45 -8.90 -7.45
CA PHE A 486 -18.76 -9.88 -8.49
C PHE A 486 -18.51 -11.33 -8.01
N PHE A 487 -18.82 -11.62 -6.75
CA PHE A 487 -18.77 -12.96 -6.19
C PHE A 487 -20.19 -13.56 -5.99
N THR A 488 -20.38 -14.86 -6.15
CA THR A 488 -19.40 -15.87 -6.60
C THR A 488 -19.46 -16.08 -8.10
N TYR A 489 -18.28 -16.08 -8.74
CA TYR A 489 -18.15 -16.30 -10.18
C TYR A 489 -18.60 -17.72 -10.57
N ALA A 490 -19.42 -17.81 -11.60
CA ALA A 490 -19.65 -19.02 -12.37
C ALA A 490 -19.39 -18.69 -13.84
N ASP A 491 -18.62 -19.54 -14.51
CA ASP A 491 -18.28 -19.36 -15.91
C ASP A 491 -19.39 -19.91 -16.82
N HIS A 492 -20.08 -20.99 -16.44
CA HIS A 492 -21.29 -21.52 -17.08
C HIS A 492 -22.04 -22.50 -16.15
N ASP A 493 -23.27 -22.87 -16.51
CA ASP A 493 -24.10 -23.85 -15.79
C ASP A 493 -24.16 -23.58 -14.27
N ASP A 494 -23.91 -24.59 -13.45
CA ASP A 494 -23.79 -24.49 -12.00
C ASP A 494 -22.33 -24.60 -11.51
N HIS A 495 -21.38 -24.30 -12.38
CA HIS A 495 -19.94 -24.35 -12.11
C HIS A 495 -19.46 -23.10 -11.35
N TYR A 496 -19.86 -22.97 -10.09
CA TYR A 496 -19.39 -21.88 -9.22
C TYR A 496 -17.97 -22.15 -8.75
N TRP A 497 -17.13 -21.13 -8.88
CA TRP A 497 -15.72 -21.14 -8.50
C TRP A 497 -15.57 -20.79 -7.01
N SER A 498 -16.26 -21.51 -6.13
CA SER A 498 -16.16 -21.31 -4.68
C SER A 498 -15.19 -22.28 -4.00
N GLY A 499 -14.64 -23.25 -4.75
CA GLY A 499 -13.68 -24.22 -4.22
C GLY A 499 -12.33 -23.59 -3.87
N TYR A 500 -11.84 -22.67 -4.71
CA TYR A 500 -10.55 -22.02 -4.50
C TYR A 500 -10.50 -21.09 -3.28
N TYR A 501 -11.67 -20.73 -2.73
CA TYR A 501 -11.73 -20.03 -1.44
C TYR A 501 -11.07 -20.84 -0.31
N THR A 502 -11.00 -22.18 -0.45
CA THR A 502 -10.40 -23.06 0.56
C THR A 502 -9.23 -23.90 0.06
N SER A 503 -9.11 -24.17 -1.24
CA SER A 503 -8.04 -25.02 -1.81
C SER A 503 -6.65 -24.69 -1.23
N ARG A 504 -5.96 -25.72 -0.71
CA ARG A 504 -4.65 -25.63 -0.04
C ARG A 504 -4.63 -24.60 1.11
N PRO A 505 -5.42 -24.81 2.16
CA PRO A 505 -5.58 -23.85 3.26
C PRO A 505 -4.29 -23.62 4.07
N PHE A 506 -3.34 -24.57 4.05
CA PHE A 506 -2.04 -24.40 4.69
C PHE A 506 -1.25 -23.24 4.07
N TYR A 507 -1.18 -23.14 2.74
CA TYR A 507 -0.44 -22.06 2.07
C TYR A 507 -1.16 -20.72 2.21
N LYS A 508 -2.49 -20.71 2.22
CA LYS A 508 -3.32 -19.55 2.60
C LYS A 508 -3.02 -19.06 4.03
N LYS A 509 -2.74 -19.96 4.96
CA LYS A 509 -2.28 -19.61 6.31
C LYS A 509 -0.87 -19.02 6.30
N LEU A 510 0.02 -19.63 5.51
CA LEU A 510 1.41 -19.20 5.38
C LEU A 510 1.52 -17.77 4.85
N ASP A 511 0.67 -17.38 3.89
CA ASP A 511 0.54 -16.00 3.42
C ASP A 511 0.33 -14.99 4.56
N ARG A 512 -0.63 -15.27 5.46
CA ARG A 512 -0.92 -14.39 6.60
C ARG A 512 0.24 -14.34 7.61
N LEU A 513 1.05 -15.40 7.71
CA LEU A 513 2.27 -15.39 8.52
C LEU A 513 3.36 -14.53 7.89
N VAL A 514 3.56 -14.62 6.57
CA VAL A 514 4.48 -13.73 5.85
C VAL A 514 4.07 -12.27 6.04
N GLN A 515 2.78 -11.94 5.84
CA GLN A 515 2.22 -10.61 6.10
C GLN A 515 2.55 -10.13 7.53
N HIS A 516 2.34 -10.98 8.54
CA HIS A 516 2.58 -10.64 9.93
C HIS A 516 4.04 -10.22 10.18
N TYR A 517 4.99 -11.05 9.79
CA TYR A 517 6.42 -10.78 10.05
C TYR A 517 7.00 -9.71 9.14
N LEU A 518 6.58 -9.65 7.88
CA LEU A 518 7.02 -8.65 6.92
C LEU A 518 6.60 -7.24 7.37
N ARG A 519 5.33 -7.06 7.76
CA ARG A 519 4.86 -5.79 8.33
C ARG A 519 5.66 -5.39 9.57
N GLY A 520 5.92 -6.35 10.47
CA GLY A 520 6.73 -6.12 11.66
C GLY A 520 8.18 -5.70 11.34
N ALA A 521 8.80 -6.36 10.36
CA ALA A 521 10.15 -6.06 9.90
C ALA A 521 10.26 -4.68 9.23
N ASP A 522 9.32 -4.33 8.36
CA ASP A 522 9.27 -3.02 7.68
C ASP A 522 9.07 -1.87 8.68
N LEU A 523 8.13 -2.02 9.63
CA LEU A 523 7.90 -1.05 10.71
C LEU A 523 9.17 -0.78 11.50
N LEU A 524 9.88 -1.85 11.87
CA LEU A 524 11.09 -1.76 12.68
C LEU A 524 12.26 -1.16 11.92
N TYR A 525 12.46 -1.57 10.66
CA TYR A 525 13.49 -1.00 9.79
C TYR A 525 13.27 0.49 9.59
N SER A 526 12.05 0.88 9.19
CA SER A 526 11.69 2.28 8.96
C SER A 526 11.81 3.13 10.23
N THR A 527 11.35 2.62 11.38
CA THR A 527 11.54 3.29 12.70
C THR A 527 13.02 3.53 13.00
N SER A 528 13.88 2.57 12.66
CA SER A 528 15.33 2.68 12.89
C SER A 528 15.95 3.75 11.98
N ILE A 529 15.55 3.81 10.71
CA ILE A 529 15.96 4.89 9.78
C ILE A 529 15.55 6.27 10.33
N MET A 530 14.29 6.43 10.79
CA MET A 530 13.82 7.70 11.40
C MET A 530 14.66 8.08 12.61
N ARG A 531 14.89 7.11 13.51
CA ARG A 531 15.63 7.32 14.76
C ARG A 531 17.06 7.77 14.50
N TYR A 532 17.76 7.11 13.58
CA TYR A 532 19.18 7.34 13.35
C TYR A 532 19.46 8.43 12.31
N SER A 533 18.42 8.97 11.65
CA SER A 533 18.52 10.03 10.62
C SER A 533 19.40 11.23 10.99
N LYS A 534 19.43 11.65 12.26
CA LYS A 534 20.28 12.76 12.74
C LYS A 534 21.75 12.41 12.95
N ASN A 535 22.09 11.12 13.06
CA ASN A 535 23.46 10.65 13.28
C ASN A 535 23.87 9.77 12.09
N THR A 536 24.47 10.38 11.08
CA THR A 536 24.87 9.73 9.83
C THR A 536 25.70 8.48 10.06
N ASN A 537 26.66 8.50 10.99
CA ASN A 537 27.49 7.34 11.30
C ASN A 537 26.67 6.18 11.88
N LEU A 538 25.74 6.49 12.79
CA LEU A 538 24.90 5.48 13.41
C LEU A 538 23.89 4.90 12.41
N LEU A 539 23.36 5.73 11.52
CA LEU A 539 22.49 5.31 10.42
C LEU A 539 23.23 4.39 9.45
N GLU A 540 24.45 4.76 9.05
CA GLU A 540 25.26 3.95 8.15
C GLU A 540 25.66 2.61 8.79
N ASN A 541 26.06 2.63 10.07
CA ASN A 541 26.32 1.41 10.83
C ASN A 541 25.08 0.51 10.94
N TYR A 542 23.89 1.11 11.07
CA TYR A 542 22.63 0.37 11.08
C TYR A 542 22.36 -0.29 9.71
N LYS A 543 22.46 0.48 8.61
CA LYS A 543 22.26 -0.03 7.24
C LYS A 543 23.25 -1.12 6.87
N ASN A 544 24.50 -1.01 7.31
CA ASN A 544 25.53 -2.05 7.12
C ASN A 544 25.24 -3.33 7.94
N LYS A 545 24.62 -3.19 9.13
CA LYS A 545 24.27 -4.32 9.99
C LYS A 545 22.97 -5.02 9.58
N VAL A 546 22.00 -4.27 9.06
CA VAL A 546 20.66 -4.78 8.71
C VAL A 546 20.50 -4.74 7.19
N ASN A 547 20.71 -5.89 6.55
CA ASN A 547 20.68 -6.01 5.09
C ASN A 547 19.26 -5.78 4.52
N TYR A 548 19.02 -4.57 3.99
CA TYR A 548 17.75 -4.18 3.38
C TYR A 548 17.31 -5.08 2.22
N SER A 549 18.25 -5.71 1.51
CA SER A 549 17.91 -6.62 0.40
C SER A 549 17.06 -7.81 0.83
N LEU A 550 17.22 -8.29 2.08
CA LEU A 550 16.40 -9.38 2.63
C LEU A 550 14.92 -8.97 2.76
N LEU A 551 14.67 -7.69 3.03
CA LEU A 551 13.33 -7.13 3.17
C LEU A 551 12.66 -6.97 1.79
N VAL A 552 13.41 -6.49 0.79
CA VAL A 552 12.94 -6.43 -0.61
C VAL A 552 12.61 -7.82 -1.14
N GLU A 553 13.48 -8.81 -0.90
CA GLU A 553 13.23 -10.21 -1.28
C GLU A 553 11.96 -10.76 -0.60
N GLY A 554 11.80 -10.51 0.71
CA GLY A 554 10.60 -10.91 1.45
C GLY A 554 9.32 -10.28 0.90
N ARG A 555 9.34 -8.99 0.52
CA ARG A 555 8.21 -8.32 -0.13
C ARG A 555 7.88 -8.99 -1.47
N ARG A 556 8.86 -9.19 -2.34
CA ARG A 556 8.67 -9.78 -3.67
C ARG A 556 8.14 -11.21 -3.62
N TYR A 557 8.57 -12.03 -2.66
CA TYR A 557 8.03 -13.39 -2.50
C TYR A 557 6.58 -13.39 -2.01
N MET A 558 6.21 -12.52 -1.06
CA MET A 558 4.81 -12.34 -0.67
C MET A 558 3.97 -11.84 -1.85
N SER A 559 4.47 -10.86 -2.58
CA SER A 559 3.80 -10.26 -3.74
C SER A 559 3.60 -11.27 -4.88
N LEU A 560 4.59 -12.14 -5.15
CA LEU A 560 4.47 -13.21 -6.13
C LEU A 560 3.33 -14.18 -5.78
N PHE A 561 3.20 -14.54 -4.50
CA PHE A 561 2.15 -15.46 -4.05
C PHE A 561 0.74 -14.88 -4.15
N GLN A 562 0.57 -13.55 -4.28
CA GLN A 562 -0.75 -12.95 -4.47
C GLN A 562 -1.35 -13.24 -5.86
N HIS A 563 -0.58 -13.81 -6.79
CA HIS A 563 -1.07 -14.24 -8.10
C HIS A 563 -2.32 -15.12 -7.94
N HIS A 564 -3.25 -15.00 -8.90
CA HIS A 564 -4.50 -15.72 -8.91
C HIS A 564 -4.37 -17.25 -9.08
N ASP A 565 -3.16 -17.83 -9.20
CA ASP A 565 -2.92 -19.27 -8.97
C ASP A 565 -2.02 -19.59 -7.77
N GLY A 566 -1.48 -18.57 -7.09
CA GLY A 566 -0.74 -18.68 -5.84
C GLY A 566 -1.67 -18.85 -4.64
N VAL A 567 -2.14 -17.74 -4.07
CA VAL A 567 -2.96 -17.71 -2.85
C VAL A 567 -4.30 -18.44 -2.99
N THR A 568 -4.80 -18.57 -4.21
CA THR A 568 -6.01 -19.34 -4.57
C THR A 568 -5.81 -20.84 -4.42
N GLY A 569 -4.57 -21.33 -4.44
CA GLY A 569 -4.26 -22.76 -4.36
C GLY A 569 -4.66 -23.51 -5.63
N THR A 570 -4.53 -22.89 -6.79
CA THR A 570 -4.93 -23.44 -8.09
C THR A 570 -3.77 -23.75 -9.04
N ALA A 571 -2.53 -23.66 -8.58
CA ALA A 571 -1.36 -24.16 -9.29
C ALA A 571 -1.09 -25.66 -9.05
N LYS A 572 -0.23 -26.27 -9.87
CA LYS A 572 0.23 -27.66 -9.66
C LYS A 572 1.01 -27.81 -8.35
N SER A 573 1.01 -28.99 -7.75
CA SER A 573 1.65 -29.24 -6.44
C SER A 573 3.11 -28.83 -6.36
N PHE A 574 3.91 -29.06 -7.42
CA PHE A 574 5.31 -28.64 -7.43
C PHE A 574 5.48 -27.11 -7.52
N VAL A 575 4.51 -26.41 -8.09
CA VAL A 575 4.47 -24.93 -8.10
C VAL A 575 4.05 -24.41 -6.73
N MET A 576 3.09 -25.06 -6.07
CA MET A 576 2.74 -24.76 -4.67
C MET A 576 3.93 -24.98 -3.72
N ASN A 577 4.73 -26.02 -3.95
CA ASN A 577 5.97 -26.26 -3.20
C ASN A 577 7.04 -25.18 -3.46
N ASP A 578 7.12 -24.67 -4.69
CA ASP A 578 8.02 -23.56 -5.04
C ASP A 578 7.59 -22.26 -4.32
N TYR A 579 6.30 -21.93 -4.36
CA TYR A 579 5.75 -20.81 -3.59
C TYR A 579 5.97 -20.95 -2.09
N SER A 580 5.76 -22.14 -1.54
CA SER A 580 5.93 -22.38 -0.10
C SER A 580 7.39 -22.23 0.35
N GLY A 581 8.35 -22.70 -0.46
CA GLY A 581 9.77 -22.48 -0.21
C GLY A 581 10.15 -20.99 -0.20
N LYS A 582 9.64 -20.22 -1.16
CA LYS A 582 9.83 -18.75 -1.24
C LYS A 582 9.20 -18.02 -0.04
N MET A 583 7.99 -18.41 0.37
CA MET A 583 7.32 -17.83 1.55
C MET A 583 8.06 -18.16 2.85
N LEU A 584 8.55 -19.39 3.04
CA LEU A 584 9.38 -19.74 4.19
C LEU A 584 10.64 -18.88 4.22
N LYS A 585 11.29 -18.69 3.07
CA LYS A 585 12.47 -17.82 2.95
C LYS A 585 12.16 -16.37 3.33
N ALA A 586 10.99 -15.85 2.93
CA ALA A 586 10.54 -14.53 3.33
C ALA A 586 10.39 -14.40 4.86
N ILE A 587 9.85 -15.40 5.54
CA ILE A 587 9.75 -15.43 7.01
C ILE A 587 11.12 -15.41 7.66
N GLU A 588 12.06 -16.26 7.22
CA GLU A 588 13.44 -16.30 7.73
C GLU A 588 14.17 -14.98 7.56
N ASN A 589 14.00 -14.35 6.39
CA ASN A 589 14.54 -13.02 6.09
C ASN A 589 13.95 -11.98 7.06
N CYS A 590 12.64 -11.99 7.29
CA CYS A 590 11.98 -11.08 8.24
C CYS A 590 12.49 -11.29 9.67
N PHE A 591 12.67 -12.54 10.10
CA PHE A 591 13.27 -12.84 11.41
C PHE A 591 14.64 -12.19 11.54
N THR A 592 15.49 -12.35 10.52
CA THR A 592 16.83 -11.77 10.49
C THR A 592 16.80 -10.24 10.61
N ILE A 593 15.88 -9.56 9.91
CA ILE A 593 15.69 -8.12 10.02
C ILE A 593 15.24 -7.71 11.43
N ILE A 594 14.26 -8.41 12.00
CA ILE A 594 13.72 -8.13 13.33
C ILE A 594 14.80 -8.29 14.40
N GLN A 595 15.49 -9.43 14.39
CA GLN A 595 16.58 -9.75 15.33
C GLN A 595 17.70 -8.71 15.25
N ASN A 596 18.26 -8.47 14.06
CA ASN A 596 19.40 -7.56 13.91
C ASN A 596 19.03 -6.11 14.27
N SER A 597 17.81 -5.68 13.98
CA SER A 597 17.36 -4.33 14.31
C SER A 597 17.20 -4.12 15.82
N ILE A 598 16.58 -5.07 16.53
CA ILE A 598 16.47 -5.00 18.00
C ILE A 598 17.85 -5.17 18.66
N GLU A 599 18.68 -6.10 18.19
CA GLU A 599 20.05 -6.28 18.67
C GLU A 599 20.87 -4.99 18.56
N PHE A 600 20.80 -4.30 17.42
CA PHE A 600 21.52 -3.04 17.20
C PHE A 600 21.06 -1.97 18.19
N PHE A 601 19.74 -1.86 18.40
CA PHE A 601 19.19 -0.93 19.40
C PHE A 601 19.67 -1.25 20.82
N LEU A 602 19.59 -2.52 21.26
CA LEU A 602 19.99 -2.93 22.61
C LEU A 602 21.50 -2.80 22.84
N LYS A 603 22.34 -3.07 21.82
CA LYS A 603 23.78 -2.83 21.86
C LYS A 603 24.09 -1.36 22.08
N ASN A 604 23.38 -0.45 21.40
CA ASN A 604 23.55 0.98 21.59
C ASN A 604 23.14 1.45 23.00
N ILE A 605 22.11 0.86 23.61
CA ILE A 605 21.77 1.13 25.02
C ILE A 605 22.91 0.69 25.95
N LYS A 606 23.42 -0.54 25.78
CA LYS A 606 24.54 -1.04 26.59
C LYS A 606 25.79 -0.16 26.42
N ASN A 607 26.15 0.21 25.19
CA ASN A 607 27.30 1.06 24.92
C ASN A 607 27.20 2.42 25.60
N LYS A 608 26.04 3.09 25.52
CA LYS A 608 25.80 4.33 26.28
C LYS A 608 25.94 4.13 27.79
N LYS A 609 25.49 3.00 28.32
CA LYS A 609 25.63 2.67 29.75
C LYS A 609 27.09 2.45 30.15
N TYR A 610 27.90 1.82 29.29
CA TYR A 610 29.34 1.67 29.51
C TYR A 610 30.07 3.01 29.44
N GLU A 611 29.71 3.87 28.48
CA GLU A 611 30.24 5.24 28.37
C GLU A 611 29.92 6.09 29.61
N ILE A 612 28.71 5.95 30.17
CA ILE A 612 28.30 6.68 31.39
C ILE A 612 28.95 6.12 32.66
N ASN A 613 29.10 4.80 32.78
CA ASN A 613 29.58 4.18 34.01
C ASN A 613 31.11 4.09 34.13
N GLY A 614 31.88 4.55 33.12
CA GLY A 614 33.34 4.63 33.18
C GLY A 614 34.05 3.28 33.38
N SER A 615 33.37 2.15 33.14
CA SER A 615 33.93 0.82 33.33
C SER A 615 34.65 0.34 32.06
N GLU A 616 35.93 0.67 31.93
CA GLU A 616 36.78 0.25 30.79
C GLU A 616 37.09 -1.26 30.74
N ASN A 617 36.63 -2.05 31.72
CA ASN A 617 37.08 -3.44 31.94
C ASN A 617 36.09 -4.55 31.50
N ILE A 618 35.09 -4.27 30.66
CA ILE A 618 34.35 -5.32 29.94
C ILE A 618 34.55 -5.14 28.43
N LYS A 619 35.77 -5.44 27.97
CA LYS A 619 36.12 -5.46 26.56
C LYS A 619 35.53 -6.72 25.88
N ASN A 620 34.65 -6.49 24.90
CA ASN A 620 34.42 -7.31 23.70
C ASN A 620 33.59 -8.62 23.71
N ASN A 621 33.04 -9.14 24.82
CA ASN A 621 32.36 -10.47 24.77
C ASN A 621 30.86 -10.52 25.05
N ASP A 622 30.17 -9.41 25.30
CA ASP A 622 28.71 -9.41 25.50
C ASP A 622 27.95 -9.34 24.15
N VAL A 623 28.10 -10.38 23.33
CA VAL A 623 27.36 -10.50 22.07
C VAL A 623 25.88 -10.71 22.37
N ILE A 624 25.07 -9.64 22.31
CA ILE A 624 23.61 -9.76 22.29
C ILE A 624 23.25 -10.46 20.97
N LYS A 625 22.72 -11.68 21.10
CA LYS A 625 22.15 -12.49 20.02
C LYS A 625 20.71 -12.82 20.38
N LEU A 626 19.78 -12.47 19.50
CA LEU A 626 18.35 -12.70 19.69
C LEU A 626 17.86 -13.78 18.73
N THR A 627 16.93 -14.60 19.22
CA THR A 627 16.25 -15.62 18.42
C THR A 627 14.76 -15.35 18.46
N VAL A 628 14.10 -15.23 17.29
CA VAL A 628 12.63 -15.24 17.24
C VAL A 628 12.16 -16.60 17.77
N ASN A 629 11.19 -16.59 18.67
CA ASN A 629 10.74 -17.78 19.39
C ASN A 629 10.10 -18.84 18.47
N GLU A 630 9.57 -18.42 17.33
CA GLU A 630 8.93 -19.29 16.36
C GLU A 630 9.92 -19.75 15.28
N TYR A 631 9.71 -20.95 14.77
CA TYR A 631 10.45 -21.52 13.65
C TYR A 631 9.55 -22.49 12.86
N MET A 632 9.94 -22.77 11.62
CA MET A 632 9.34 -23.80 10.77
C MET A 632 10.47 -24.72 10.30
N GLU A 633 10.26 -26.03 10.35
CA GLU A 633 11.30 -27.01 9.96
C GLU A 633 11.42 -27.11 8.44
N SER A 634 10.30 -26.89 7.75
CA SER A 634 10.15 -26.99 6.31
C SER A 634 8.92 -26.19 5.87
N SER A 635 8.74 -26.02 4.56
CA SER A 635 7.62 -25.24 4.01
C SER A 635 6.27 -25.98 4.00
N ASP A 636 6.22 -27.20 4.53
CA ASP A 636 5.04 -28.06 4.66
C ASP A 636 4.73 -28.45 6.12
N THR A 637 5.43 -27.87 7.09
CA THR A 637 5.23 -28.13 8.52
C THR A 637 4.59 -26.93 9.23
N LEU A 638 3.77 -27.20 10.25
CA LEU A 638 3.16 -26.15 11.07
C LEU A 638 4.25 -25.39 11.87
N PRO A 639 4.11 -24.06 12.07
CA PRO A 639 5.01 -23.32 12.93
C PRO A 639 5.08 -23.90 14.35
N SER A 640 6.32 -24.06 14.82
CA SER A 640 6.66 -24.50 16.17
C SER A 640 7.34 -23.37 16.95
N SER A 641 7.55 -23.57 18.24
CA SER A 641 8.28 -22.62 19.10
C SER A 641 9.41 -23.29 19.86
N TYR A 642 10.49 -22.56 20.07
CA TYR A 642 11.65 -23.05 20.79
C TYR A 642 11.32 -23.34 22.25
N VAL A 643 11.95 -24.37 22.81
CA VAL A 643 11.94 -24.62 24.25
C VAL A 643 12.95 -23.69 24.89
N ILE A 644 12.48 -22.73 25.70
CA ILE A 644 13.33 -21.71 26.31
C ILE A 644 13.87 -22.21 27.65
N ASN A 645 15.18 -22.11 27.81
CA ASN A 645 15.89 -22.48 29.04
C ASN A 645 15.83 -21.35 30.09
N GLN A 646 16.13 -21.68 31.34
CA GLN A 646 16.26 -20.70 32.43
C GLN A 646 17.37 -19.66 32.18
N ASN A 647 17.30 -18.52 32.89
CA ASN A 647 18.25 -17.42 32.84
C ASN A 647 18.35 -16.76 31.45
N THR A 648 17.21 -16.63 30.79
CA THR A 648 17.05 -16.00 29.48
C THR A 648 16.24 -14.71 29.61
N SER A 649 16.51 -13.72 28.77
CA SER A 649 15.64 -12.55 28.65
C SER A 649 14.69 -12.76 27.47
N ILE A 650 13.40 -12.49 27.69
CA ILE A 650 12.32 -12.54 26.70
C ILE A 650 12.02 -11.11 26.27
N ILE A 651 11.98 -10.88 24.96
CA ILE A 651 11.68 -9.59 24.35
C ILE A 651 10.37 -9.75 23.60
N LEU A 652 9.38 -8.93 23.92
CA LEU A 652 8.10 -8.88 23.21
C LEU A 652 8.08 -7.62 22.36
N TYR A 653 7.89 -7.77 21.06
CA TYR A 653 7.71 -6.66 20.13
C TYR A 653 6.23 -6.55 19.74
N ASN A 654 5.59 -5.42 20.01
CA ASN A 654 4.22 -5.16 19.60
C ASN A 654 4.19 -4.39 18.27
N PRO A 655 3.77 -5.01 17.15
CA PRO A 655 3.69 -4.34 15.85
C PRO A 655 2.40 -3.53 15.65
N LEU A 656 1.54 -3.38 16.66
CA LEU A 656 0.32 -2.56 16.59
C LEU A 656 0.59 -1.12 17.07
N SER A 657 -0.17 -0.17 16.52
CA SER A 657 -0.13 1.26 16.89
C SER A 657 -0.85 1.59 18.21
N ARG A 658 -1.25 0.56 18.97
CA ARG A 658 -1.94 0.67 20.25
C ARG A 658 -1.27 -0.22 21.29
N GLU A 659 -1.42 0.15 22.56
CA GLU A 659 -1.05 -0.70 23.69
C GLU A 659 -1.82 -2.03 23.64
N VAL A 660 -1.12 -3.13 23.91
CA VAL A 660 -1.68 -4.49 23.93
C VAL A 660 -1.51 -5.09 25.31
N ASP A 661 -2.64 -5.37 25.96
CA ASP A 661 -2.74 -6.24 27.13
C ASP A 661 -3.01 -7.68 26.65
N GLU A 662 -2.07 -8.61 26.86
CA GLU A 662 -2.17 -9.99 26.35
C GLU A 662 -1.64 -11.02 27.35
N ILE A 663 -2.13 -12.27 27.25
CA ILE A 663 -1.53 -13.42 27.94
C ILE A 663 -0.54 -14.10 27.01
N ILE A 664 0.75 -14.00 27.31
CA ILE A 664 1.84 -14.61 26.54
C ILE A 664 2.21 -15.94 27.16
N CYS A 665 2.38 -16.97 26.35
CA CYS A 665 2.71 -18.32 26.78
C CYS A 665 4.01 -18.80 26.11
N LEU A 666 4.94 -19.33 26.91
CA LEU A 666 6.27 -19.78 26.46
C LEU A 666 6.47 -21.27 26.73
N LYS A 667 7.01 -22.01 25.76
CA LYS A 667 7.43 -23.41 25.95
C LYS A 667 8.74 -23.43 26.74
N ILE A 668 8.75 -24.11 27.88
CA ILE A 668 9.88 -24.17 28.82
C ILE A 668 10.19 -25.62 29.22
N ASN A 669 11.42 -25.87 29.67
CA ASN A 669 11.90 -27.22 29.97
C ASN A 669 11.80 -27.63 31.45
N SER A 670 11.23 -26.79 32.30
CA SER A 670 11.06 -27.06 33.73
C SER A 670 9.88 -26.29 34.30
N TYR A 671 9.09 -26.92 35.15
CA TYR A 671 8.01 -26.26 35.90
C TYR A 671 8.52 -25.36 37.04
N GLU A 672 9.83 -25.37 37.33
CA GLU A 672 10.47 -24.55 38.36
C GLU A 672 10.86 -23.15 37.86
N MET A 673 10.15 -22.62 36.86
CA MET A 673 10.50 -21.36 36.20
C MET A 673 9.40 -20.31 36.37
N ARG A 674 9.80 -19.04 36.39
CA ARG A 674 8.87 -17.91 36.44
C ARG A 674 9.44 -16.67 35.75
N ILE A 675 8.56 -15.76 35.36
CA ILE A 675 8.93 -14.41 34.95
C ILE A 675 9.20 -13.55 36.18
N LYS A 676 10.40 -12.96 36.24
CA LYS A 676 10.81 -12.04 37.29
C LYS A 676 9.97 -10.75 37.25
N ASN A 677 9.63 -10.21 38.42
CA ASN A 677 8.87 -8.96 38.59
C ASN A 677 7.45 -8.95 38.02
N VAL A 678 6.90 -10.10 37.62
CA VAL A 678 5.46 -10.26 37.36
C VAL A 678 4.84 -10.89 38.61
N LYS A 679 3.66 -10.40 39.03
CA LYS A 679 2.98 -10.92 40.22
C LYS A 679 2.63 -12.39 40.01
N GLU A 680 2.69 -13.18 41.08
CA GLU A 680 2.49 -14.64 40.98
C GLU A 680 1.09 -14.98 40.43
N LYS A 681 0.05 -14.26 40.86
CA LYS A 681 -1.33 -14.39 40.34
C LYS A 681 -1.53 -14.02 38.86
N ASP A 682 -0.54 -13.36 38.25
CA ASP A 682 -0.55 -12.93 36.85
C ASP A 682 0.34 -13.87 35.99
N GLN A 683 0.65 -15.06 36.51
CA GLN A 683 1.39 -16.13 35.85
C GLN A 683 0.70 -17.48 36.10
N GLU A 684 0.83 -18.42 35.16
CA GLU A 684 0.37 -19.80 35.34
C GLU A 684 1.27 -20.81 34.62
N ILE A 685 1.41 -22.01 35.21
CA ILE A 685 2.11 -23.15 34.61
C ILE A 685 1.07 -24.13 34.07
N ARG A 686 1.26 -24.55 32.82
CA ARG A 686 0.37 -25.45 32.10
C ARG A 686 1.16 -26.61 31.51
N PRO A 687 0.58 -27.81 31.42
CA PRO A 687 1.17 -28.85 30.59
C PRO A 687 0.98 -28.55 29.10
N ILE A 688 1.87 -29.07 28.26
CA ILE A 688 1.67 -29.10 26.81
C ILE A 688 1.11 -30.46 26.45
N ILE A 689 -0.14 -30.47 25.98
CA ILE A 689 -0.85 -31.70 25.57
C ILE A 689 -0.83 -31.78 24.05
N GLU A 690 -0.36 -32.91 23.55
CA GLU A 690 -0.34 -33.28 22.13
C GLU A 690 -1.17 -34.56 21.94
N VAL A 691 -1.51 -34.86 20.68
CA VAL A 691 -2.14 -36.13 20.32
C VAL A 691 -1.19 -36.89 19.40
N THR A 692 -0.82 -38.10 19.80
CA THR A 692 0.03 -39.01 19.03
C THR A 692 -0.59 -40.40 19.09
N ASP A 693 -0.67 -41.09 17.93
CA ASP A 693 -1.29 -42.41 17.79
C ASP A 693 -2.69 -42.49 18.42
N ASN A 694 -3.47 -41.42 18.29
CA ASN A 694 -4.80 -41.26 18.88
C ASN A 694 -4.85 -41.31 20.43
N HIS A 695 -3.74 -41.03 21.10
CA HIS A 695 -3.66 -40.88 22.55
C HIS A 695 -3.23 -39.46 22.92
N PHE A 696 -3.77 -38.93 24.03
CA PHE A 696 -3.27 -37.70 24.60
C PHE A 696 -1.93 -37.98 25.28
N ILE A 697 -0.90 -37.21 24.93
CA ILE A 697 0.42 -37.31 25.53
C ILE A 697 0.87 -35.93 26.04
N PHE A 698 1.68 -35.93 27.10
CA PHE A 698 2.44 -34.74 27.47
C PHE A 698 3.65 -34.58 26.55
N SER A 699 3.89 -33.38 26.03
CA SER A 699 5.06 -33.10 25.20
C SER A 699 6.34 -33.35 26.00
N TYR A 700 7.26 -34.14 25.45
CA TYR A 700 8.54 -34.49 26.09
C TYR A 700 9.71 -34.42 25.12
N SER A 701 10.91 -34.26 25.67
CA SER A 701 12.18 -34.35 24.95
C SER A 701 12.50 -35.81 24.64
N SER A 702 12.59 -36.15 23.36
CA SER A 702 13.08 -37.44 22.86
C SER A 702 14.62 -37.55 22.87
N SER A 703 15.33 -36.45 23.14
CA SER A 703 16.79 -36.35 23.07
C SER A 703 17.50 -36.75 24.37
N ASN A 704 17.42 -38.03 24.71
CA ASN A 704 18.44 -38.85 25.39
C ASN A 704 17.78 -40.14 25.90
N GLN A 705 18.32 -41.30 25.53
CA GLN A 705 17.80 -42.62 25.91
C GLN A 705 17.67 -42.85 27.43
N ASN A 706 18.24 -41.98 28.27
CA ASN A 706 18.35 -42.21 29.72
C ASN A 706 17.57 -41.23 30.63
N ARG A 707 16.78 -40.27 30.12
CA ARG A 707 15.77 -39.48 30.90
C ARG A 707 14.99 -38.52 29.97
N LYS A 708 13.82 -38.93 29.49
CA LYS A 708 12.88 -38.03 28.78
C LYS A 708 12.39 -36.95 29.75
N LYS A 709 12.57 -35.67 29.40
CA LYS A 709 12.11 -34.52 30.21
C LYS A 709 10.88 -33.89 29.58
N ASN A 710 9.85 -33.60 30.37
CA ASN A 710 8.63 -32.95 29.88
C ASN A 710 8.84 -31.46 29.60
N PHE A 711 8.08 -30.96 28.65
CA PHE A 711 7.97 -29.53 28.37
C PHE A 711 6.68 -28.99 28.99
N TYR A 712 6.75 -27.75 29.46
CA TYR A 712 5.64 -27.02 30.08
C TYR A 712 5.40 -25.71 29.34
N GLU A 713 4.24 -25.11 29.54
CA GLU A 713 3.89 -23.79 29.04
C GLU A 713 3.77 -22.83 30.24
N LEU A 714 4.61 -21.78 30.28
CA LEU A 714 4.48 -20.69 31.26
C LEU A 714 3.75 -19.53 30.60
N CYS A 715 2.53 -19.27 31.07
CA CYS A 715 1.73 -18.13 30.64
C CYS A 715 1.82 -16.97 31.64
N PHE A 716 1.85 -15.73 31.16
CA PHE A 716 1.89 -14.54 32.00
C PHE A 716 1.22 -13.34 31.35
N LYS A 717 0.71 -12.41 32.18
CA LYS A 717 0.11 -11.17 31.70
C LYS A 717 1.21 -10.19 31.26
N ALA A 718 1.19 -9.83 29.98
CA ALA A 718 2.05 -8.82 29.38
C ALA A 718 1.24 -7.59 28.99
N ASN A 719 1.89 -6.43 29.10
CA ASN A 719 1.35 -5.14 28.69
C ASN A 719 2.44 -4.44 27.88
N ILE A 720 2.23 -4.25 26.58
CA ILE A 720 3.28 -3.81 25.66
C ILE A 720 2.82 -2.51 24.99
N GLY A 721 3.68 -1.49 25.00
CA GLY A 721 3.40 -0.20 24.37
C GLY A 721 3.22 -0.29 22.85
N PRO A 722 2.67 0.75 22.21
CA PRO A 722 2.42 0.78 20.76
C PRO A 722 3.73 0.86 19.98
N LEU A 723 3.91 0.00 18.96
CA LEU A 723 5.14 -0.10 18.18
C LEU A 723 6.42 -0.19 19.05
N ASP A 724 6.30 -0.83 20.22
CA ASP A 724 7.33 -0.85 21.27
C ASP A 724 7.82 -2.27 21.58
N ILE A 725 8.95 -2.35 22.28
CA ILE A 725 9.45 -3.60 22.87
C ILE A 725 9.35 -3.60 24.40
N LYS A 726 9.17 -4.79 24.97
CA LYS A 726 9.24 -5.00 26.41
C LYS A 726 10.08 -6.21 26.76
N ILE A 727 10.96 -6.06 27.75
CA ILE A 727 11.87 -7.12 28.19
C ILE A 727 11.41 -7.70 29.54
N TYR A 728 11.47 -9.02 29.64
CA TYR A 728 11.18 -9.83 30.81
C TYR A 728 12.34 -10.80 31.06
N ASP A 729 12.59 -11.15 32.32
CA ASP A 729 13.62 -12.14 32.67
C ASP A 729 12.96 -13.44 33.14
N LEU A 730 13.34 -14.56 32.51
CA LEU A 730 12.90 -15.90 32.88
C LEU A 730 13.94 -16.53 33.81
N ILE A 731 13.54 -16.81 35.05
CA ILE A 731 14.45 -17.27 36.11
C ILE A 731 14.01 -18.63 36.68
N LYS A 732 14.97 -19.39 37.21
CA LYS A 732 14.68 -20.63 37.95
C LYS A 732 14.15 -20.31 39.34
N LYS A 733 12.84 -20.27 39.49
CA LYS A 733 12.13 -20.22 40.77
C LYS A 733 10.69 -20.70 40.57
N ARG A 734 10.30 -21.75 41.29
CA ARG A 734 8.96 -22.35 41.23
C ARG A 734 7.89 -21.34 41.65
N LEU A 735 6.78 -21.31 40.91
CA LEU A 735 5.56 -20.59 41.30
C LEU A 735 4.79 -21.37 42.38
N PRO A 736 3.96 -20.70 43.20
CA PRO A 736 3.04 -21.39 44.10
C PRO A 736 2.15 -22.40 43.35
N LYS A 737 1.76 -23.50 44.01
CA LYS A 737 0.93 -24.55 43.40
C LYS A 737 -0.40 -24.02 42.85
N GLU A 738 -0.95 -22.97 43.44
CA GLU A 738 -2.17 -22.27 42.97
C GLU A 738 -2.04 -21.66 41.56
N CYS A 739 -0.82 -21.45 41.07
CA CYS A 739 -0.55 -20.98 39.72
C CYS A 739 -0.48 -22.13 38.70
N PHE A 740 -0.56 -23.39 39.13
CA PHE A 740 -0.59 -24.55 38.24
C PHE A 740 -2.04 -24.84 37.86
N VAL A 741 -2.27 -25.17 36.58
CA VAL A 741 -3.63 -25.49 36.12
C VAL A 741 -4.11 -26.84 36.65
N LYS A 742 -5.42 -26.96 36.82
CA LYS A 742 -6.06 -28.25 37.08
C LYS A 742 -6.37 -28.94 35.76
N ILE A 743 -6.20 -30.26 35.71
CA ILE A 743 -6.44 -31.08 34.52
C ILE A 743 -7.67 -31.94 34.78
N ASN A 744 -8.74 -31.71 34.03
CA ASN A 744 -9.93 -32.56 34.07
C ASN A 744 -10.09 -33.27 32.73
N GLY A 745 -10.56 -34.51 32.67
CA GLY A 745 -10.84 -35.12 31.36
C GLY A 745 -11.75 -36.32 31.40
N SER A 746 -12.33 -36.64 30.25
CA SER A 746 -13.47 -37.54 30.16
C SER A 746 -13.12 -39.03 30.10
N ASP A 747 -11.89 -39.34 29.66
CA ASP A 747 -11.34 -40.70 29.58
C ASP A 747 -9.95 -40.79 30.22
N ILE A 748 -9.70 -40.00 31.28
CA ILE A 748 -8.44 -40.05 32.03
C ILE A 748 -8.40 -41.32 32.87
N ASN A 749 -7.69 -42.34 32.37
CA ASN A 749 -6.94 -43.21 33.25
C ASN A 749 -5.60 -42.49 33.44
N VAL A 750 -5.19 -42.11 34.66
CA VAL A 750 -3.93 -41.37 34.84
C VAL A 750 -2.74 -42.13 34.22
N LYS A 751 -2.86 -43.46 34.15
CA LYS A 751 -1.96 -44.39 33.45
C LYS A 751 -1.93 -44.26 31.92
N THR A 752 -3.02 -43.81 31.28
CA THR A 752 -3.07 -43.68 29.81
C THR A 752 -2.52 -42.35 29.30
N ILE A 753 -2.53 -41.29 30.12
CA ILE A 753 -1.87 -40.03 29.76
C ILE A 753 -0.36 -40.10 30.03
N ASP A 754 0.02 -40.81 31.09
CA ASP A 754 1.42 -41.08 31.43
C ASP A 754 1.77 -42.52 31.02
N ILE A 755 1.94 -42.75 29.71
CA ILE A 755 2.28 -44.07 29.09
C ILE A 755 3.56 -44.69 29.71
N THR A 756 4.25 -43.96 30.58
CA THR A 756 5.56 -44.28 31.16
C THR A 756 5.60 -44.11 32.68
N GLU A 757 4.46 -43.93 33.37
CA GLU A 757 4.27 -43.82 34.83
C GLU A 757 5.17 -42.83 35.61
N ASN A 758 5.97 -41.98 34.94
CA ASN A 758 7.01 -41.15 35.57
C ASN A 758 6.96 -39.66 35.16
N TYR A 759 6.06 -39.26 34.28
CA TYR A 759 6.09 -37.92 33.69
C TYR A 759 5.24 -36.89 34.44
N LEU A 760 4.23 -37.35 35.16
CA LEU A 760 3.37 -36.45 35.92
C LEU A 760 3.85 -36.15 37.34
N LYS A 761 4.88 -36.87 37.82
CA LYS A 761 5.34 -36.78 39.19
C LYS A 761 6.59 -35.92 39.32
N ASP A 762 6.69 -35.19 40.42
CA ASP A 762 7.94 -34.54 40.84
C ASP A 762 8.94 -35.56 41.40
N ASP A 763 10.12 -35.08 41.81
CA ASP A 763 11.20 -35.94 42.34
C ASP A 763 10.78 -36.66 43.65
N GLU A 764 9.70 -36.23 44.30
CA GLU A 764 9.13 -36.83 45.52
C GLU A 764 7.99 -37.82 45.20
N GLY A 765 7.64 -38.02 43.93
CA GLY A 765 6.57 -38.91 43.50
C GLY A 765 5.17 -38.30 43.53
N ASN A 766 5.04 -37.01 43.81
CA ASN A 766 3.76 -36.30 43.87
C ASN A 766 3.37 -35.77 42.48
N TYR A 767 2.09 -35.82 42.13
CA TYR A 767 1.62 -35.24 40.88
C TYR A 767 1.85 -33.72 40.84
N ILE A 768 2.50 -33.25 39.78
CA ILE A 768 2.82 -31.83 39.55
C ILE A 768 1.54 -30.99 39.40
N PHE A 769 0.52 -31.56 38.74
CA PHE A 769 -0.79 -30.96 38.52
C PHE A 769 -1.87 -31.73 39.28
N ASP A 770 -2.91 -31.03 39.71
CA ASP A 770 -4.12 -31.69 40.23
C ASP A 770 -4.90 -32.25 39.03
N ILE A 771 -5.23 -33.55 39.08
CA ILE A 771 -5.86 -34.29 37.98
C ILE A 771 -7.16 -34.90 38.47
N ASP A 772 -8.28 -34.52 37.85
CA ASP A 772 -9.60 -35.06 38.16
C ASP A 772 -10.24 -35.72 36.93
N ARG A 773 -11.09 -36.73 37.17
CA ARG A 773 -11.86 -37.37 36.10
C ARG A 773 -13.21 -36.69 35.96
N VAL A 774 -13.59 -36.40 34.72
CA VAL A 774 -14.93 -35.93 34.38
C VAL A 774 -15.83 -37.15 34.18
N ILE A 775 -16.93 -37.21 34.93
CA ILE A 775 -17.97 -38.23 34.74
C ILE A 775 -18.86 -37.75 33.59
N LYS A 776 -18.86 -38.47 32.46
CA LYS A 776 -19.74 -38.18 31.31
C LYS A 776 -21.18 -38.49 31.71
N ASN A 777 -22.05 -37.48 31.75
CA ASN A 777 -23.49 -37.67 31.91
C ASN A 777 -24.11 -37.41 30.52
N ASN A 778 -24.83 -38.35 29.92
CA ASN A 778 -25.22 -38.27 28.49
C ASN A 778 -26.03 -37.02 28.04
N GLU A 779 -26.42 -36.13 28.96
CA GLU A 779 -27.16 -34.89 28.72
C GLU A 779 -26.56 -33.68 29.47
N GLY A 780 -25.29 -33.73 29.87
CA GLY A 780 -24.67 -32.72 30.72
C GLY A 780 -23.95 -31.58 29.99
N HIS A 781 -23.68 -30.52 30.76
CA HIS A 781 -22.81 -29.42 30.36
C HIS A 781 -21.73 -29.17 31.41
N ILE A 782 -20.53 -28.79 30.98
CA ILE A 782 -19.46 -28.37 31.88
C ILE A 782 -19.20 -26.89 31.66
N ASP A 783 -19.41 -26.10 32.72
CA ASP A 783 -19.28 -24.65 32.68
C ASP A 783 -17.87 -24.18 33.02
N LEU A 784 -17.31 -23.33 32.16
CA LEU A 784 -16.04 -22.65 32.37
C LEU A 784 -16.27 -21.14 32.28
N LYS A 785 -15.90 -20.40 33.33
CA LYS A 785 -16.22 -18.96 33.43
C LYS A 785 -15.05 -18.09 33.83
N PHE A 786 -14.94 -16.95 33.15
CA PHE A 786 -14.28 -15.75 33.64
C PHE A 786 -15.32 -14.63 33.81
N ASN A 787 -14.90 -13.49 34.38
CA ASN A 787 -15.79 -12.34 34.51
C ASN A 787 -16.26 -11.82 33.14
N SER A 788 -15.42 -11.86 32.12
CA SER A 788 -15.74 -11.39 30.76
C SER A 788 -16.65 -12.37 30.01
N VAL A 789 -16.17 -13.60 29.80
CA VAL A 789 -16.84 -14.64 28.99
C VAL A 789 -17.06 -15.89 29.83
N SER A 790 -18.22 -16.53 29.69
CA SER A 790 -18.46 -17.91 30.14
C SER A 790 -18.80 -18.80 28.94
N ILE A 791 -18.35 -20.05 29.01
CA ILE A 791 -18.70 -21.08 28.02
C ILE A 791 -19.23 -22.33 28.73
N SER A 792 -20.08 -23.06 28.03
CA SER A 792 -20.46 -24.43 28.40
C SER A 792 -20.02 -25.37 27.28
N ILE A 793 -19.49 -26.53 27.63
CA ILE A 793 -19.18 -27.60 26.68
C ILE A 793 -20.13 -28.78 26.86
N ASN A 794 -20.45 -29.45 25.77
CA ASN A 794 -21.17 -30.73 25.78
C ASN A 794 -20.25 -31.83 26.36
N ASP A 795 -20.64 -32.47 27.45
CA ASP A 795 -19.80 -33.43 28.18
C ASP A 795 -19.65 -34.80 27.50
N LYS A 796 -20.46 -35.08 26.47
CA LYS A 796 -20.27 -36.24 25.59
C LYS A 796 -19.17 -35.97 24.56
N THR A 797 -19.20 -34.81 23.91
CA THR A 797 -18.38 -34.52 22.70
C THR A 797 -17.17 -33.63 22.95
N GLY A 798 -17.17 -32.86 24.05
CA GLY A 798 -16.18 -31.83 24.36
C GLY A 798 -16.30 -30.53 23.55
N PHE A 799 -17.27 -30.44 22.63
CA PHE A 799 -17.48 -29.25 21.81
C PHE A 799 -18.24 -28.14 22.56
N LEU A 800 -18.06 -26.90 22.11
CA LEU A 800 -18.77 -25.74 22.63
C LEU A 800 -20.28 -25.91 22.43
N SER A 801 -21.07 -25.65 23.47
CA SER A 801 -22.54 -25.63 23.42
C SER A 801 -23.13 -24.25 23.69
N HIS A 802 -22.54 -23.49 24.61
CA HIS A 802 -23.03 -22.15 24.97
C HIS A 802 -21.91 -21.12 25.14
N ILE A 803 -22.21 -19.86 24.85
CA ILE A 803 -21.41 -18.67 25.22
C ILE A 803 -22.32 -17.72 26.01
N ASN A 804 -21.93 -17.33 27.21
CA ASN A 804 -22.70 -16.44 28.09
C ASN A 804 -24.18 -16.89 28.29
N ASN A 805 -24.40 -18.20 28.43
CA ASN A 805 -25.71 -18.86 28.54
C ASN A 805 -26.56 -18.85 27.26
N GLU A 806 -26.02 -18.40 26.14
CA GLU A 806 -26.67 -18.42 24.83
C GLU A 806 -26.16 -19.60 24.01
N ILE A 807 -27.07 -20.28 23.29
CA ILE A 807 -26.71 -21.44 22.48
C ILE A 807 -25.79 -21.00 21.33
N VAL A 808 -24.58 -21.54 21.33
CA VAL A 808 -23.57 -21.38 20.28
C VAL A 808 -22.85 -22.73 20.17
N GLU A 809 -23.41 -23.63 19.37
CA GLU A 809 -22.93 -25.00 19.22
C GLU A 809 -21.90 -25.09 18.09
N THR A 810 -20.72 -25.64 18.37
CA THR A 810 -19.73 -25.98 17.33
C THR A 810 -19.84 -27.44 16.94
N SER A 811 -19.81 -27.74 15.64
CA SER A 811 -19.69 -29.12 15.15
C SER A 811 -18.90 -29.19 13.85
N PHE A 812 -18.63 -30.40 13.37
CA PHE A 812 -17.90 -30.63 12.12
C PHE A 812 -18.72 -31.48 11.16
N SER A 813 -18.68 -31.11 9.89
CA SER A 813 -19.45 -31.73 8.82
C SER A 813 -18.53 -32.00 7.61
N LYS A 814 -19.03 -32.78 6.65
CA LYS A 814 -18.36 -33.09 5.40
C LYS A 814 -19.29 -32.88 4.20
N TYR A 815 -18.74 -32.39 3.11
CA TYR A 815 -19.32 -32.50 1.77
C TYR A 815 -18.63 -33.62 1.01
N GLY A 816 -19.40 -34.36 0.21
CA GLY A 816 -18.86 -35.26 -0.81
C GLY A 816 -18.76 -34.54 -2.16
N VAL A 817 -18.40 -35.32 -3.18
CA VAL A 817 -18.28 -34.86 -4.57
C VAL A 817 -19.33 -35.58 -5.41
N ARG A 818 -19.95 -34.87 -6.36
CA ARG A 818 -20.90 -35.48 -7.30
C ARG A 818 -20.27 -36.66 -8.04
N SER A 819 -21.04 -37.72 -8.28
CA SER A 819 -20.61 -38.84 -9.11
C SER A 819 -20.39 -38.37 -10.56
N PRO A 820 -19.26 -38.74 -11.21
CA PRO A 820 -19.02 -38.44 -12.63
C PRO A 820 -20.13 -38.96 -13.56
N ILE A 821 -20.88 -39.98 -13.15
CA ILE A 821 -21.93 -40.65 -13.95
C ILE A 821 -23.25 -39.83 -13.96
N HIS A 822 -23.37 -38.78 -13.13
CA HIS A 822 -24.61 -38.00 -12.94
C HIS A 822 -24.51 -36.51 -13.26
N SER A 823 -23.43 -36.04 -13.90
CA SER A 823 -23.36 -34.69 -14.44
C SER A 823 -24.14 -34.57 -15.77
N LYS A 824 -24.81 -33.43 -15.96
CA LYS A 824 -25.68 -33.08 -17.11
C LYS A 824 -24.92 -33.19 -18.46
N PRO A 825 -25.63 -33.12 -19.62
CA PRO A 825 -24.98 -33.17 -20.93
C PRO A 825 -23.97 -32.01 -21.07
N GLY A 826 -22.67 -32.31 -21.10
CA GLY A 826 -21.59 -31.31 -21.16
C GLY A 826 -20.20 -31.82 -20.77
N GLY A 827 -20.10 -32.91 -20.00
CA GLY A 827 -18.83 -33.56 -19.64
C GLY A 827 -18.76 -33.99 -18.17
N GLU A 828 -17.73 -34.75 -17.83
CA GLU A 828 -17.44 -35.27 -16.47
C GLU A 828 -16.90 -34.17 -15.54
N VAL A 829 -17.65 -33.09 -15.28
CA VAL A 829 -17.19 -32.00 -14.39
C VAL A 829 -17.62 -32.26 -12.95
N VAL A 830 -16.64 -32.29 -12.04
CA VAL A 830 -16.80 -32.52 -10.60
C VAL A 830 -16.01 -31.46 -9.81
N SER A 831 -16.06 -31.50 -8.46
CA SER A 831 -15.22 -30.63 -7.63
C SER A 831 -13.75 -30.81 -7.97
N GLY A 832 -13.01 -29.70 -8.06
CA GLY A 832 -11.56 -29.69 -8.25
C GLY A 832 -10.96 -28.47 -7.58
N ALA A 833 -9.77 -28.00 -7.96
CA ALA A 833 -9.10 -26.89 -7.27
C ALA A 833 -9.89 -25.57 -7.30
N TYR A 834 -10.64 -25.32 -8.37
CA TYR A 834 -11.44 -24.11 -8.60
C TYR A 834 -12.89 -24.31 -8.18
N LEU A 835 -13.52 -25.39 -8.67
CA LEU A 835 -14.95 -25.63 -8.53
C LEU A 835 -15.29 -26.34 -7.22
N PHE A 836 -16.41 -25.94 -6.62
CA PHE A 836 -17.07 -26.66 -5.53
C PHE A 836 -18.41 -27.20 -6.02
N LEU A 837 -18.50 -28.50 -6.25
CA LEU A 837 -19.69 -29.19 -6.78
C LEU A 837 -20.07 -30.34 -5.83
N PRO A 838 -20.68 -30.02 -4.68
CA PRO A 838 -21.02 -31.02 -3.68
C PRO A 838 -22.15 -31.95 -4.15
N ASP A 839 -22.17 -33.15 -3.57
CA ASP A 839 -23.20 -34.19 -3.78
C ASP A 839 -24.52 -33.93 -3.03
N GLY A 840 -24.57 -32.86 -2.22
CA GLY A 840 -25.74 -32.43 -1.46
C GLY A 840 -25.34 -31.50 -0.31
N PRO A 841 -26.26 -31.23 0.63
CA PRO A 841 -25.92 -30.57 1.90
C PRO A 841 -24.89 -31.37 2.71
N SER A 842 -24.12 -30.69 3.55
CA SER A 842 -23.11 -31.36 4.38
C SER A 842 -23.71 -32.36 5.36
N THR A 843 -22.98 -33.43 5.62
CA THR A 843 -23.34 -34.47 6.60
C THR A 843 -22.46 -34.36 7.83
N LYS A 844 -23.04 -34.47 9.03
CA LYS A 844 -22.29 -34.36 10.29
C LYS A 844 -21.28 -35.51 10.44
N ILE A 845 -20.05 -35.19 10.80
CA ILE A 845 -19.01 -36.19 11.14
C ILE A 845 -19.31 -36.72 12.55
N SER A 846 -19.29 -38.04 12.75
CA SER A 846 -19.56 -38.63 14.08
C SER A 846 -18.58 -38.11 15.12
N SER A 847 -19.14 -37.73 16.27
CA SER A 847 -18.42 -37.26 17.47
C SER A 847 -18.57 -38.24 18.65
N ASP A 848 -19.02 -39.47 18.40
CA ASP A 848 -19.30 -40.45 19.46
C ASP A 848 -18.03 -40.94 20.16
N ASP A 849 -16.92 -41.01 19.43
CA ASP A 849 -15.60 -41.43 19.94
C ASP A 849 -14.73 -40.27 20.45
N ASN A 850 -15.30 -39.06 20.56
CA ASN A 850 -14.55 -37.91 21.03
C ASN A 850 -14.07 -38.12 22.48
N SER A 851 -12.85 -37.69 22.74
CA SER A 851 -12.30 -37.59 24.09
C SER A 851 -11.73 -36.20 24.29
N TYR A 852 -11.75 -35.68 25.51
CA TYR A 852 -11.31 -34.32 25.77
C TYR A 852 -10.62 -34.14 27.12
N ILE A 853 -9.78 -33.12 27.17
CA ILE A 853 -9.09 -32.64 28.37
C ILE A 853 -9.40 -31.15 28.55
N ILE A 854 -9.73 -30.77 29.78
CA ILE A 854 -9.94 -29.41 30.24
C ILE A 854 -8.74 -28.99 31.09
N LEU A 855 -8.10 -27.89 30.70
CA LEU A 855 -7.09 -27.20 31.49
C LEU A 855 -7.74 -26.00 32.16
N ASP A 856 -8.04 -26.12 33.44
CA ASP A 856 -8.64 -25.07 34.25
C ASP A 856 -7.56 -24.22 34.92
N GLY A 857 -7.27 -23.05 34.33
CA GLY A 857 -6.28 -22.09 34.82
C GLY A 857 -6.87 -20.74 35.22
N ASN A 858 -6.07 -19.98 35.96
CA ASN A 858 -6.45 -18.65 36.47
C ASN A 858 -6.35 -17.54 35.41
N LEU A 859 -5.56 -17.73 34.34
CA LEU A 859 -5.47 -16.80 33.21
C LEU A 859 -6.18 -17.33 31.98
N LYS A 860 -6.15 -18.66 31.75
CA LYS A 860 -6.79 -19.29 30.59
C LYS A 860 -7.49 -20.59 30.99
N LYS A 861 -8.69 -20.82 30.46
CA LYS A 861 -9.38 -22.11 30.54
C LYS A 861 -9.47 -22.70 29.14
N THR A 862 -8.98 -23.92 28.96
CA THR A 862 -8.85 -24.56 27.63
C THR A 862 -9.56 -25.90 27.63
N VAL A 863 -10.29 -26.21 26.57
CA VAL A 863 -10.84 -27.53 26.27
C VAL A 863 -10.14 -28.03 25.01
N ILE A 864 -9.53 -29.20 25.10
CA ILE A 864 -8.80 -29.87 24.01
C ILE A 864 -9.58 -31.14 23.68
N VAL A 865 -10.11 -31.22 22.47
CA VAL A 865 -10.85 -32.35 21.95
C VAL A 865 -9.99 -33.09 20.93
N LYS A 866 -9.83 -34.39 21.16
CA LYS A 866 -9.37 -35.34 20.16
C LYS A 866 -10.62 -35.92 19.48
N GLY A 867 -10.82 -35.53 18.23
CA GLY A 867 -12.00 -35.89 17.45
C GLY A 867 -11.82 -37.16 16.64
N ASN A 868 -12.55 -37.23 15.53
CA ASN A 868 -12.55 -38.35 14.59
C ASN A 868 -11.14 -38.74 14.14
N ARG A 869 -10.82 -40.04 14.21
CA ARG A 869 -9.49 -40.58 13.87
C ARG A 869 -9.09 -40.33 12.42
N GLN A 870 -10.02 -40.34 11.49
CA GLN A 870 -9.74 -40.24 10.05
C GLN A 870 -9.37 -38.81 9.62
N THR A 871 -9.90 -37.79 10.31
CA THR A 871 -9.59 -36.39 10.01
C THR A 871 -8.46 -35.84 10.88
N TYR A 872 -7.93 -36.66 11.80
CA TYR A 872 -6.94 -36.29 12.81
C TYR A 872 -7.30 -34.99 13.54
N LEU A 873 -8.61 -34.80 13.81
CA LEU A 873 -9.12 -33.55 14.38
C LEU A 873 -8.57 -33.33 15.79
N PHE A 874 -7.79 -32.27 15.93
CA PHE A 874 -7.39 -31.70 17.21
C PHE A 874 -8.03 -30.31 17.34
N HIS A 875 -9.10 -30.24 18.13
CA HIS A 875 -9.89 -29.02 18.31
C HIS A 875 -9.64 -28.42 19.69
N LYS A 876 -9.30 -27.15 19.75
CA LYS A 876 -9.04 -26.42 20.99
C LYS A 876 -9.99 -25.22 21.11
N THR A 877 -10.79 -25.21 22.16
CA THR A 877 -11.64 -24.08 22.57
C THR A 877 -11.08 -23.45 23.83
N GLU A 878 -10.91 -22.13 23.87
CA GLU A 878 -10.21 -21.44 24.96
C GLU A 878 -10.87 -20.10 25.29
N ILE A 879 -11.13 -19.86 26.57
CA ILE A 879 -11.44 -18.52 27.09
C ILE A 879 -10.22 -17.98 27.83
N ILE A 880 -9.94 -16.69 27.61
CA ILE A 880 -8.80 -15.99 28.18
C ILE A 880 -9.34 -14.88 29.10
N LYS A 881 -8.77 -14.77 30.29
CA LYS A 881 -9.15 -13.74 31.26
C LYS A 881 -9.09 -12.34 30.66
N ASP A 882 -10.10 -11.54 30.97
CA ASP A 882 -10.28 -10.16 30.48
C ASP A 882 -10.49 -10.03 28.94
N LYS A 883 -10.58 -11.14 28.19
CA LYS A 883 -10.94 -11.13 26.75
C LYS A 883 -12.43 -11.35 26.56
N LEU A 884 -12.99 -10.77 25.50
CA LEU A 884 -14.43 -10.76 25.16
C LEU A 884 -14.81 -11.79 24.08
N TYR A 885 -13.90 -12.70 23.75
CA TYR A 885 -14.08 -13.69 22.70
C TYR A 885 -13.80 -15.10 23.22
N VAL A 886 -14.28 -16.10 22.48
CA VAL A 886 -13.85 -17.50 22.60
C VAL A 886 -12.84 -17.80 21.49
N SER A 887 -11.65 -18.28 21.84
CA SER A 887 -10.63 -18.69 20.89
C SER A 887 -10.83 -20.13 20.45
N VAL A 888 -10.97 -20.37 19.16
CA VAL A 888 -11.04 -21.71 18.56
C VAL A 888 -9.80 -21.96 17.70
N LYS A 889 -9.19 -23.14 17.81
CA LYS A 889 -8.12 -23.59 16.91
C LYS A 889 -8.41 -25.02 16.48
N ASN A 890 -8.32 -25.30 15.19
CA ASN A 890 -8.49 -26.64 14.64
C ASN A 890 -7.21 -27.04 13.92
N GLU A 891 -6.58 -28.13 14.32
CA GLU A 891 -5.61 -28.83 13.50
C GLU A 891 -6.30 -30.04 12.88
N ILE A 892 -6.20 -30.16 11.56
CA ILE A 892 -6.81 -31.25 10.80
C ILE A 892 -5.79 -31.82 9.83
N GLY A 893 -5.95 -33.10 9.52
CA GLY A 893 -5.20 -33.79 8.50
C GLY A 893 -6.11 -34.73 7.73
N ILE A 894 -6.43 -34.41 6.48
CA ILE A 894 -7.36 -35.22 5.68
C ILE A 894 -6.65 -36.05 4.59
N MET A 895 -5.33 -36.26 4.72
CA MET A 895 -4.47 -36.90 3.71
C MET A 895 -4.92 -38.31 3.31
N ASP A 896 -5.53 -39.06 4.23
CA ASP A 896 -5.96 -40.45 4.02
C ASP A 896 -7.40 -40.56 3.47
N LEU A 897 -8.08 -39.43 3.26
CA LEU A 897 -9.45 -39.35 2.76
C LEU A 897 -9.45 -39.07 1.24
N PHE A 898 -10.57 -39.34 0.57
CA PHE A 898 -10.76 -39.04 -0.85
C PHE A 898 -12.11 -38.36 -1.04
N ASP A 899 -12.16 -37.38 -1.92
CA ASP A 899 -13.36 -36.64 -2.30
C ASP A 899 -14.13 -36.13 -1.07
N PHE A 900 -13.37 -35.45 -0.20
CA PHE A 900 -13.79 -35.06 1.14
C PHE A 900 -13.49 -33.58 1.37
N GLU A 901 -14.52 -32.79 1.65
CA GLU A 901 -14.38 -31.38 2.02
C GLU A 901 -14.91 -31.18 3.44
N MET A 902 -14.01 -30.83 4.37
CA MET A 902 -14.33 -30.74 5.81
C MET A 902 -14.79 -29.33 6.15
N ALA A 903 -15.91 -29.18 6.86
CA ALA A 903 -16.38 -27.89 7.33
C ALA A 903 -16.57 -27.85 8.85
N MET A 904 -16.41 -26.65 9.42
CA MET A 904 -16.80 -26.32 10.78
C MET A 904 -18.13 -25.56 10.75
N GLU A 905 -19.09 -26.05 11.52
CA GLU A 905 -20.40 -25.43 11.66
C GLU A 905 -20.55 -24.76 13.02
N ILE A 906 -21.17 -23.59 13.04
CA ILE A 906 -21.58 -22.88 14.25
C ILE A 906 -23.08 -22.65 14.17
N LYS A 907 -23.83 -23.19 15.13
CA LYS A 907 -25.29 -23.06 15.23
C LYS A 907 -25.67 -22.21 16.43
N SER A 908 -26.64 -21.33 16.27
CA SER A 908 -27.19 -20.46 17.31
C SER A 908 -28.70 -20.29 17.16
N GLU A 909 -29.33 -19.63 18.14
CA GLU A 909 -30.75 -19.24 18.08
C GLU A 909 -30.98 -17.86 17.42
N ILE A 910 -29.95 -17.24 16.86
CA ILE A 910 -30.07 -15.95 16.16
C ILE A 910 -30.93 -16.14 14.91
N ASN A 911 -32.00 -15.34 14.78
CA ASN A 911 -32.86 -15.36 13.61
C ASN A 911 -32.34 -14.42 12.52
N SER A 912 -31.34 -14.88 11.77
CA SER A 912 -30.75 -14.13 10.65
C SER A 912 -31.50 -14.28 9.33
N GLU A 913 -32.52 -15.14 9.27
CA GLU A 913 -33.33 -15.44 8.08
C GLU A 913 -32.45 -15.94 6.92
N ASP A 914 -32.30 -15.13 5.86
CA ASP A 914 -31.47 -15.37 4.69
C ASP A 914 -30.29 -14.39 4.58
N ILE A 915 -30.11 -13.50 5.57
CA ILE A 915 -29.07 -12.47 5.57
C ILE A 915 -27.86 -12.90 6.41
N PHE A 916 -26.68 -12.60 5.89
CA PHE A 916 -25.41 -12.73 6.60
C PHE A 916 -24.39 -11.77 6.01
N TYR A 917 -23.23 -11.66 6.63
CA TYR A 917 -22.21 -10.70 6.22
C TYR A 917 -20.83 -11.36 6.14
N THR A 918 -20.08 -11.01 5.12
CA THR A 918 -18.70 -11.49 4.89
C THR A 918 -17.79 -10.30 4.62
N ASP A 919 -16.51 -10.40 4.96
CA ASP A 919 -15.55 -9.38 4.56
C ASP A 919 -15.06 -9.53 3.11
N LEU A 920 -14.53 -8.44 2.56
CA LEU A 920 -13.84 -8.38 1.28
C LEU A 920 -12.39 -7.95 1.54
N ASN A 921 -11.46 -8.87 1.32
CA ASN A 921 -10.01 -8.71 1.47
C ASN A 921 -9.55 -8.17 2.85
N GLY A 922 -10.34 -8.34 3.93
CA GLY A 922 -10.07 -7.75 5.25
C GLY A 922 -10.23 -6.23 5.32
N TYR A 923 -10.81 -5.58 4.30
CA TYR A 923 -10.91 -4.12 4.20
C TYR A 923 -12.31 -3.59 4.52
N GLN A 924 -13.35 -4.25 4.00
CA GLN A 924 -14.75 -3.85 4.12
C GLN A 924 -15.65 -5.07 4.36
N VAL A 925 -16.87 -4.86 4.85
CA VAL A 925 -17.86 -5.92 5.05
C VAL A 925 -19.06 -5.70 4.15
N ILE A 926 -19.45 -6.71 3.38
CA ILE A 926 -20.58 -6.67 2.46
C ILE A 926 -21.74 -7.53 2.98
N ARG A 927 -22.97 -7.05 2.76
CA ARG A 927 -24.19 -7.81 3.06
C ARG A 927 -24.43 -8.87 1.99
N ARG A 928 -24.65 -10.12 2.43
CA ARG A 928 -25.00 -11.27 1.60
C ARG A 928 -26.45 -11.67 1.84
N LYS A 929 -27.07 -12.25 0.82
CA LYS A 929 -28.37 -12.90 0.89
C LYS A 929 -28.25 -14.31 0.32
N ARG A 930 -28.79 -15.29 1.04
CA ARG A 930 -28.91 -16.66 0.56
C ARG A 930 -30.10 -16.75 -0.40
N PHE A 931 -29.91 -17.43 -1.53
CA PHE A 931 -30.93 -17.63 -2.56
C PHE A 931 -31.21 -19.11 -2.77
N ASP A 932 -32.07 -19.69 -1.92
CA ASP A 932 -32.33 -21.14 -1.88
C ASP A 932 -33.02 -21.68 -3.15
N ASP A 933 -33.89 -20.88 -3.79
CA ASP A 933 -34.75 -21.34 -4.89
C ASP A 933 -34.12 -21.24 -6.29
N LYS A 934 -33.08 -20.42 -6.45
CA LYS A 934 -32.55 -20.02 -7.77
C LYS A 934 -31.03 -20.07 -7.92
N ILE A 935 -30.27 -20.11 -6.81
CA ILE A 935 -28.82 -20.29 -6.83
C ILE A 935 -28.50 -21.59 -6.09
N PRO A 936 -27.74 -22.52 -6.70
CA PRO A 936 -27.39 -23.78 -6.05
C PRO A 936 -26.51 -23.54 -4.81
N LEU A 937 -26.37 -24.56 -3.96
CA LEU A 937 -25.63 -24.46 -2.68
C LEU A 937 -24.25 -23.81 -2.83
N GLN A 938 -23.45 -24.26 -3.80
CA GLN A 938 -22.10 -23.74 -4.04
C GLN A 938 -22.05 -22.27 -4.48
N GLY A 939 -23.15 -21.74 -5.04
CA GLY A 939 -23.28 -20.33 -5.40
C GLY A 939 -23.62 -19.43 -4.21
N ASN A 940 -24.02 -20.01 -3.09
CA ASN A 940 -24.23 -19.32 -1.81
C ASN A 940 -22.98 -19.34 -0.92
N PHE A 941 -21.86 -19.89 -1.39
CA PHE A 941 -20.56 -19.78 -0.72
C PHE A 941 -19.83 -18.51 -1.18
N TYR A 942 -19.18 -17.84 -0.24
CA TYR A 942 -18.44 -16.60 -0.44
C TYR A 942 -17.05 -16.70 0.19
N PRO A 943 -16.08 -15.88 -0.26
CA PRO A 943 -14.78 -15.83 0.38
C PRO A 943 -14.92 -15.25 1.79
N MET A 944 -14.16 -15.81 2.74
CA MET A 944 -13.95 -15.30 4.10
C MET A 944 -12.47 -14.98 4.30
N PRO A 945 -11.95 -13.85 3.79
CA PRO A 945 -10.56 -13.48 4.02
C PRO A 945 -10.20 -13.29 5.49
N SER A 946 -11.20 -12.88 6.30
CA SER A 946 -11.05 -12.76 7.75
C SER A 946 -12.34 -12.95 8.56
N THR A 947 -13.54 -12.61 8.09
CA THR A 947 -14.71 -12.47 8.96
C THR A 947 -16.03 -12.88 8.29
N ILE A 948 -16.86 -13.61 9.03
CA ILE A 948 -18.28 -13.83 8.75
C ILE A 948 -19.09 -13.50 10.02
N TYR A 949 -20.28 -12.91 9.87
CA TYR A 949 -21.21 -12.79 10.99
C TYR A 949 -22.68 -12.89 10.56
N ILE A 950 -23.51 -13.23 11.54
CA ILE A 950 -24.97 -13.24 11.46
C ILE A 950 -25.56 -12.41 12.61
N GLU A 951 -26.73 -11.82 12.38
CA GLU A 951 -27.42 -11.01 13.38
C GLU A 951 -28.94 -11.17 13.27
N ASP A 952 -29.66 -10.90 14.35
CA ASP A 952 -31.12 -10.98 14.36
C ASP A 952 -31.74 -9.94 13.40
N SER A 953 -32.74 -10.36 12.62
CA SER A 953 -33.49 -9.47 11.70
C SER A 953 -34.33 -8.40 12.41
N LYS A 954 -34.53 -8.54 13.73
CA LYS A 954 -35.37 -7.65 14.55
C LYS A 954 -34.55 -6.50 15.16
N LYS A 955 -35.21 -5.37 15.39
CA LYS A 955 -34.65 -4.08 15.90
C LYS A 955 -33.79 -4.17 17.18
N LYS A 956 -33.92 -5.25 17.94
CA LYS A 956 -33.08 -5.63 19.07
C LYS A 956 -32.83 -7.12 18.96
N GLY A 957 -31.62 -7.53 19.29
CA GLY A 957 -31.23 -8.92 19.20
C GLY A 957 -29.75 -9.09 19.49
N LYS A 958 -29.15 -10.08 18.85
CA LYS A 958 -27.76 -10.48 19.04
C LYS A 958 -27.05 -10.55 17.70
N ARG A 959 -25.73 -10.34 17.74
CA ARG A 959 -24.83 -10.60 16.62
C ARG A 959 -23.81 -11.66 17.05
N LEU A 960 -23.58 -12.63 16.18
CA LEU A 960 -22.55 -13.65 16.34
C LEU A 960 -21.53 -13.51 15.22
N SER A 961 -20.30 -13.13 15.59
CA SER A 961 -19.19 -12.93 14.66
C SER A 961 -18.15 -14.02 14.79
N LEU A 962 -17.69 -14.57 13.67
CA LEU A 962 -16.56 -15.47 13.56
C LEU A 962 -15.43 -14.76 12.82
N ILE A 963 -14.32 -14.55 13.51
CA ILE A 963 -13.12 -13.89 12.96
C ILE A 963 -12.01 -14.93 12.82
N GLY A 964 -11.37 -15.01 11.67
CA GLY A 964 -10.24 -15.86 11.34
C GLY A 964 -9.02 -15.06 10.89
N ASN A 965 -7.87 -15.74 10.75
CA ASN A 965 -6.63 -15.16 10.21
C ASN A 965 -6.00 -16.05 9.14
N GLN A 966 -6.86 -16.59 8.28
CA GLN A 966 -6.54 -17.21 7.00
C GLN A 966 -7.80 -17.16 6.13
N PRO A 967 -7.67 -16.96 4.81
CA PRO A 967 -8.82 -16.98 3.92
C PRO A 967 -9.38 -18.40 3.78
N LEU A 968 -10.70 -18.54 3.82
CA LEU A 968 -11.45 -19.81 3.63
C LEU A 968 -12.78 -19.54 2.92
N GLY A 969 -13.47 -20.58 2.44
CA GLY A 969 -14.85 -20.48 1.95
C GLY A 969 -15.87 -20.58 3.08
N CYS A 970 -16.88 -19.69 3.08
CA CYS A 970 -17.92 -19.67 4.11
C CYS A 970 -19.33 -19.47 3.54
N SER A 971 -20.34 -19.78 4.35
CA SER A 971 -21.74 -19.47 4.06
C SER A 971 -22.60 -19.44 5.34
N SER A 972 -23.84 -18.97 5.19
CA SER A 972 -24.95 -19.14 6.15
C SER A 972 -26.10 -19.84 5.43
N LEU A 973 -26.08 -21.17 5.42
CA LEU A 973 -27.05 -21.99 4.64
C LEU A 973 -28.42 -22.14 5.32
N SER A 974 -28.58 -21.67 6.55
CA SER A 974 -29.87 -21.61 7.25
C SER A 974 -29.83 -20.53 8.32
N SER A 975 -30.98 -19.98 8.70
CA SER A 975 -31.06 -19.00 9.80
C SER A 975 -30.34 -19.51 11.06
N GLY A 976 -29.51 -18.67 11.67
CA GLY A 976 -28.78 -18.99 12.89
C GLY A 976 -27.55 -19.89 12.72
N LYS A 977 -27.20 -20.30 11.48
CA LYS A 977 -26.06 -21.20 11.19
C LYS A 977 -25.00 -20.50 10.35
N MET A 978 -23.73 -20.65 10.73
CA MET A 978 -22.57 -20.32 9.90
C MET A 978 -21.77 -21.59 9.61
N GLU A 979 -21.20 -21.69 8.42
CA GLU A 979 -20.32 -22.79 8.02
C GLU A 979 -19.05 -22.24 7.35
N VAL A 980 -17.90 -22.84 7.67
CA VAL A 980 -16.60 -22.51 7.08
C VAL A 980 -15.88 -23.81 6.68
N ILE A 981 -15.54 -23.95 5.40
CA ILE A 981 -14.76 -25.10 4.90
C ILE A 981 -13.31 -24.93 5.37
N LEU A 982 -12.75 -25.97 5.99
CA LEU A 982 -11.42 -25.93 6.61
C LEU A 982 -10.32 -26.49 5.71
N ASP A 983 -10.62 -27.56 4.95
CA ASP A 983 -9.74 -28.17 3.95
C ASP A 983 -10.56 -29.06 3.01
N ARG A 984 -10.00 -29.34 1.83
CA ARG A 984 -10.64 -30.14 0.77
C ARG A 984 -9.62 -31.00 0.04
N ARG A 985 -9.96 -32.27 -0.14
CA ARG A 985 -9.12 -33.27 -0.82
C ARG A 985 -9.91 -33.95 -1.91
N LEU A 986 -9.42 -33.86 -3.13
CA LEU A 986 -10.19 -34.14 -4.35
C LEU A 986 -9.33 -34.92 -5.33
N THR A 987 -9.84 -36.04 -5.81
CA THR A 987 -9.07 -36.93 -6.69
C THR A 987 -9.12 -36.50 -8.16
N GLN A 988 -10.16 -35.78 -8.56
CA GLN A 988 -10.40 -35.39 -9.95
C GLN A 988 -10.00 -33.95 -10.25
N ASP A 989 -9.74 -33.68 -11.53
CA ASP A 989 -9.62 -32.34 -12.10
C ASP A 989 -11.01 -31.76 -12.42
N ASP A 990 -11.19 -30.44 -12.31
CA ASP A 990 -12.45 -29.75 -12.60
C ASP A 990 -12.49 -29.14 -14.02
N SER A 991 -11.59 -29.58 -14.91
CA SER A 991 -11.54 -29.18 -16.32
C SER A 991 -11.37 -27.67 -16.53
N ARG A 992 -10.60 -27.00 -15.65
CA ARG A 992 -10.20 -25.58 -15.79
C ARG A 992 -8.74 -25.37 -16.18
N GLY A 993 -8.08 -26.43 -16.67
CA GLY A 993 -6.72 -26.37 -17.24
C GLY A 993 -5.60 -26.83 -16.32
N LEU A 994 -5.87 -26.99 -15.01
CA LEU A 994 -4.88 -27.49 -14.05
C LEU A 994 -4.45 -28.94 -14.34
N ALA A 995 -5.36 -29.76 -14.87
CA ALA A 995 -5.17 -31.17 -15.17
C ALA A 995 -4.63 -31.95 -13.95
N SER A 996 -5.20 -31.68 -12.77
CA SER A 996 -4.87 -32.35 -11.51
C SER A 996 -5.95 -32.07 -10.46
N GLY A 997 -6.27 -33.08 -9.65
CA GLY A 997 -6.99 -32.87 -8.39
C GLY A 997 -6.15 -32.21 -7.30
N VAL A 998 -6.70 -32.19 -6.08
CA VAL A 998 -6.11 -31.66 -4.86
C VAL A 998 -5.74 -32.80 -3.92
N LEU A 999 -4.54 -33.36 -4.09
CA LEU A 999 -4.03 -34.53 -3.35
C LEU A 999 -2.76 -34.25 -2.53
N ASP A 1000 -2.33 -33.00 -2.49
CA ASP A 1000 -1.14 -32.50 -1.80
C ASP A 1000 -1.46 -31.84 -0.45
N ASN A 1001 -2.57 -32.25 0.19
CA ASN A 1001 -2.94 -31.76 1.53
C ASN A 1001 -1.82 -32.06 2.54
N VAL A 1002 -1.56 -31.10 3.40
CA VAL A 1002 -0.67 -31.22 4.56
C VAL A 1002 -1.44 -30.87 5.82
N LYS A 1003 -0.92 -31.25 6.99
CA LYS A 1003 -1.56 -30.92 8.27
C LYS A 1003 -1.73 -29.40 8.38
N THR A 1004 -2.97 -28.93 8.48
CA THR A 1004 -3.29 -27.49 8.49
C THR A 1004 -3.87 -27.06 9.83
N ARG A 1005 -3.62 -25.80 10.22
CA ARG A 1005 -4.13 -25.18 11.44
C ARG A 1005 -4.97 -23.96 11.11
N SER A 1006 -6.28 -24.03 11.36
CA SER A 1006 -7.16 -22.86 11.36
C SER A 1006 -7.26 -22.26 12.76
N SER A 1007 -7.37 -20.93 12.85
CA SER A 1007 -7.56 -20.21 14.10
C SER A 1007 -8.67 -19.19 13.96
N PHE A 1008 -9.58 -19.17 14.94
CA PHE A 1008 -10.76 -18.32 14.96
C PHE A 1008 -11.01 -17.67 16.33
N ARG A 1009 -11.85 -16.64 16.34
CA ARG A 1009 -12.39 -15.96 17.50
C ARG A 1009 -13.90 -15.83 17.31
N ILE A 1010 -14.68 -16.33 18.27
CA ILE A 1010 -16.14 -16.22 18.29
C ILE A 1010 -16.50 -15.10 19.26
N ILE A 1011 -17.31 -14.14 18.80
CA ILE A 1011 -17.76 -12.98 19.57
C ILE A 1011 -19.28 -12.92 19.51
N LEU A 1012 -19.92 -12.88 20.68
CA LEU A 1012 -21.36 -12.72 20.84
C LEU A 1012 -21.65 -11.34 21.46
N GLU A 1013 -22.42 -10.51 20.76
CA GLU A 1013 -22.70 -9.11 21.10
C GLU A 1013 -24.22 -8.85 21.11
N GLU A 1014 -24.69 -7.89 21.90
CA GLU A 1014 -26.08 -7.45 21.95
C GLU A 1014 -26.30 -6.18 21.13
N ILE A 1015 -27.44 -6.11 20.43
CA ILE A 1015 -27.84 -4.93 19.65
C ILE A 1015 -28.75 -4.06 20.55
N GLU A 1016 -28.22 -2.97 21.10
CA GLU A 1016 -28.94 -2.13 22.07
C GLU A 1016 -29.90 -1.12 21.42
N LYS A 1017 -29.54 -0.59 20.26
CA LYS A 1017 -30.23 0.55 19.63
C LYS A 1017 -30.37 0.35 18.13
N GLU A 1018 -31.51 0.81 17.63
CA GLU A 1018 -31.80 0.86 16.20
C GLU A 1018 -30.96 1.96 15.55
N GLU A 1019 -29.86 1.57 14.90
CA GLU A 1019 -29.37 2.30 13.74
C GLU A 1019 -29.96 1.60 12.51
N LEU A 1020 -30.85 2.29 11.78
CA LEU A 1020 -31.58 1.75 10.63
C LEU A 1020 -30.60 1.25 9.54
N PHE A 1021 -30.25 -0.04 9.57
CA PHE A 1021 -29.44 -0.71 8.53
C PHE A 1021 -30.26 -1.64 7.63
N ASN A 1022 -31.58 -1.73 7.81
CA ASN A 1022 -32.38 -2.79 7.18
C ASN A 1022 -32.27 -2.87 5.66
N ASN A 1023 -31.82 -1.80 4.98
CA ASN A 1023 -31.58 -1.77 3.52
C ASN A 1023 -30.14 -1.38 3.12
N SER A 1024 -29.18 -1.33 4.06
CA SER A 1024 -27.78 -1.04 3.73
C SER A 1024 -27.16 -2.22 2.94
N PRO A 1025 -26.42 -1.97 1.86
CA PRO A 1025 -25.67 -3.02 1.15
C PRO A 1025 -24.34 -3.38 1.86
N THR A 1026 -23.91 -2.60 2.85
CA THR A 1026 -22.67 -2.79 3.62
C THR A 1026 -22.95 -3.03 5.10
N GLY A 1027 -22.04 -3.75 5.75
CA GLY A 1027 -21.98 -3.92 7.20
C GLY A 1027 -20.75 -3.25 7.81
N PHE A 1028 -20.68 -3.19 9.14
CA PHE A 1028 -19.51 -2.71 9.87
C PHE A 1028 -19.26 -3.62 11.08
N LEU A 1029 -17.99 -3.87 11.40
CA LEU A 1029 -17.63 -4.60 12.62
C LEU A 1029 -17.81 -3.71 13.85
N SER A 1030 -18.15 -4.30 14.99
CA SER A 1030 -18.05 -3.59 16.26
C SER A 1030 -16.59 -3.24 16.55
N LYS A 1031 -16.36 -2.29 17.46
CA LYS A 1031 -15.02 -1.97 17.94
C LYS A 1031 -14.28 -3.21 18.49
N VAL A 1032 -14.97 -4.06 19.24
CA VAL A 1032 -14.38 -5.28 19.82
C VAL A 1032 -13.98 -6.26 18.71
N SER A 1033 -14.86 -6.46 17.74
CA SER A 1033 -14.63 -7.33 16.60
C SER A 1033 -13.48 -6.83 15.71
N GLN A 1034 -13.45 -5.54 15.36
CA GLN A 1034 -12.37 -4.96 14.56
C GLN A 1034 -11.01 -5.05 15.26
N LEU A 1035 -10.93 -4.69 16.54
CA LEU A 1035 -9.67 -4.76 17.29
C LEU A 1035 -9.18 -6.20 17.49
N THR A 1036 -10.11 -7.15 17.62
CA THR A 1036 -9.80 -8.59 17.69
C THR A 1036 -9.26 -9.09 16.35
N ASN A 1037 -9.88 -8.71 15.22
CA ASN A 1037 -9.42 -9.02 13.88
C ASN A 1037 -7.97 -8.56 13.66
N GLN A 1038 -7.66 -7.30 13.94
CA GLN A 1038 -6.29 -6.78 13.85
C GLN A 1038 -5.30 -7.56 14.70
N GLN A 1039 -5.68 -7.91 15.93
CA GLN A 1039 -4.83 -8.62 16.87
C GLN A 1039 -4.59 -10.07 16.45
N MET A 1040 -5.51 -10.69 15.70
CA MET A 1040 -5.29 -12.00 15.11
C MET A 1040 -4.28 -11.99 13.96
N HIS A 1041 -4.24 -10.91 13.16
CA HIS A 1041 -3.29 -10.73 12.07
C HIS A 1041 -1.91 -10.24 12.55
N TYR A 1042 -1.85 -9.47 13.63
CA TYR A 1042 -0.62 -8.83 14.11
C TYR A 1042 -0.39 -9.06 15.60
N GLN A 1043 -0.05 -10.29 15.96
CA GLN A 1043 0.25 -10.67 17.35
C GLN A 1043 1.61 -10.10 17.81
N PRO A 1044 1.87 -9.98 19.12
CA PRO A 1044 3.21 -9.63 19.60
C PRO A 1044 4.25 -10.68 19.17
N ILE A 1045 5.34 -10.22 18.55
CA ILE A 1045 6.46 -11.08 18.13
C ILE A 1045 7.35 -11.35 19.35
N ILE A 1046 7.60 -12.61 19.65
CA ILE A 1046 8.39 -13.04 20.81
C ILE A 1046 9.82 -13.35 20.35
N LEU A 1047 10.81 -12.76 21.03
CA LEU A 1047 12.22 -13.11 20.88
C LEU A 1047 12.81 -13.49 22.24
N PHE A 1048 13.93 -14.21 22.22
CA PHE A 1048 14.68 -14.51 23.43
C PHE A 1048 16.19 -14.35 23.23
N SER A 1049 16.89 -14.10 24.33
CA SER A 1049 18.35 -14.13 24.43
C SER A 1049 18.76 -15.32 25.30
N ASN A 1050 19.83 -16.02 24.92
CA ASN A 1050 20.38 -17.15 25.69
C ASN A 1050 20.96 -16.75 27.05
N ASN A 1051 21.15 -15.45 27.30
CA ASN A 1051 21.64 -14.90 28.56
C ASN A 1051 20.74 -13.73 29.02
N LEU A 1052 20.71 -13.48 30.33
CA LEU A 1052 20.08 -12.29 30.90
C LEU A 1052 20.76 -11.01 30.40
N LEU A 1053 19.99 -10.11 29.81
CA LEU A 1053 20.52 -8.87 29.21
C LEU A 1053 20.83 -7.78 30.24
N ASN A 1054 20.20 -7.84 31.42
CA ASN A 1054 20.31 -6.83 32.50
C ASN A 1054 19.98 -5.40 32.04
N ILE A 1055 18.99 -5.27 31.14
CA ILE A 1055 18.43 -4.01 30.63
C ILE A 1055 17.05 -3.83 31.25
N ASN A 1056 16.79 -2.68 31.89
CA ASN A 1056 15.48 -2.37 32.47
C ASN A 1056 14.57 -1.72 31.41
N ASN A 1057 13.26 -2.01 31.45
CA ASN A 1057 12.24 -1.34 30.63
C ASN A 1057 12.25 0.20 30.76
N LYS A 1058 12.66 0.75 31.91
CA LYS A 1058 12.89 2.21 32.04
C LYS A 1058 13.98 2.73 31.10
N GLU A 1059 15.03 1.94 30.86
CA GLU A 1059 16.13 2.30 29.95
C GLU A 1059 15.64 2.29 28.49
N ILE A 1060 14.77 1.34 28.12
CA ILE A 1060 14.13 1.26 26.80
C ILE A 1060 13.26 2.51 26.56
N LEU A 1061 12.37 2.80 27.51
CA LEU A 1061 11.49 3.99 27.47
C LEU A 1061 12.32 5.27 27.34
N SER A 1062 13.42 5.41 28.09
CA SER A 1062 14.29 6.58 28.02
C SER A 1062 15.03 6.75 26.69
N ASN A 1063 15.15 5.69 25.89
CA ASN A 1063 15.74 5.72 24.55
C ASN A 1063 14.67 5.73 23.42
N ASN A 1064 13.40 5.94 23.79
CA ASN A 1064 12.24 6.19 22.93
C ASN A 1064 11.96 5.12 21.87
N PHE A 1065 12.22 3.81 22.09
CA PHE A 1065 12.20 2.77 21.02
C PHE A 1065 11.04 2.95 20.02
N SER A 1066 9.81 3.12 20.52
CA SER A 1066 8.64 3.42 19.69
C SER A 1066 8.77 4.73 18.89
N PRO A 1067 8.39 4.74 17.59
CA PRO A 1067 8.24 5.99 16.85
C PRO A 1067 7.04 6.80 17.35
N LEU A 1068 6.13 6.23 18.14
CA LEU A 1068 4.95 6.89 18.66
C LEU A 1068 5.21 7.42 20.08
N LYS A 1069 4.67 8.60 20.38
CA LYS A 1069 4.70 9.17 21.75
C LYS A 1069 3.65 8.55 22.66
N GLU A 1070 2.55 8.09 22.06
CA GLU A 1070 1.40 7.47 22.72
C GLU A 1070 0.63 6.58 21.73
N SER A 1071 -0.34 5.81 22.22
CA SER A 1071 -1.20 4.99 21.34
C SER A 1071 -1.99 5.89 20.38
N LEU A 1072 -2.13 5.44 19.13
CA LEU A 1072 -3.09 6.05 18.22
C LEU A 1072 -4.53 5.73 18.68
N PRO A 1073 -5.52 6.56 18.30
CA PRO A 1073 -6.94 6.25 18.53
C PRO A 1073 -7.33 4.86 17.97
N CYS A 1074 -8.32 4.17 18.54
CA CYS A 1074 -8.69 2.81 18.10
C CYS A 1074 -9.15 2.74 16.64
N ASP A 1075 -9.73 3.82 16.13
CA ASP A 1075 -10.18 3.90 14.75
C ASP A 1075 -9.00 4.05 13.78
N TYR A 1076 -7.78 4.37 14.21
CA TYR A 1076 -6.61 4.49 13.34
C TYR A 1076 -5.68 3.28 13.38
N HIS A 1077 -5.39 2.72 12.21
CA HIS A 1077 -4.43 1.64 12.01
C HIS A 1077 -3.26 2.09 11.13
N VAL A 1078 -2.04 1.80 11.58
CA VAL A 1078 -0.85 1.84 10.72
C VAL A 1078 -0.83 0.57 9.88
N VAL A 1079 -1.32 0.63 8.65
CA VAL A 1079 -1.30 -0.50 7.71
C VAL A 1079 0.14 -0.94 7.45
N GLY A 1080 1.02 0.03 7.16
CA GLY A 1080 2.43 -0.21 6.95
C GLY A 1080 3.26 1.05 7.10
N MET A 1081 4.54 0.87 7.45
CA MET A 1081 5.55 1.91 7.38
C MET A 1081 6.80 1.31 6.73
N ARG A 1082 7.11 1.73 5.50
CA ARG A 1082 8.19 1.14 4.69
C ARG A 1082 9.18 2.20 4.24
N ALA A 1083 10.47 1.89 4.24
CA ALA A 1083 11.47 2.73 3.58
C ALA A 1083 11.40 2.50 2.06
N GLU A 1084 11.42 3.57 1.26
CA GLU A 1084 11.46 3.45 -0.20
C GLU A 1084 12.79 2.82 -0.68
N THR A 1085 12.74 2.08 -1.78
CA THR A 1085 13.93 1.47 -2.38
C THR A 1085 14.64 2.46 -3.29
N LYS A 1086 15.95 2.64 -3.09
CA LYS A 1086 16.80 3.40 -4.03
C LYS A 1086 16.83 2.72 -5.39
N LYS A 1087 16.93 3.51 -6.45
CA LYS A 1087 17.29 2.99 -7.78
C LYS A 1087 18.59 2.19 -7.69
N CYS A 1088 18.51 0.90 -8.01
CA CYS A 1088 19.66 0.00 -8.04
C CYS A 1088 20.29 -0.06 -9.43
N ASP A 1089 21.50 -0.63 -9.51
CA ASP A 1089 22.23 -0.87 -10.75
C ASP A 1089 22.29 -2.38 -10.99
N TYR A 1090 21.49 -2.87 -11.94
CA TYR A 1090 21.37 -4.30 -12.24
C TYR A 1090 22.64 -4.92 -12.85
N ASP A 1091 23.61 -4.10 -13.27
CA ASP A 1091 24.91 -4.58 -13.73
C ASP A 1091 25.88 -4.82 -12.56
N LYS A 1092 25.55 -4.35 -11.35
CA LYS A 1092 26.34 -4.55 -10.12
C LYS A 1092 25.70 -5.61 -9.24
N ARG A 1093 26.43 -6.72 -9.05
CA ARG A 1093 26.00 -7.85 -8.22
C ARG A 1093 26.98 -8.09 -7.08
N GLU A 1094 26.45 -8.46 -5.91
CA GLU A 1094 27.24 -8.99 -4.80
C GLU A 1094 26.77 -10.42 -4.51
N ASN A 1095 27.70 -11.36 -4.42
CA ASN A 1095 27.41 -12.80 -4.25
C ASN A 1095 26.38 -13.36 -5.26
N GLY A 1096 26.35 -12.81 -6.48
CA GLY A 1096 25.45 -13.20 -7.55
C GLY A 1096 24.07 -12.54 -7.54
N GLY A 1097 23.70 -11.84 -6.46
CA GLY A 1097 22.42 -11.14 -6.31
C GLY A 1097 22.50 -9.63 -6.53
N ILE A 1098 21.35 -9.02 -6.80
CA ILE A 1098 21.19 -7.56 -6.86
C ILE A 1098 21.20 -7.01 -5.43
N VAL A 1099 21.92 -5.92 -5.21
CA VAL A 1099 21.96 -5.23 -3.90
C VAL A 1099 20.96 -4.09 -3.89
N TYR A 1100 19.99 -4.16 -2.98
CA TYR A 1100 19.03 -3.10 -2.76
C TYR A 1100 19.42 -2.25 -1.55
N ASN A 1101 19.28 -0.94 -1.71
CA ASN A 1101 19.54 0.03 -0.65
C ASN A 1101 18.27 0.84 -0.38
N SER A 1102 18.06 1.26 0.87
CA SER A 1102 16.90 2.10 1.22
C SER A 1102 17.20 3.58 1.04
N GLU A 1103 16.22 4.33 0.54
CA GLU A 1103 16.17 5.78 0.65
C GLU A 1103 16.06 6.20 2.14
N ASN A 1104 16.23 7.49 2.38
CA ASN A 1104 15.94 8.10 3.68
C ASN A 1104 14.52 8.68 3.73
N SER A 1105 13.66 8.35 2.75
CA SER A 1105 12.22 8.60 2.78
C SER A 1105 11.47 7.36 3.27
N ILE A 1106 10.35 7.60 3.95
CA ILE A 1106 9.52 6.56 4.54
C ILE A 1106 8.09 6.80 4.13
N GLY A 1107 7.49 5.75 3.62
CA GLY A 1107 6.09 5.68 3.37
C GLY A 1107 5.29 5.26 4.58
N LEU A 1108 4.27 6.05 4.94
CA LEU A 1108 3.32 5.73 6.01
C LEU A 1108 1.93 5.56 5.41
N ILE A 1109 1.30 4.40 5.64
CA ILE A 1109 -0.06 4.12 5.20
C ILE A 1109 -0.94 4.01 6.43
N LEU A 1110 -1.98 4.85 6.49
CA LEU A 1110 -2.95 4.89 7.58
C LEU A 1110 -4.33 4.52 7.05
N GLN A 1111 -5.06 3.72 7.83
CA GLN A 1111 -6.47 3.42 7.60
C GLN A 1111 -7.27 3.89 8.82
N ARG A 1112 -8.44 4.47 8.57
CA ARG A 1112 -9.41 4.79 9.62
C ARG A 1112 -10.60 3.83 9.51
N TYR A 1113 -10.98 3.17 10.60
CA TYR A 1113 -12.15 2.29 10.65
C TYR A 1113 -13.42 3.02 11.01
N ALA A 1114 -14.53 2.46 10.52
CA ALA A 1114 -15.86 2.67 11.02
C ALA A 1114 -16.24 1.51 11.96
N PHE A 1115 -16.88 1.83 13.08
CA PHE A 1115 -17.39 0.84 14.01
C PHE A 1115 -18.91 0.86 14.02
N ASP A 1116 -19.53 -0.31 14.10
CA ASP A 1116 -20.93 -0.42 14.47
C ASP A 1116 -21.07 -0.22 15.99
N CYS A 1117 -21.55 0.96 16.38
CA CYS A 1117 -21.72 1.35 17.76
C CYS A 1117 -23.12 1.06 18.33
N SER A 1118 -24.00 0.44 17.53
CA SER A 1118 -25.28 -0.08 18.02
C SER A 1118 -25.10 -1.32 18.91
N LEU A 1119 -23.93 -1.97 18.78
CA LEU A 1119 -23.56 -3.18 19.49
C LEU A 1119 -22.92 -2.85 20.84
N THR A 1120 -23.38 -3.55 21.87
CA THR A 1120 -22.74 -3.56 23.19
C THR A 1120 -22.43 -4.98 23.63
N TYR A 1121 -21.55 -5.08 24.61
CA TYR A 1121 -21.23 -6.35 25.24
C TYR A 1121 -22.09 -6.53 26.49
N GLN A 1122 -22.62 -7.74 26.71
CA GLN A 1122 -23.56 -8.07 27.79
C GLN A 1122 -23.11 -7.68 29.21
N LYS A 1123 -21.80 -7.49 29.40
CA LYS A 1123 -21.22 -7.11 30.69
C LYS A 1123 -20.53 -5.75 30.60
N LYS A 1124 -21.06 -4.77 31.33
CA LYS A 1124 -20.42 -3.48 31.63
C LYS A 1124 -19.05 -3.72 32.27
N GLN A 1125 -17.98 -3.64 31.49
CA GLN A 1125 -16.61 -3.70 32.01
C GLN A 1125 -15.99 -2.32 32.21
N LYS A 1126 -14.93 -2.31 33.02
CA LYS A 1126 -14.09 -1.15 33.37
C LYS A 1126 -13.72 -0.32 32.14
N GLU A 1127 -13.65 1.00 32.33
CA GLU A 1127 -13.25 2.03 31.36
C GLU A 1127 -12.38 1.49 30.21
N ASP A 1128 -12.96 1.47 29.02
CA ASP A 1128 -12.24 1.15 27.78
C ASP A 1128 -11.09 2.14 27.60
N LYS A 1129 -9.85 1.65 27.69
CA LYS A 1129 -8.65 2.50 27.58
C LYS A 1129 -8.51 3.13 26.19
N CYS A 1130 -9.17 2.59 25.16
CA CYS A 1130 -8.98 3.04 23.79
C CYS A 1130 -10.05 4.07 23.40
N PHE A 1131 -9.64 5.27 23.01
CA PHE A 1131 -10.54 6.34 22.60
C PHE A 1131 -10.69 6.41 21.07
N GLU A 1132 -11.88 6.81 20.60
CA GLU A 1132 -12.14 7.14 19.20
C GLU A 1132 -11.74 8.59 18.89
N SER A 1133 -11.22 8.84 17.69
CA SER A 1133 -10.85 10.18 17.23
C SER A 1133 -12.05 11.02 16.78
N GLU A 1134 -11.88 12.35 16.69
CA GLU A 1134 -12.86 13.27 16.08
C GLU A 1134 -12.76 13.34 14.54
N GLY A 1135 -11.90 12.50 13.95
CA GLY A 1135 -11.66 12.47 12.51
C GLY A 1135 -10.38 13.13 12.04
N GLU A 1136 -9.69 13.84 12.93
CA GLU A 1136 -8.38 14.44 12.64
C GLU A 1136 -7.27 13.76 13.44
N LEU A 1137 -6.09 13.61 12.83
CA LEU A 1137 -4.90 13.04 13.45
C LEU A 1137 -3.68 13.94 13.20
N ASN A 1138 -3.23 14.68 14.21
CA ASN A 1138 -2.00 15.45 14.12
C ASN A 1138 -0.76 14.54 14.24
N LEU A 1139 -0.16 14.17 13.12
CA LEU A 1139 1.01 13.28 13.07
C LEU A 1139 2.22 13.84 13.81
N LYS A 1140 2.43 15.17 13.85
CA LYS A 1140 3.58 15.77 14.55
C LYS A 1140 3.47 15.63 16.07
N GLU A 1141 2.25 15.63 16.58
CA GLU A 1141 1.98 15.41 18.00
C GLU A 1141 2.14 13.93 18.35
N LYS A 1142 1.66 13.02 17.51
CA LYS A 1142 1.64 11.57 17.79
C LYS A 1142 2.96 10.84 17.49
N ILE A 1143 3.71 11.25 16.47
CA ILE A 1143 4.93 10.60 16.01
C ILE A 1143 6.15 11.41 16.45
N ASN A 1144 7.22 10.73 16.88
CA ASN A 1144 8.54 11.29 17.12
C ASN A 1144 9.24 11.63 15.79
N LEU A 1145 8.70 12.62 15.06
CA LEU A 1145 9.27 13.13 13.82
C LEU A 1145 10.48 14.01 14.13
N ILE A 1146 11.64 13.36 14.15
CA ILE A 1146 12.94 13.99 14.34
C ILE A 1146 13.31 14.68 13.02
N SER A 1147 12.78 15.89 12.77
CA SER A 1147 13.02 16.74 11.59
C SER A 1147 12.82 16.05 10.22
N GLY A 1148 11.68 16.27 9.58
CA GLY A 1148 11.40 15.79 8.23
C GLY A 1148 10.23 16.55 7.62
N LYS A 1149 10.10 16.50 6.29
CA LYS A 1149 8.90 16.98 5.60
C LYS A 1149 7.92 15.81 5.51
N ILE A 1150 6.65 16.09 5.80
CA ILE A 1150 5.55 15.14 5.60
C ILE A 1150 4.87 15.58 4.32
N PHE A 1151 4.56 14.64 3.43
CA PHE A 1151 3.83 14.91 2.20
C PHE A 1151 2.69 13.91 2.12
N ASN A 1152 1.50 14.37 1.74
CA ASN A 1152 0.45 13.46 1.30
C ASN A 1152 0.85 12.85 -0.05
N SER A 1153 0.59 11.57 -0.26
CA SER A 1153 0.92 10.89 -1.51
C SER A 1153 -0.23 10.00 -2.01
N SER A 1154 -0.13 9.53 -3.26
CA SER A 1154 -0.86 8.33 -3.66
C SER A 1154 -0.45 7.14 -2.79
N LEU A 1155 -1.28 6.09 -2.75
CA LEU A 1155 -1.08 4.92 -1.90
C LEU A 1155 0.28 4.23 -2.13
N THR A 1156 0.74 4.19 -3.39
CA THR A 1156 2.04 3.64 -3.82
C THR A 1156 3.15 4.69 -3.95
N MET A 1157 2.93 5.92 -3.47
CA MET A 1157 3.95 6.98 -3.39
C MET A 1157 4.52 7.44 -4.74
N MET A 1158 3.71 7.30 -5.79
CA MET A 1158 4.02 7.73 -7.14
C MET A 1158 3.71 9.22 -7.37
N LEU A 1159 2.84 9.82 -6.56
CA LEU A 1159 2.49 11.24 -6.59
C LEU A 1159 2.52 11.82 -5.19
N TYR A 1160 3.09 13.01 -5.02
CA TYR A 1160 3.04 13.78 -3.78
C TYR A 1160 2.14 15.01 -4.00
N ILE A 1161 1.22 15.28 -3.08
CA ILE A 1161 0.11 16.26 -3.24
C ILE A 1161 0.52 17.71 -2.84
N GLU A 1162 1.76 17.97 -2.40
CA GLU A 1162 2.17 19.31 -1.94
C GLU A 1162 3.11 20.06 -2.91
N ALA A 1163 2.80 21.33 -3.18
CA ALA A 1163 3.56 22.35 -3.95
C ALA A 1163 3.92 22.01 -5.40
N PHE A 1164 3.57 20.81 -5.89
CA PHE A 1164 3.78 20.40 -7.28
C PHE A 1164 2.93 21.23 -8.26
N ILE A 1165 1.83 21.86 -7.83
CA ILE A 1165 1.08 22.83 -8.65
C ILE A 1165 1.93 24.09 -8.92
N TYR A 1166 2.87 24.46 -8.04
CA TYR A 1166 3.81 25.57 -8.23
C TYR A 1166 5.10 25.13 -8.95
N TYR A 1167 5.50 23.86 -8.81
CA TYR A 1167 6.72 23.28 -9.39
C TYR A 1167 6.49 22.74 -10.81
N CYS A 1168 5.35 22.13 -11.11
CA CYS A 1168 4.91 21.75 -12.47
C CYS A 1168 4.66 22.96 -13.35
N PHE A 1169 4.10 24.03 -12.77
CA PHE A 1169 3.88 25.29 -13.47
C PHE A 1169 5.20 25.87 -14.01
N ILE A 1170 6.29 25.76 -13.25
CA ILE A 1170 7.61 26.28 -13.61
C ILE A 1170 8.44 25.27 -14.42
N ILE A 1171 8.29 23.96 -14.18
CA ILE A 1171 9.04 22.91 -14.90
C ILE A 1171 8.44 22.59 -16.27
N LYS A 1172 7.11 22.55 -16.45
CA LYS A 1172 6.53 22.38 -17.80
C LYS A 1172 6.77 23.60 -18.71
N LEU A 1173 6.92 24.80 -18.14
CA LEU A 1173 7.31 26.01 -18.88
C LEU A 1173 8.80 26.06 -19.27
N VAL A 1174 9.65 25.26 -18.62
CA VAL A 1174 11.12 25.34 -18.76
C VAL A 1174 11.75 24.06 -19.34
N ASP A 1175 11.05 22.92 -19.29
CA ASP A 1175 11.58 21.61 -19.67
C ASP A 1175 10.88 21.00 -20.91
N SER A 1176 9.95 21.72 -21.56
CA SER A 1176 9.48 21.31 -22.88
C SER A 1176 10.53 21.66 -23.94
N LYS A 1177 11.31 20.64 -24.31
CA LYS A 1177 12.26 20.67 -25.43
C LYS A 1177 11.58 20.82 -26.81
N ASP A 1178 10.25 20.99 -26.83
CA ASP A 1178 9.40 21.35 -27.96
C ASP A 1178 8.45 22.48 -27.49
N ARG A 1179 8.28 23.54 -28.30
CA ARG A 1179 7.36 24.66 -27.98
C ARG A 1179 5.90 24.15 -27.92
N PRO A 1180 5.13 24.39 -26.84
CA PRO A 1180 3.68 24.13 -26.84
C PRO A 1180 2.99 25.05 -27.86
N ASN A 1181 2.06 24.52 -28.64
CA ASN A 1181 1.21 25.34 -29.50
C ASN A 1181 0.24 26.18 -28.62
N PHE A 1182 -0.43 27.18 -29.19
CA PHE A 1182 -1.38 28.04 -28.46
C PHE A 1182 -2.56 27.27 -27.82
N GLU A 1183 -2.96 26.14 -28.43
CA GLU A 1183 -3.99 25.22 -27.93
C GLU A 1183 -3.46 24.39 -26.74
N ASP A 1184 -2.21 23.92 -26.74
CA ASP A 1184 -1.59 23.22 -25.61
C ASP A 1184 -1.50 24.13 -24.37
N LEU A 1185 -1.32 25.43 -24.59
CA LEU A 1185 -1.35 26.43 -23.54
C LEU A 1185 -2.78 26.65 -23.00
N LEU A 1186 -3.79 26.62 -23.87
CA LEU A 1186 -5.20 26.72 -23.50
C LEU A 1186 -5.71 25.46 -22.80
N ASP A 1187 -5.31 24.27 -23.25
CA ASP A 1187 -5.64 22.99 -22.62
C ASP A 1187 -4.99 22.88 -21.24
N ALA A 1188 -3.75 23.36 -21.09
CA ALA A 1188 -3.11 23.44 -19.79
C ALA A 1188 -3.82 24.42 -18.83
N ILE A 1189 -4.45 25.48 -19.36
CA ILE A 1189 -5.26 26.43 -18.58
C ILE A 1189 -6.62 25.80 -18.21
N ASP A 1190 -7.29 25.12 -19.14
CA ASP A 1190 -8.56 24.43 -18.89
C ASP A 1190 -8.38 23.24 -17.92
N GLU A 1191 -7.26 22.50 -17.99
CA GLU A 1191 -6.88 21.51 -16.97
C GLU A 1191 -6.66 22.14 -15.59
N CYS A 1192 -6.14 23.37 -15.53
CA CYS A 1192 -5.96 24.09 -14.26
C CYS A 1192 -7.29 24.52 -13.64
N ASP A 1193 -8.26 24.97 -14.45
CA ASP A 1193 -9.61 25.32 -13.98
C ASP A 1193 -10.37 24.08 -13.45
N LEU A 1194 -10.08 22.88 -13.97
CA LEU A 1194 -10.61 21.61 -13.46
C LEU A 1194 -9.92 21.11 -12.17
N LEU A 1195 -8.67 21.51 -11.94
CA LEU A 1195 -7.85 21.06 -10.81
C LEU A 1195 -7.94 21.97 -9.56
N VAL A 1196 -8.52 23.17 -9.68
CA VAL A 1196 -8.58 24.17 -8.60
C VAL A 1196 -10.01 24.72 -8.43
N ASN A 1197 -10.89 23.89 -7.89
CA ASN A 1197 -12.19 24.32 -7.36
C ASN A 1197 -11.95 25.15 -6.07
N PHE A 1198 -12.53 26.37 -5.99
CA PHE A 1198 -12.39 27.29 -4.84
C PHE A 1198 -12.90 26.68 -3.51
N GLY A 1199 -13.90 25.80 -3.57
CA GLY A 1199 -14.38 24.98 -2.46
C GLY A 1199 -13.33 23.99 -1.95
N SER A 1200 -12.52 23.39 -2.84
CA SER A 1200 -11.40 22.52 -2.44
C SER A 1200 -10.32 23.27 -1.65
N LEU A 1201 -10.22 24.60 -1.85
CA LEU A 1201 -9.27 25.48 -1.18
C LEU A 1201 -9.83 26.05 0.14
N LEU A 1202 -11.16 26.17 0.26
CA LEU A 1202 -11.86 26.42 1.52
C LEU A 1202 -11.75 25.21 2.46
N ASP A 1203 -12.02 24.01 1.95
CA ASP A 1203 -11.88 22.74 2.69
C ASP A 1203 -10.43 22.47 3.11
N PHE A 1204 -9.46 22.86 2.27
CA PHE A 1204 -8.03 22.73 2.58
C PHE A 1204 -7.58 23.70 3.69
N ASN A 1205 -8.19 24.88 3.81
CA ASN A 1205 -7.79 25.88 4.82
C ASN A 1205 -8.46 25.70 6.18
N GLU A 1206 -9.61 25.02 6.26
CA GLU A 1206 -10.17 24.57 7.54
C GLU A 1206 -9.27 23.54 8.23
N SER A 1207 -8.43 22.84 7.47
CA SER A 1207 -7.46 21.85 7.99
C SER A 1207 -6.15 22.43 8.56
N ILE A 1208 -5.92 23.75 8.42
CA ILE A 1208 -4.74 24.43 8.99
C ILE A 1208 -5.13 25.01 10.36
N SER A 1209 -4.82 24.26 11.41
CA SER A 1209 -4.90 24.70 12.81
C SER A 1209 -3.96 25.88 13.09
N GLY A 1210 -4.46 27.10 12.89
CA GLY A 1210 -3.74 28.34 13.17
C GLY A 1210 -4.41 29.59 12.61
N HIS A 1211 -5.45 30.10 13.27
CA HIS A 1211 -6.22 31.30 12.87
C HIS A 1211 -5.40 32.61 12.67
N ASP A 1212 -4.11 32.63 13.02
CA ASP A 1212 -3.24 33.82 12.96
C ASP A 1212 -2.39 33.91 11.65
N GLU A 1213 -2.26 32.84 10.83
CA GLU A 1213 -1.48 32.84 9.55
C GLU A 1213 -2.31 33.13 8.29
N TRP A 1214 -3.64 33.19 8.43
CA TRP A 1214 -4.60 33.28 7.31
C TRP A 1214 -4.53 34.61 6.54
N HIS A 1215 -4.50 35.76 7.23
CA HIS A 1215 -4.62 37.08 6.59
C HIS A 1215 -3.39 37.46 5.73
N VAL A 1216 -2.17 37.10 6.18
CA VAL A 1216 -0.93 37.38 5.45
C VAL A 1216 -0.79 36.47 4.23
N SER A 1217 -1.20 35.21 4.35
CA SER A 1217 -1.23 34.25 3.25
C SER A 1217 -2.29 34.64 2.21
N TYR A 1218 -3.45 35.12 2.66
CA TYR A 1218 -4.53 35.62 1.82
C TYR A 1218 -4.14 36.87 1.03
N LEU A 1219 -3.52 37.87 1.66
CA LEU A 1219 -3.06 39.09 0.96
C LEU A 1219 -1.90 38.81 -0.01
N LYS A 1220 -0.98 37.91 0.36
CA LYS A 1220 0.07 37.45 -0.56
C LYS A 1220 -0.53 36.73 -1.77
N PHE A 1221 -1.50 35.84 -1.54
CA PHE A 1221 -2.19 35.12 -2.60
C PHE A 1221 -2.96 36.05 -3.54
N LEU A 1222 -3.70 37.03 -3.01
CA LEU A 1222 -4.39 38.05 -3.80
C LEU A 1222 -3.42 38.86 -4.66
N ASN A 1223 -2.29 39.30 -4.10
CA ASN A 1223 -1.31 40.07 -4.85
C ASN A 1223 -0.64 39.22 -5.93
N LEU A 1224 -0.31 37.96 -5.62
CA LEU A 1224 0.28 37.02 -6.56
C LEU A 1224 -0.67 36.67 -7.71
N ARG A 1225 -1.97 36.59 -7.44
CA ARG A 1225 -3.02 36.40 -8.46
C ARG A 1225 -3.16 37.65 -9.36
N LEU A 1226 -3.09 38.86 -8.79
CA LEU A 1226 -3.07 40.10 -9.58
C LEU A 1226 -1.81 40.22 -10.45
N ASP A 1227 -0.65 39.83 -9.94
CA ASP A 1227 0.61 39.81 -10.69
C ASP A 1227 0.61 38.74 -11.78
N PHE A 1228 -0.01 37.58 -11.51
CA PHE A 1228 -0.23 36.54 -12.51
C PHE A 1228 -1.12 37.03 -13.67
N TYR A 1229 -2.21 37.73 -13.38
CA TYR A 1229 -3.07 38.32 -14.40
C TYR A 1229 -2.36 39.43 -15.19
N TYR A 1230 -1.55 40.26 -14.53
CA TYR A 1230 -0.71 41.24 -15.23
C TYR A 1230 0.31 40.56 -16.15
N PHE A 1231 0.96 39.49 -15.67
CA PHE A 1231 1.91 38.70 -16.44
C PHE A 1231 1.25 38.08 -17.68
N GLN A 1232 0.14 37.36 -17.50
CA GLN A 1232 -0.63 36.73 -18.58
C GLN A 1232 -1.04 37.77 -19.63
N HIS A 1233 -1.56 38.92 -19.20
CA HIS A 1233 -2.00 39.97 -20.12
C HIS A 1233 -0.82 40.69 -20.80
N SER A 1234 0.29 40.89 -20.10
CA SER A 1234 1.52 41.47 -20.68
C SER A 1234 2.16 40.53 -21.70
N LEU A 1235 2.09 39.21 -21.45
CA LEU A 1235 2.56 38.18 -22.35
C LEU A 1235 1.68 38.13 -23.59
N GLU A 1236 0.35 38.10 -23.42
CA GLU A 1236 -0.61 38.16 -24.52
C GLU A 1236 -0.40 39.43 -25.35
N LEU A 1237 -0.42 40.63 -24.76
CA LEU A 1237 -0.26 41.91 -25.47
C LEU A 1237 1.10 42.09 -26.17
N ARG A 1238 2.21 41.64 -25.57
CA ARG A 1238 3.54 41.72 -26.20
C ARG A 1238 3.73 40.68 -27.29
N THR A 1239 3.11 39.52 -27.16
CA THR A 1239 3.07 38.49 -28.21
C THR A 1239 2.23 38.97 -29.40
N TYR A 1240 1.11 39.66 -29.17
CA TYR A 1240 0.29 40.26 -30.23
C TYR A 1240 0.94 41.46 -30.93
N ARG A 1241 1.73 42.29 -30.23
CA ARG A 1241 2.42 43.46 -30.82
C ARG A 1241 3.57 43.09 -31.77
N ASN A 1242 4.15 41.91 -31.61
CA ASN A 1242 5.29 41.45 -32.42
C ASN A 1242 4.89 40.50 -33.56
N LEU A 1243 3.62 40.06 -33.66
CA LEU A 1243 3.20 38.98 -34.57
C LEU A 1243 2.35 39.41 -35.79
N HIS A 1244 2.07 40.69 -36.05
CA HIS A 1244 1.38 41.18 -37.27
C HIS A 1244 0.12 40.40 -37.75
N TYR A 1245 -0.56 39.62 -36.89
CA TYR A 1245 -1.65 38.71 -37.28
C TYR A 1245 -2.89 38.82 -36.35
N ASP A 1246 -3.66 39.90 -36.48
CA ASP A 1246 -5.09 39.99 -36.05
C ASP A 1246 -5.84 41.03 -36.90
N PRO A 1247 -5.90 40.86 -38.24
CA PRO A 1247 -6.43 41.87 -39.18
C PRO A 1247 -7.92 42.20 -38.98
N ASP A 1248 -8.66 41.32 -38.30
CA ASP A 1248 -10.11 41.32 -38.14
C ASP A 1248 -10.56 41.55 -36.68
N GLY A 1249 -9.62 41.69 -35.73
CA GLY A 1249 -9.89 41.99 -34.32
C GLY A 1249 -10.67 40.91 -33.57
N THR A 1250 -10.84 39.75 -34.19
CA THR A 1250 -11.60 38.61 -33.69
C THR A 1250 -10.88 38.00 -32.49
N LYS A 1251 -9.54 37.93 -32.54
CA LYS A 1251 -8.74 37.38 -31.44
C LYS A 1251 -8.66 38.36 -30.26
N LYS A 1252 -8.54 39.67 -30.53
CA LYS A 1252 -8.70 40.73 -29.51
C LYS A 1252 -10.04 40.66 -28.77
N LYS A 1253 -11.16 40.43 -29.47
CA LYS A 1253 -12.49 40.28 -28.85
C LYS A 1253 -12.61 39.02 -27.98
N VAL A 1254 -12.02 37.89 -28.40
CA VAL A 1254 -12.02 36.65 -27.60
C VAL A 1254 -11.23 36.83 -26.30
N ALA A 1255 -10.04 37.45 -26.37
CA ALA A 1255 -9.24 37.76 -25.18
C ALA A 1255 -9.99 38.72 -24.22
N GLN A 1256 -10.63 39.76 -24.75
CA GLN A 1256 -11.47 40.68 -23.94
C GLN A 1256 -12.65 39.97 -23.28
N LYS A 1257 -13.29 39.01 -23.96
CA LYS A 1257 -14.45 38.27 -23.42
C LYS A 1257 -14.03 37.28 -22.33
N LYS A 1258 -12.85 36.65 -22.46
CA LYS A 1258 -12.24 35.83 -21.39
C LYS A 1258 -11.86 36.68 -20.18
N LEU A 1259 -11.32 37.88 -20.41
CA LEU A 1259 -10.99 38.84 -19.35
C LEU A 1259 -12.24 39.30 -18.57
N CYS A 1260 -13.35 39.60 -19.26
CA CYS A 1260 -14.62 39.92 -18.59
C CYS A 1260 -15.11 38.78 -17.70
N ARG A 1261 -15.08 37.52 -18.16
CA ARG A 1261 -15.47 36.36 -17.34
C ARG A 1261 -14.61 36.21 -16.09
N VAL A 1262 -13.30 36.32 -16.24
CA VAL A 1262 -12.37 36.25 -15.10
C VAL A 1262 -12.63 37.38 -14.10
N ILE A 1263 -12.99 38.58 -14.58
CA ILE A 1263 -13.35 39.72 -13.72
C ILE A 1263 -14.71 39.48 -13.03
N ASP A 1264 -15.70 38.92 -13.71
CA ASP A 1264 -17.00 38.56 -13.13
C ASP A 1264 -16.84 37.45 -12.06
N ASP A 1265 -15.97 36.46 -12.31
CA ASP A 1265 -15.65 35.41 -11.34
C ASP A 1265 -14.89 35.96 -10.12
N MET A 1266 -14.02 36.96 -10.33
CA MET A 1266 -13.38 37.72 -9.25
C MET A 1266 -14.39 38.55 -8.45
N ASP A 1267 -15.41 39.13 -9.08
CA ASP A 1267 -16.43 39.97 -8.43
C ASP A 1267 -17.19 39.16 -7.37
N SER A 1268 -17.56 37.91 -7.65
CA SER A 1268 -18.24 37.04 -6.66
C SER A 1268 -17.40 36.75 -5.41
N SER A 1269 -16.09 36.52 -5.60
CA SER A 1269 -15.17 36.08 -4.56
C SER A 1269 -14.69 37.24 -3.68
N ILE A 1270 -14.46 38.40 -4.30
CA ILE A 1270 -14.01 39.62 -3.63
C ILE A 1270 -15.17 40.31 -2.90
N VAL A 1271 -16.39 40.29 -3.45
CA VAL A 1271 -17.60 40.83 -2.80
C VAL A 1271 -17.96 40.05 -1.53
N THR A 1272 -17.65 38.75 -1.49
CA THR A 1272 -17.85 37.90 -0.31
C THR A 1272 -16.90 38.27 0.84
N LEU A 1273 -15.66 38.66 0.53
CA LEU A 1273 -14.62 38.97 1.52
C LEU A 1273 -14.53 40.47 1.85
N PHE A 1274 -15.01 41.33 0.96
CA PHE A 1274 -15.03 42.78 1.11
C PHE A 1274 -16.32 43.37 0.51
N PRO A 1275 -17.44 43.37 1.26
CA PRO A 1275 -18.73 43.85 0.79
C PRO A 1275 -18.70 45.29 0.23
N ASN A 1276 -17.77 46.11 0.74
CA ASN A 1276 -17.59 47.51 0.35
C ASN A 1276 -16.88 47.71 -1.00
N ILE A 1277 -16.22 46.68 -1.54
CA ILE A 1277 -15.46 46.75 -2.81
C ILE A 1277 -16.38 47.04 -4.02
N ASN A 1278 -17.62 46.57 -3.95
CA ASN A 1278 -18.60 46.66 -5.04
C ASN A 1278 -18.91 48.11 -5.46
N SER A 1279 -18.71 49.09 -4.55
CA SER A 1279 -18.88 50.51 -4.84
C SER A 1279 -17.70 51.14 -5.61
N GLY A 1280 -16.49 50.60 -5.44
CA GLY A 1280 -15.26 51.11 -6.08
C GLY A 1280 -15.02 50.52 -7.46
N ILE A 1281 -15.31 49.22 -7.66
CA ILE A 1281 -15.00 48.49 -8.90
C ILE A 1281 -15.92 48.86 -10.06
N LYS A 1282 -17.20 49.15 -9.81
CA LYS A 1282 -18.15 49.59 -10.85
C LYS A 1282 -17.73 50.88 -11.57
N ASN A 1283 -16.93 51.72 -10.92
CA ASN A 1283 -16.41 52.97 -11.49
C ASN A 1283 -15.10 52.79 -12.29
N LEU A 1284 -14.51 51.59 -12.31
CA LEU A 1284 -13.21 51.31 -12.94
C LEU A 1284 -13.31 50.81 -14.40
N THR A 1285 -14.52 50.55 -14.89
CA THR A 1285 -14.86 49.87 -16.16
C THR A 1285 -14.47 50.61 -17.45
N ASN A 1286 -13.82 51.79 -17.38
CA ASN A 1286 -13.40 52.61 -18.53
C ASN A 1286 -11.89 52.93 -18.58
N SER A 1287 -11.04 52.23 -17.82
CA SER A 1287 -9.59 52.51 -17.75
C SER A 1287 -8.74 51.49 -18.52
N ASN A 1288 -7.56 51.90 -19.00
CA ASN A 1288 -6.60 50.96 -19.59
C ASN A 1288 -6.13 49.97 -18.50
N THR A 1289 -5.70 48.76 -18.89
CA THR A 1289 -5.44 47.64 -17.96
C THR A 1289 -4.44 47.99 -16.84
N GLU A 1290 -3.42 48.78 -17.14
CA GLU A 1290 -2.41 49.18 -16.16
C GLU A 1290 -2.97 50.18 -15.15
N GLU A 1291 -3.80 51.12 -15.60
CA GLU A 1291 -4.52 52.07 -14.76
C GLU A 1291 -5.58 51.36 -13.89
N TYR A 1292 -6.29 50.38 -14.45
CA TYR A 1292 -7.26 49.55 -13.72
C TYR A 1292 -6.60 48.78 -12.58
N ILE A 1293 -5.49 48.09 -12.85
CA ILE A 1293 -4.75 47.31 -11.84
C ILE A 1293 -4.18 48.23 -10.75
N ASN A 1294 -3.65 49.39 -11.12
CA ASN A 1294 -3.14 50.35 -10.16
C ASN A 1294 -4.26 50.96 -9.29
N LYS A 1295 -5.43 51.23 -9.86
CA LYS A 1295 -6.61 51.69 -9.10
C LYS A 1295 -7.21 50.60 -8.21
N LEU A 1296 -7.25 49.35 -8.67
CA LEU A 1296 -7.69 48.20 -7.87
C LEU A 1296 -6.74 47.97 -6.68
N ARG A 1297 -5.42 48.07 -6.90
CA ARG A 1297 -4.40 48.04 -5.83
C ARG A 1297 -4.61 49.17 -4.81
N GLN A 1298 -4.94 50.38 -5.26
CA GLN A 1298 -5.22 51.52 -4.36
C GLN A 1298 -6.44 51.27 -3.48
N GLU A 1299 -7.54 50.71 -4.02
CA GLU A 1299 -8.74 50.40 -3.24
C GLU A 1299 -8.50 49.24 -2.26
N ILE A 1300 -7.76 48.20 -2.63
CA ILE A 1300 -7.37 47.12 -1.70
C ILE A 1300 -6.53 47.68 -0.53
N ILE A 1301 -5.58 48.57 -0.81
CA ILE A 1301 -4.77 49.24 0.21
C ILE A 1301 -5.65 50.06 1.16
N LYS A 1302 -6.60 50.85 0.62
CA LYS A 1302 -7.53 51.69 1.38
C LYS A 1302 -8.43 50.89 2.31
N ILE A 1303 -8.89 49.71 1.88
CA ILE A 1303 -9.71 48.81 2.69
C ILE A 1303 -8.87 48.14 3.78
N CYS A 1304 -7.64 47.74 3.46
CA CYS A 1304 -6.72 47.18 4.45
C CYS A 1304 -6.28 48.23 5.51
N SER A 1305 -6.26 49.52 5.18
CA SER A 1305 -5.94 50.60 6.11
C SER A 1305 -7.08 51.03 7.02
N THR A 1306 -8.34 50.75 6.66
CA THR A 1306 -9.52 51.20 7.41
C THR A 1306 -10.04 50.18 8.43
N ASP A 1307 -9.68 48.90 8.31
CA ASP A 1307 -10.06 47.87 9.28
C ASP A 1307 -9.00 47.67 10.38
N ARG A 1308 -9.23 48.33 11.52
CA ARG A 1308 -8.36 48.28 12.71
C ARG A 1308 -8.21 46.87 13.31
N LYS A 1309 -9.17 45.96 13.09
CA LYS A 1309 -9.07 44.54 13.54
C LYS A 1309 -8.13 43.73 12.66
N ILE A 1310 -8.16 43.96 11.35
CA ILE A 1310 -7.23 43.33 10.39
C ILE A 1310 -5.81 43.85 10.64
N PHE A 1311 -5.67 45.17 10.84
CA PHE A 1311 -4.39 45.83 11.09
C PHE A 1311 -3.67 45.34 12.37
N ASN A 1312 -4.38 45.28 13.50
CA ASN A 1312 -3.80 44.84 14.79
C ASN A 1312 -3.35 43.36 14.76
N LYS A 1313 -3.97 42.52 13.92
CA LYS A 1313 -3.59 41.11 13.75
C LYS A 1313 -2.39 40.91 12.81
N VAL A 1314 -2.19 41.80 11.83
CA VAL A 1314 -1.11 41.69 10.84
C VAL A 1314 0.24 42.22 11.36
N VAL A 1315 0.25 43.19 12.27
CA VAL A 1315 1.48 43.94 12.63
C VAL A 1315 2.09 43.57 13.99
N PHE A 1316 1.31 43.27 15.03
CA PHE A 1316 1.81 43.36 16.43
C PHE A 1316 2.18 42.05 17.16
N LYS A 1317 2.08 40.86 16.55
CA LYS A 1317 2.30 39.58 17.25
C LYS A 1317 3.60 38.83 16.89
N ARG A 1318 4.53 39.48 16.17
CA ARG A 1318 5.70 38.82 15.55
C ARG A 1318 6.97 38.75 16.41
N HIS A 1319 6.94 39.20 17.66
CA HIS A 1319 8.04 39.02 18.61
C HIS A 1319 7.49 38.55 19.95
N GLY A 1320 7.78 37.29 20.30
CA GLY A 1320 7.40 36.65 21.56
C GLY A 1320 8.11 37.21 22.79
N ASP A 1321 8.08 38.53 22.97
CA ASP A 1321 8.60 39.23 24.14
C ASP A 1321 7.42 39.68 25.02
N PRO A 1322 7.32 39.25 26.30
CA PRO A 1322 6.19 39.60 27.17
C PRO A 1322 6.19 41.05 27.69
N ILE A 1323 7.03 41.95 27.16
CA ILE A 1323 7.25 43.28 27.74
C ILE A 1323 7.47 44.33 26.63
N VAL A 1324 6.41 44.90 26.05
CA VAL A 1324 6.46 46.27 25.49
C VAL A 1324 5.12 46.97 25.72
N GLN A 1325 5.08 47.81 26.75
CA GLN A 1325 4.06 48.84 26.96
C GLN A 1325 4.22 49.95 25.91
N GLN A 1326 3.10 50.37 25.34
CA GLN A 1326 2.76 51.77 25.04
C GLN A 1326 3.81 52.60 24.27
N LYS A 1327 3.76 52.53 22.94
CA LYS A 1327 3.95 53.71 22.09
C LYS A 1327 2.91 53.65 20.97
N GLU A 1328 1.95 54.58 21.00
CA GLU A 1328 0.94 54.75 19.95
C GLU A 1328 1.65 55.21 18.67
N GLU A 1329 1.72 54.35 17.66
CA GLU A 1329 2.04 54.78 16.29
C GLU A 1329 0.79 55.47 15.71
N THR A 1330 1.02 56.63 15.08
CA THR A 1330 -0.04 57.40 14.42
C THR A 1330 -0.58 56.65 13.20
N GLU A 1331 -1.81 56.95 12.77
CA GLU A 1331 -2.43 56.37 11.57
C GLU A 1331 -1.56 56.59 10.32
N ASP A 1332 -0.88 57.74 10.25
CA ASP A 1332 0.08 58.07 9.18
C ASP A 1332 1.34 57.19 9.20
N GLU A 1333 1.91 56.90 10.39
CA GLU A 1333 3.05 55.97 10.53
C GLU A 1333 2.66 54.54 10.13
N CYS A 1334 1.43 54.14 10.44
CA CYS A 1334 0.86 52.85 10.05
C CYS A 1334 0.69 52.73 8.54
N VAL A 1335 0.12 53.75 7.89
CA VAL A 1335 -0.02 53.84 6.43
C VAL A 1335 1.36 53.83 5.76
N ALA A 1336 2.34 54.53 6.32
CA ALA A 1336 3.70 54.55 5.81
C ALA A 1336 4.38 53.16 5.87
N LYS A 1337 4.20 52.40 6.97
CA LYS A 1337 4.76 51.05 7.10
C LYS A 1337 4.11 50.04 6.14
N VAL A 1338 2.78 50.05 6.02
CA VAL A 1338 2.08 49.15 5.08
C VAL A 1338 2.45 49.51 3.64
N LYS A 1339 2.52 50.80 3.28
CA LYS A 1339 3.07 51.25 2.00
C LYS A 1339 4.50 50.73 1.81
N THR A 1340 5.38 50.88 2.79
CA THR A 1340 6.79 50.46 2.67
C THR A 1340 6.91 48.94 2.46
N ILE A 1341 6.11 48.13 3.16
CA ILE A 1341 6.10 46.66 3.00
C ILE A 1341 5.56 46.25 1.62
N PHE A 1342 4.46 46.86 1.17
CA PHE A 1342 3.89 46.60 -0.15
C PHE A 1342 4.83 47.09 -1.28
N THR A 1343 5.34 48.31 -1.19
CA THR A 1343 6.20 48.91 -2.23
C THR A 1343 7.56 48.22 -2.30
N SER A 1344 8.16 47.80 -1.17
CA SER A 1344 9.44 47.08 -1.19
C SER A 1344 9.33 45.66 -1.73
N SER A 1345 8.22 44.94 -1.46
CA SER A 1345 8.00 43.61 -2.04
C SER A 1345 7.68 43.69 -3.54
N CYS A 1346 6.88 44.68 -3.97
CA CYS A 1346 6.54 44.89 -5.38
C CYS A 1346 7.74 45.33 -6.23
N ASN A 1347 8.56 46.27 -5.75
CA ASN A 1347 9.77 46.67 -6.50
C ASN A 1347 10.78 45.52 -6.59
N ARG A 1348 10.89 44.70 -5.53
CA ARG A 1348 11.79 43.54 -5.46
C ARG A 1348 11.47 42.45 -6.49
N GLU A 1349 10.20 42.16 -6.73
CA GLU A 1349 9.80 41.16 -7.74
C GLU A 1349 9.80 41.74 -9.15
N LYS A 1350 9.44 43.02 -9.31
CA LYS A 1350 9.51 43.73 -10.59
C LYS A 1350 10.95 43.84 -11.13
N GLU A 1351 11.91 44.28 -10.31
CA GLU A 1351 13.32 44.40 -10.75
C GLU A 1351 13.91 43.05 -11.17
N LEU A 1352 13.60 41.98 -10.44
CA LEU A 1352 14.06 40.63 -10.77
C LEU A 1352 13.43 40.10 -12.05
N MET A 1353 12.12 40.32 -12.27
CA MET A 1353 11.44 39.94 -13.51
C MET A 1353 11.94 40.77 -14.71
N ASP A 1354 12.13 42.09 -14.56
CA ASP A 1354 12.67 42.95 -15.60
C ASP A 1354 14.11 42.57 -15.97
N PHE A 1355 14.94 42.19 -14.99
CA PHE A 1355 16.28 41.66 -15.23
C PHE A 1355 16.22 40.34 -16.02
N CYS A 1356 15.40 39.37 -15.59
CA CYS A 1356 15.23 38.10 -16.29
C CYS A 1356 14.73 38.29 -17.74
N LEU A 1357 13.74 39.15 -17.95
CA LEU A 1357 13.24 39.49 -19.28
C LEU A 1357 14.32 40.15 -20.14
N THR A 1358 15.10 41.07 -19.58
CA THR A 1358 16.19 41.75 -20.30
C THR A 1358 17.28 40.77 -20.74
N VAL A 1359 17.65 39.82 -19.87
CA VAL A 1359 18.63 38.77 -20.21
C VAL A 1359 18.09 37.86 -21.31
N MET A 1360 16.81 37.44 -21.22
CA MET A 1360 16.18 36.60 -22.24
C MET A 1360 16.06 37.32 -23.60
N PHE A 1361 15.63 38.59 -23.63
CA PHE A 1361 15.53 39.36 -24.87
C PHE A 1361 16.90 39.66 -25.50
N LYS A 1362 17.93 39.97 -24.69
CA LYS A 1362 19.30 40.15 -25.22
C LYS A 1362 19.86 38.84 -25.77
N ALA A 1363 19.61 37.71 -25.09
CA ALA A 1363 20.01 36.40 -25.60
C ALA A 1363 19.29 36.08 -26.92
N GLY A 1364 17.97 36.33 -26.99
CA GLY A 1364 17.17 36.15 -28.21
C GLY A 1364 17.68 36.99 -29.40
N ARG A 1365 17.91 38.30 -29.19
CA ARG A 1365 18.46 39.17 -30.24
C ARG A 1365 19.86 38.77 -30.69
N ILE A 1366 20.73 38.32 -29.79
CA ILE A 1366 22.06 37.86 -30.16
C ILE A 1366 21.97 36.58 -31.00
N ILE A 1367 21.06 35.66 -30.66
CA ILE A 1367 20.85 34.43 -31.44
C ILE A 1367 20.33 34.79 -32.84
N GLU A 1368 19.36 35.70 -32.93
CA GLU A 1368 18.77 36.17 -34.19
C GLU A 1368 19.79 36.93 -35.06
N GLU A 1369 20.59 37.82 -34.46
CA GLU A 1369 21.64 38.58 -35.14
C GLU A 1369 22.83 37.71 -35.58
N CYS A 1370 23.14 36.63 -34.88
CA CYS A 1370 24.26 35.75 -35.20
C CYS A 1370 23.89 34.60 -36.16
N TYR A 1371 22.63 34.13 -36.14
CA TYR A 1371 22.26 32.87 -36.79
C TYR A 1371 21.00 32.91 -37.64
N GLY A 1372 20.39 34.09 -37.81
CA GLY A 1372 19.17 34.27 -38.59
C GLY A 1372 17.94 33.80 -37.81
N ASP A 1373 16.89 33.46 -38.54
CA ASP A 1373 15.61 33.02 -37.96
C ASP A 1373 15.84 31.89 -36.95
N VAL A 1374 15.41 32.13 -35.70
CA VAL A 1374 15.55 31.19 -34.57
C VAL A 1374 14.95 29.83 -34.92
N ASP A 1375 13.88 29.79 -35.72
CA ASP A 1375 13.23 28.55 -36.12
C ASP A 1375 14.10 27.71 -37.07
N ASP A 1376 14.90 28.34 -37.93
CA ASP A 1376 15.84 27.67 -38.85
C ASP A 1376 17.06 27.11 -38.10
N VAL A 1377 17.53 27.84 -37.09
CA VAL A 1377 18.63 27.43 -36.21
C VAL A 1377 18.21 26.25 -35.35
N VAL A 1378 17.01 26.30 -34.77
CA VAL A 1378 16.46 25.19 -33.96
C VAL A 1378 16.20 23.96 -34.83
N LYS A 1379 15.63 24.11 -36.04
CA LYS A 1379 15.47 22.99 -36.99
C LYS A 1379 16.79 22.33 -37.33
N ARG A 1380 17.84 23.11 -37.64
CA ARG A 1380 19.18 22.57 -37.92
C ARG A 1380 19.80 21.90 -36.69
N ILE A 1381 19.62 22.45 -35.48
CA ILE A 1381 20.09 21.81 -34.24
C ILE A 1381 19.37 20.48 -33.99
N VAL A 1382 18.06 20.41 -34.26
CA VAL A 1382 17.25 19.18 -34.15
C VAL A 1382 17.65 18.15 -35.21
N GLU A 1383 17.93 18.56 -36.45
CA GLU A 1383 18.45 17.68 -37.50
C GLU A 1383 19.86 17.15 -37.17
N ILE A 1384 20.74 17.99 -36.64
CA ILE A 1384 22.08 17.57 -36.19
C ILE A 1384 21.97 16.60 -35.01
N LYS A 1385 21.05 16.83 -34.06
CA LYS A 1385 20.79 15.88 -32.95
C LYS A 1385 20.19 14.56 -33.42
N ARG A 1386 19.36 14.55 -34.47
CA ARG A 1386 18.81 13.32 -35.05
C ARG A 1386 19.85 12.50 -35.82
N ASN A 1387 20.87 13.13 -36.38
CA ASN A 1387 21.83 12.48 -37.29
C ASN A 1387 23.20 12.14 -36.65
N SER A 1388 23.39 12.26 -35.33
CA SER A 1388 24.68 11.94 -34.68
C SER A 1388 24.51 11.32 -33.28
N PRO A 1389 24.35 9.98 -33.18
CA PRO A 1389 24.28 9.29 -31.90
C PRO A 1389 25.69 8.93 -31.42
N SER A 1390 26.49 9.90 -30.94
CA SER A 1390 27.75 9.64 -30.22
C SER A 1390 28.41 10.92 -29.66
N ILE A 1391 27.78 11.62 -28.72
CA ILE A 1391 28.50 12.60 -27.88
C ILE A 1391 28.03 12.48 -26.42
N CYS A 1392 28.87 11.83 -25.61
CA CYS A 1392 28.79 11.77 -24.15
C CYS A 1392 28.90 13.17 -23.53
N TYR A 1393 28.09 13.46 -22.49
CA TYR A 1393 28.40 14.51 -21.52
C TYR A 1393 28.50 13.92 -20.11
N TYR A 1394 29.74 13.95 -19.61
CA TYR A 1394 30.22 13.53 -18.31
C TYR A 1394 29.74 14.43 -17.15
N ASN A 1395 29.65 13.80 -15.99
CA ASN A 1395 29.32 14.25 -14.63
C ASN A 1395 29.92 15.60 -14.17
N ASN A 1396 29.32 16.17 -13.12
CA ASN A 1396 30.08 16.94 -12.12
C ASN A 1396 29.52 16.68 -10.71
N SER A 1397 30.05 15.64 -10.07
CA SER A 1397 30.32 15.63 -8.63
C SER A 1397 31.71 16.25 -8.41
N ALA A 1398 31.83 17.09 -7.39
CA ALA A 1398 33.05 17.79 -7.02
C ALA A 1398 34.21 16.82 -6.72
N PHE A 1399 35.40 17.05 -7.28
CA PHE A 1399 36.67 17.36 -6.59
C PHE A 1399 37.82 17.48 -7.63
N PRO A 1400 38.85 18.31 -7.37
CA PRO A 1400 39.75 18.89 -8.37
C PRO A 1400 41.07 18.10 -8.51
N ASN A 1401 41.55 17.93 -9.76
CA ASN A 1401 42.95 17.88 -10.24
C ASN A 1401 43.07 17.07 -11.55
N CYS A 1402 44.06 17.42 -12.38
CA CYS A 1402 44.48 16.79 -13.66
C CYS A 1402 43.94 17.38 -14.98
N THR A 1403 44.55 18.52 -15.30
CA THR A 1403 45.18 18.93 -16.56
C THR A 1403 45.57 17.85 -17.60
N ILE A 1404 45.45 18.25 -18.89
CA ILE A 1404 46.37 18.02 -20.04
C ILE A 1404 45.94 17.04 -21.19
N MET A 1405 45.73 17.71 -22.33
CA MET A 1405 46.06 17.44 -23.75
C MET A 1405 45.22 16.53 -24.67
N ALA A 1406 44.74 17.19 -25.73
CA ALA A 1406 44.31 16.69 -27.03
C ALA A 1406 45.52 16.60 -27.99
N GLU A 1407 45.45 15.76 -29.03
CA GLU A 1407 45.86 16.07 -30.42
C GLU A 1407 45.72 14.88 -31.40
N SER A 1408 45.37 15.21 -32.65
CA SER A 1408 45.39 14.43 -33.90
C SER A 1408 44.32 13.32 -34.05
N ILE A 1409 43.49 13.30 -35.10
CA ILE A 1409 43.87 12.94 -36.48
C ILE A 1409 42.93 13.61 -37.51
N ASN A 1410 43.55 14.25 -38.52
CA ASN A 1410 43.03 14.72 -39.81
C ASN A 1410 42.48 13.56 -40.67
N VAL A 1411 41.55 13.82 -41.60
CA VAL A 1411 41.77 13.70 -43.07
C VAL A 1411 40.52 14.18 -43.82
N ASP A 1412 40.80 14.93 -44.88
CA ASP A 1412 39.96 15.65 -45.82
C ASP A 1412 38.98 14.80 -46.66
N GLY A 1413 37.91 15.43 -47.15
CA GLY A 1413 36.95 14.81 -48.07
C GLY A 1413 35.71 15.68 -48.32
N ASP A 1414 35.89 16.66 -49.19
CA ASP A 1414 35.00 17.74 -49.62
C ASP A 1414 33.59 17.31 -50.09
N ASN A 1415 32.52 17.85 -49.48
CA ASN A 1415 31.37 18.40 -50.20
C ASN A 1415 30.35 19.10 -49.25
N SER A 1416 30.45 20.42 -49.25
CA SER A 1416 29.36 21.41 -49.13
C SER A 1416 28.65 21.67 -47.77
N LYS A 1417 29.10 22.78 -47.17
CA LYS A 1417 28.33 23.93 -46.63
C LYS A 1417 27.90 23.97 -45.15
N HIS A 1418 28.70 24.75 -44.41
CA HIS A 1418 28.41 25.64 -43.25
C HIS A 1418 28.20 25.00 -41.87
N PHE A 1419 29.27 24.66 -41.13
CA PHE A 1419 30.00 25.49 -40.12
C PHE A 1419 29.16 26.10 -38.98
N PHE A 1420 29.13 25.43 -37.82
CA PHE A 1420 29.05 26.08 -36.51
C PHE A 1420 30.42 25.96 -35.83
N LYS A 1421 31.11 27.09 -35.66
CA LYS A 1421 32.40 27.16 -34.95
C LYS A 1421 32.21 26.73 -33.49
N ASN A 1422 33.24 26.12 -32.90
CA ASN A 1422 33.35 25.72 -31.48
C ASN A 1422 32.93 26.85 -30.49
N SER A 1423 33.01 28.11 -30.91
CA SER A 1423 32.51 29.29 -30.20
C SER A 1423 31.00 29.28 -29.92
N THR A 1424 30.17 28.73 -30.82
CA THR A 1424 28.70 28.75 -30.68
C THR A 1424 28.20 27.80 -29.60
N TYR A 1425 28.79 26.61 -29.53
CA TYR A 1425 28.51 25.65 -28.46
C TYR A 1425 28.89 26.21 -27.08
N GLN A 1426 30.03 26.89 -26.99
CA GLN A 1426 30.47 27.58 -25.77
C GLN A 1426 29.55 28.72 -25.35
N ALA A 1427 29.02 29.49 -26.32
CA ALA A 1427 28.05 30.55 -26.04
C ALA A 1427 26.75 29.99 -25.45
N LEU A 1428 26.18 28.95 -26.07
CA LEU A 1428 24.96 28.27 -25.59
C LEU A 1428 25.15 27.66 -24.20
N LYS A 1429 26.27 26.96 -23.96
CA LYS A 1429 26.61 26.40 -22.65
C LYS A 1429 26.68 27.46 -21.55
N LYS A 1430 27.26 28.62 -21.85
CA LYS A 1430 27.33 29.74 -20.90
C LYS A 1430 25.96 30.36 -20.62
N VAL A 1431 25.06 30.45 -21.61
CA VAL A 1431 23.67 30.91 -21.38
C VAL A 1431 22.94 29.96 -20.42
N THR A 1432 23.06 28.65 -20.61
CA THR A 1432 22.46 27.65 -19.70
C THR A 1432 23.01 27.79 -18.27
N GLN A 1433 24.32 27.99 -18.11
CA GLN A 1433 24.95 28.23 -16.80
C GLN A 1433 24.43 29.51 -16.13
N ILE A 1434 24.20 30.58 -16.89
CA ILE A 1434 23.63 31.82 -16.33
C ILE A 1434 22.20 31.57 -15.82
N CYS A 1435 21.38 30.84 -16.57
CA CYS A 1435 20.04 30.44 -16.13
C CYS A 1435 20.10 29.59 -14.85
N GLU A 1436 20.98 28.60 -14.77
CA GLU A 1436 21.18 27.77 -13.57
C GLU A 1436 21.59 28.59 -12.34
N VAL A 1437 22.48 29.58 -12.53
CA VAL A 1437 22.90 30.48 -11.44
C VAL A 1437 21.73 31.36 -10.99
N ILE A 1438 20.96 31.95 -11.91
CA ILE A 1438 19.76 32.73 -11.58
C ILE A 1438 18.76 31.88 -10.77
N PHE A 1439 18.56 30.62 -11.16
CA PHE A 1439 17.75 29.65 -10.42
C PHE A 1439 18.32 29.32 -9.03
N ALA A 1440 19.64 29.24 -8.89
CA ALA A 1440 20.30 29.02 -7.60
C ALA A 1440 20.18 30.23 -6.66
N VAL A 1441 20.17 31.46 -7.18
CA VAL A 1441 19.94 32.69 -6.39
C VAL A 1441 18.54 32.71 -5.77
N HIS A 1442 17.53 32.24 -6.51
CA HIS A 1442 16.15 32.20 -6.04
C HIS A 1442 15.95 31.36 -4.75
N LYS A 1443 16.83 30.38 -4.48
CA LYS A 1443 16.76 29.48 -3.31
C LYS A 1443 17.46 30.01 -2.05
N ARG A 1444 18.15 31.15 -2.07
CA ARG A 1444 18.98 31.61 -0.92
C ARG A 1444 18.36 32.80 -0.15
N ASN A 1445 18.87 33.05 1.06
CA ASN A 1445 18.43 34.16 1.93
C ASN A 1445 18.84 35.54 1.34
N TYR A 1446 18.24 36.63 1.86
CA TYR A 1446 18.39 38.01 1.35
C TYR A 1446 19.84 38.49 1.13
N TYR A 1447 20.73 38.30 2.12
CA TYR A 1447 22.13 38.72 2.01
C TYR A 1447 22.86 37.96 0.90
N THR A 1448 22.54 36.67 0.76
CA THR A 1448 23.14 35.86 -0.30
C THR A 1448 22.54 36.18 -1.67
N GLN A 1449 21.26 36.56 -1.75
CA GLN A 1449 20.63 37.04 -2.99
C GLN A 1449 21.30 38.30 -3.52
N LYS A 1450 21.53 39.31 -2.66
CA LYS A 1450 22.12 40.59 -3.09
C LYS A 1450 23.57 40.45 -3.55
N GLN A 1451 24.37 39.63 -2.85
CA GLN A 1451 25.76 39.34 -3.24
C GLN A 1451 25.83 38.56 -4.56
N LEU A 1452 24.96 37.55 -4.74
CA LEU A 1452 24.89 36.80 -5.99
C LEU A 1452 24.33 37.63 -7.16
N LEU A 1453 23.42 38.58 -6.91
CA LEU A 1453 22.93 39.50 -7.95
C LEU A 1453 24.05 40.41 -8.45
N MET A 1454 24.86 40.97 -7.54
CA MET A 1454 26.04 41.78 -7.91
C MET A 1454 27.07 40.95 -8.69
N GLU A 1455 27.36 39.71 -8.26
CA GLU A 1455 28.23 38.80 -9.02
C GLU A 1455 27.65 38.42 -10.40
N LEU A 1456 26.33 38.27 -10.51
CA LEU A 1456 25.64 38.00 -11.77
C LEU A 1456 25.65 39.20 -12.72
N GLU A 1457 25.49 40.42 -12.22
CA GLU A 1457 25.63 41.63 -13.04
C GLU A 1457 27.06 41.77 -13.57
N GLU A 1458 28.07 41.55 -12.72
CA GLU A 1458 29.48 41.64 -13.12
C GLU A 1458 29.84 40.54 -14.14
N LYS A 1459 29.42 39.29 -13.90
CA LYS A 1459 29.63 38.17 -14.83
C LYS A 1459 28.83 38.30 -16.12
N SER A 1460 27.59 38.80 -16.07
CA SER A 1460 26.78 39.03 -17.27
C SER A 1460 27.37 40.16 -18.11
N THR A 1461 27.89 41.23 -17.50
CA THR A 1461 28.59 42.30 -18.22
C THR A 1461 29.87 41.78 -18.88
N SER A 1462 30.66 40.97 -18.18
CA SER A 1462 31.81 40.26 -18.77
C SER A 1462 31.40 39.29 -19.88
N PHE A 1463 30.27 38.59 -19.73
CA PHE A 1463 29.75 37.63 -20.70
C PHE A 1463 29.31 38.33 -21.98
N PHE A 1464 28.47 39.36 -21.87
CA PHE A 1464 28.05 40.19 -22.99
C PHE A 1464 29.23 40.94 -23.62
N GLY A 1465 30.22 41.37 -22.83
CA GLY A 1465 31.49 41.92 -23.34
C GLY A 1465 32.27 40.91 -24.19
N SER A 1466 32.40 39.67 -23.71
CA SER A 1466 33.08 38.60 -24.47
C SER A 1466 32.31 38.19 -25.74
N LEU A 1467 30.98 38.23 -25.71
CA LEU A 1467 30.13 37.97 -26.87
C LEU A 1467 30.17 39.11 -27.90
N LYS A 1468 30.37 40.36 -27.45
CA LYS A 1468 30.59 41.51 -28.34
C LYS A 1468 31.92 41.44 -29.10
N ASN A 1469 32.92 40.72 -28.57
CA ASN A 1469 34.20 40.44 -29.24
C ASN A 1469 34.16 39.17 -30.11
N VAL A 1470 33.11 38.34 -29.98
CA VAL A 1470 32.84 37.20 -30.88
C VAL A 1470 32.02 37.65 -32.10
N LYS A 1471 31.33 38.79 -31.97
CA LYS A 1471 30.86 39.62 -33.08
C LYS A 1471 32.04 40.33 -33.73
#